data_AF-A0A413QNV0-F1
#
_entry.id   AF-A0A413QNV0-F1
#
_cell.length_a   1.000
_cell.length_b   1.000
_cell.length_c   1.000
_cell.angle_alpha   90.00
_cell.angle_beta   90.00
_cell.angle_gamma   90.00
#
_symmetry.space_group_name_H-M   'P 1'
#
loop_
_entity.id
_entity.type
_entity.pdbx_description
1 polymer ?
#
loop_
_entity_poly.entity_id
_entity_poly.type
_entity_poly.pdbx_seq_one_letter_code
_entity_poly.pdbx_strand_id
1 'polypeptide(L)'
;MKKKNVETKVITIMMAASMAASICPVSAWAVTGDKVAKDGKYVSSAKIAKSDDDWSDYDVTVSLTVENGKISKVDVTHGTTYNSENDTYFNKALNGKIGKYDGLKSLEGQSATETTVNNFNADAVSGATIVANAMKEGALEAIQSAPEASTAVSVDTTFLEKAIENADKYQKSDYTQDSWTALETALTNAKDAFAKKESQAAVDKAASDLNTAIQGLKKAEVATESYVLMNIPYAAFYASDGVTSVDSVSSATLNKTRNSGLAAGSYHVDPKGSDITGITFPVKISNMEALKNYTQITDESSVSITVTNKGKTSTTEYKGKDALFESASYSYYILSEAPSYYKEATVNADGTLSFSEVKGTSKTTLSNVTSEFTTNTKYGDYQLKFDNLPESINTVYGVVIGTKEGGNYGLRQVENIWKKSKLAWSTGFVTTTHGCTLSYEPYKSMMGQTINKVTYYTDAGIYEIPMDQKVPVKFDGEISAADASIDVENIQSSVTVTNLPEDFQEEYELTDSDKTVVAKDSYTVNVTTDAKGNVTRTLVFNSKPKKGRYTLTLKDKSGTYADISTTFNMYTEAVPAQYNEKNDAPALEKTVTASDEDFKTYLKSIQSVTVNGTSYAASGRGAVKLINEDGSLDLTKDAFKDAKPGDAFAITVVEDGYNAYTFTYQVPVTDSDYTYVYAGLSWSEYWASEGVLAAGSTESSEELDSRGESDKGAFDVVTRATTNHGLHRGSFQCTAVIETKDGTTYNLAYWKDKDTFVTTDGQEVAFANVKANIKDYKVTGLKYVPVKVKTSDYEAFKEKYAIVEKDGTLAGGYGEVNLKSYTATADVTENTNGLKTATKNADGTFSFGERTAGTYSGLKDSQLKTATDLEPTVKEGDGSFGEFLRVDFNGDYGDLGANMQAVKWTYYGDDATYTNAKASYGTKFAADNWMHKSMGIQLGLTDSVRCQLPSGTDGTGYWSLTIYALGYEDYTYTFQVGEENIAQPKAADQKDIDALQAKVDEAKGLNKVNYTADSWSSMETELTESEELLKKDSLLSAEVKTQLQHMTDALDRLVQKEADLTKLNEAIGRAEGSNYNEADYTADSWKAYTDALAAAKALTTSENTLLQSDVDAAMDNLNAAINALTEVEIPVDPNVVSTTSLEKAIKAAEDLKEADYTADSWKELQNALSAAKAALNEKKDQATVDAATENLNKAISALVKAGSAEEKKTPAAQTSELKNTSGTDTKKTSGKVKTGDPASVFGWLTLAVSSLGAGGFALKRRKRRDDK
;
A
#
# COMPACT_ATOMS: atom_id res chain seq x y z
N MET A 1 38.06 60.95 -20.75
CA MET A 1 38.29 60.74 -22.21
C MET A 1 39.44 59.73 -22.36
N LYS A 2 39.16 58.43 -22.48
CA LYS A 2 39.12 57.60 -23.71
C LYS A 2 40.41 57.58 -24.57
N LYS A 3 41.24 56.55 -24.39
CA LYS A 3 41.66 55.49 -25.37
C LYS A 3 42.89 54.75 -24.79
N LYS A 4 42.81 53.43 -24.53
CA LYS A 4 43.11 52.29 -25.44
C LYS A 4 44.61 52.28 -25.83
N ASN A 5 45.39 51.20 -25.81
CA ASN A 5 45.11 49.76 -25.83
C ASN A 5 46.45 48.98 -25.78
N VAL A 6 46.39 47.73 -25.29
CA VAL A 6 47.15 46.53 -25.72
C VAL A 6 48.57 46.30 -25.15
N GLU A 7 48.64 45.26 -24.29
CA GLU A 7 49.55 44.09 -24.23
C GLU A 7 51.03 44.27 -24.61
N THR A 8 52.02 43.81 -23.82
CA THR A 8 52.50 42.41 -23.84
C THR A 8 53.53 42.17 -22.69
N LYS A 9 53.60 40.94 -22.16
CA LYS A 9 54.61 40.35 -21.24
C LYS A 9 56.06 40.55 -21.79
N VAL A 10 57.16 40.64 -21.03
CA VAL A 10 57.84 39.62 -20.19
C VAL A 10 58.98 40.29 -19.37
N ILE A 11 59.04 39.97 -18.06
CA ILE A 11 60.18 39.79 -17.10
C ILE A 11 61.59 40.20 -17.63
N THR A 12 62.45 40.99 -16.95
CA THR A 12 63.39 40.55 -15.89
C THR A 12 64.37 41.68 -15.44
N ILE A 13 64.54 41.84 -14.11
CA ILE A 13 65.74 42.25 -13.30
C ILE A 13 66.25 43.72 -13.15
N MET A 14 66.32 44.09 -11.85
CA MET A 14 67.25 44.96 -11.06
C MET A 14 67.10 46.49 -10.92
N MET A 15 66.72 46.86 -9.68
CA MET A 15 67.26 47.91 -8.77
C MET A 15 68.71 48.38 -9.04
N ALA A 16 69.20 49.58 -8.70
CA ALA A 16 68.71 50.72 -7.92
C ALA A 16 69.59 51.97 -8.15
N ALA A 17 69.05 53.17 -7.89
CA ALA A 17 69.70 54.39 -7.41
C ALA A 17 68.55 55.36 -7.06
N SER A 18 68.51 56.17 -6.01
CA SER A 18 69.53 56.87 -5.24
C SER A 18 68.83 57.59 -4.08
N MET A 19 69.55 57.87 -2.98
CA MET A 19 69.34 59.10 -2.19
C MET A 19 70.68 59.52 -1.56
N ALA A 20 70.98 60.82 -1.66
CA ALA A 20 71.94 61.58 -0.85
C ALA A 20 71.12 62.66 -0.11
N ALA A 21 71.50 63.21 1.05
CA ALA A 21 72.82 63.61 1.53
C ALA A 21 72.80 63.90 3.05
N SER A 22 73.97 63.94 3.72
CA SER A 22 74.46 64.99 4.67
C SER A 22 75.70 64.58 5.50
N ILE A 23 76.88 65.03 5.06
CA ILE A 23 78.12 65.51 5.73
C ILE A 23 78.51 65.03 7.17
N CYS A 24 79.62 64.28 7.28
CA CYS A 24 80.86 64.63 8.01
C CYS A 24 82.00 63.61 7.70
N PRO A 25 83.27 64.01 7.50
CA PRO A 25 84.36 63.12 7.11
C PRO A 25 85.04 62.53 8.34
N VAL A 26 85.01 61.20 8.49
CA VAL A 26 86.01 60.50 9.31
C VAL A 26 87.03 59.93 8.33
N SER A 27 88.27 60.38 8.46
CA SER A 27 89.42 59.74 7.80
C SER A 27 89.39 58.25 8.12
N ALA A 28 89.01 57.43 7.13
CA ALA A 28 89.13 55.98 7.24
C ALA A 28 90.63 55.66 7.34
N TRP A 29 91.05 55.19 8.51
CA TRP A 29 92.41 54.71 8.69
C TRP A 29 92.55 53.45 7.81
N ALA A 30 93.57 53.46 6.95
CA ALA A 30 94.05 52.28 6.23
C ALA A 30 94.28 51.12 7.20
N VAL A 31 93.94 49.90 6.77
CA VAL A 31 94.22 48.66 7.53
C VAL A 31 95.72 48.59 7.82
N THR A 32 96.08 48.53 9.11
CA THR A 32 97.46 48.42 9.59
C THR A 32 97.59 47.33 10.65
N GLY A 33 98.64 46.52 10.58
CA GLY A 33 98.89 45.38 11.49
C GLY A 33 97.80 44.30 11.44
N ASP A 34 97.31 43.88 12.61
CA ASP A 34 96.31 42.81 12.78
C ASP A 34 94.86 43.27 12.54
N LYS A 35 94.66 44.53 12.12
CA LYS A 35 93.33 45.07 11.83
C LYS A 35 92.72 44.36 10.62
N VAL A 36 91.43 44.04 10.72
CA VAL A 36 90.71 43.32 9.66
C VAL A 36 90.14 44.31 8.66
N ALA A 37 90.40 44.08 7.38
CA ALA A 37 89.83 44.84 6.27
C ALA A 37 88.31 44.65 6.18
N LYS A 38 87.61 45.74 5.86
CA LYS A 38 86.19 45.72 5.52
C LYS A 38 85.95 44.87 4.27
N ASP A 39 84.80 44.25 4.19
CA ASP A 39 84.40 43.51 3.00
C ASP A 39 84.40 44.39 1.75
N GLY A 40 84.98 43.88 0.67
CA GLY A 40 85.25 44.64 -0.55
C GLY A 40 86.35 44.04 -1.40
N LYS A 41 86.53 44.58 -2.61
CA LYS A 41 87.59 44.18 -3.52
C LYS A 41 88.65 45.27 -3.60
N TYR A 42 89.89 44.92 -3.29
CA TYR A 42 91.02 45.84 -3.24
C TYR A 42 92.08 45.42 -4.24
N VAL A 43 92.58 46.37 -5.03
CA VAL A 43 93.46 46.09 -6.16
C VAL A 43 94.65 47.03 -6.13
N SER A 44 95.87 46.50 -6.22
CA SER A 44 97.09 47.29 -6.44
C SER A 44 98.00 46.61 -7.46
N SER A 45 98.90 47.38 -8.04
CA SER A 45 99.87 46.91 -9.03
C SER A 45 101.28 47.15 -8.51
N ALA A 46 102.12 46.11 -8.56
CA ALA A 46 103.54 46.18 -8.21
C ALA A 46 104.40 45.85 -9.44
N LYS A 47 105.54 46.52 -9.56
CA LYS A 47 106.43 46.36 -10.71
C LYS A 47 107.51 45.34 -10.44
N ILE A 48 107.69 44.38 -11.34
CA ILE A 48 108.83 43.46 -11.29
C ILE A 48 110.01 44.13 -12.00
N ALA A 49 111.11 44.34 -11.26
CA ALA A 49 112.36 44.83 -11.79
C ALA A 49 113.56 44.19 -11.07
N LYS A 50 114.47 43.51 -11.78
CA LYS A 50 115.94 43.71 -11.71
C LYS A 50 116.88 42.61 -12.27
N SER A 51 117.94 43.14 -12.89
CA SER A 51 119.41 42.94 -12.72
C SER A 51 120.25 41.97 -13.56
N ASP A 52 119.73 41.15 -14.47
CA ASP A 52 120.55 40.41 -15.47
C ASP A 52 119.87 40.39 -16.86
N ASP A 53 120.66 40.32 -17.95
CA ASP A 53 120.32 40.70 -19.34
C ASP A 53 119.22 39.89 -20.07
N ASP A 54 118.63 38.85 -19.48
CA ASP A 54 117.66 37.93 -20.14
C ASP A 54 116.21 37.95 -19.59
N TRP A 55 115.81 38.92 -18.74
CA TRP A 55 114.44 39.02 -18.18
C TRP A 55 113.80 40.39 -18.45
N SER A 56 112.58 40.43 -19.02
CA SER A 56 111.85 41.68 -19.31
C SER A 56 111.00 42.15 -18.11
N ASP A 57 111.04 43.46 -17.83
CA ASP A 57 110.22 44.08 -16.78
C ASP A 57 108.71 44.04 -17.13
N TYR A 58 107.89 43.66 -16.17
CA TYR A 58 106.43 43.73 -16.28
C TYR A 58 105.77 44.00 -14.93
N ASP A 59 104.57 44.56 -14.98
CA ASP A 59 103.76 44.82 -13.79
C ASP A 59 102.91 43.60 -13.45
N VAL A 60 102.69 43.35 -12.16
CA VAL A 60 101.69 42.42 -11.65
C VAL A 60 100.63 43.18 -10.89
N THR A 61 99.37 42.98 -11.27
CA THR A 61 98.20 43.57 -10.62
C THR A 61 97.54 42.50 -9.77
N VAL A 62 97.48 42.75 -8.47
CA VAL A 62 96.93 41.84 -7.46
C VAL A 62 95.60 42.39 -6.97
N SER A 63 94.60 41.53 -6.93
CA SER A 63 93.26 41.82 -6.48
C SER A 63 92.88 40.89 -5.32
N LEU A 64 92.68 41.45 -4.14
CA LEU A 64 92.18 40.76 -2.95
C LEU A 64 90.70 41.05 -2.76
N THR A 65 89.88 39.99 -2.69
CA THR A 65 88.47 40.12 -2.28
C THR A 65 88.36 39.73 -0.82
N VAL A 66 87.72 40.57 -0.02
CA VAL A 66 87.48 40.37 1.40
C VAL A 66 85.98 40.17 1.62
N GLU A 67 85.63 39.07 2.27
CA GLU A 67 84.25 38.75 2.68
C GLU A 67 84.28 38.20 4.11
N ASN A 68 83.38 38.70 4.96
CA ASN A 68 83.30 38.39 6.38
C ASN A 68 84.67 38.50 7.09
N GLY A 69 85.47 39.50 6.75
CA GLY A 69 86.79 39.75 7.37
C GLY A 69 87.90 38.75 6.98
N LYS A 70 87.69 37.92 5.96
CA LYS A 70 88.70 36.99 5.41
C LYS A 70 88.95 37.28 3.94
N ILE A 71 90.17 37.00 3.46
CA ILE A 71 90.50 37.07 2.04
C ILE A 71 89.78 35.90 1.36
N SER A 72 88.65 36.14 0.71
CA SER A 72 87.88 35.11 0.03
C SER A 72 88.50 34.73 -1.31
N LYS A 73 89.23 35.65 -1.94
CA LYS A 73 89.82 35.44 -3.26
C LYS A 73 91.09 36.25 -3.50
N VAL A 74 92.08 35.63 -4.14
CA VAL A 74 93.33 36.26 -4.61
C VAL A 74 93.44 36.06 -6.12
N ASP A 75 93.30 37.14 -6.88
CA ASP A 75 93.49 37.15 -8.34
C ASP A 75 94.74 37.97 -8.69
N VAL A 76 95.57 37.46 -9.61
CA VAL A 76 96.75 38.20 -10.11
C VAL A 76 96.79 38.16 -11.62
N THR A 77 97.00 39.32 -12.23
CA THR A 77 97.17 39.50 -13.68
C THR A 77 98.49 40.20 -13.98
N HIS A 78 99.13 39.92 -15.11
CA HIS A 78 100.34 40.59 -15.55
C HIS A 78 100.06 41.66 -16.63
N GLY A 79 100.93 42.67 -16.71
CA GLY A 79 100.84 43.77 -17.68
C GLY A 79 101.15 43.35 -19.12
N THR A 80 100.99 44.27 -20.07
CA THR A 80 101.10 44.01 -21.52
C THR A 80 102.52 43.75 -22.01
N THR A 81 103.55 44.02 -21.20
CA THR A 81 104.96 43.73 -21.51
C THR A 81 105.42 42.34 -21.06
N TYR A 82 104.49 41.52 -20.54
CA TYR A 82 104.75 40.16 -20.07
C TYR A 82 105.10 39.19 -21.22
N ASN A 83 106.21 38.47 -21.07
CA ASN A 83 106.62 37.37 -21.96
C ASN A 83 106.12 36.03 -21.40
N SER A 84 105.45 35.21 -22.23
CA SER A 84 104.93 33.88 -21.88
C SER A 84 106.01 32.90 -21.40
N GLU A 85 107.29 33.13 -21.70
CA GLU A 85 108.39 32.33 -21.14
C GLU A 85 108.44 32.39 -19.59
N ASN A 86 107.83 33.43 -18.99
CA ASN A 86 107.73 33.60 -17.55
C ASN A 86 106.55 32.84 -16.90
N ASP A 87 105.69 32.16 -17.69
CA ASP A 87 104.49 31.47 -17.21
C ASP A 87 104.78 30.44 -16.12
N THR A 88 105.92 29.75 -16.23
CA THR A 88 106.32 28.75 -15.25
C THR A 88 106.65 29.40 -13.90
N TYR A 89 107.26 30.59 -13.90
CA TYR A 89 107.60 31.33 -12.68
C TYR A 89 106.38 32.02 -12.09
N PHE A 90 105.53 32.62 -12.93
CA PHE A 90 104.28 33.26 -12.53
C PHE A 90 103.28 32.28 -11.91
N ASN A 91 103.05 31.12 -12.55
CA ASN A 91 102.15 30.11 -12.01
C ASN A 91 102.68 29.47 -10.72
N LYS A 92 104.00 29.27 -10.60
CA LYS A 92 104.61 28.82 -9.34
C LYS A 92 104.45 29.85 -8.22
N ALA A 93 104.61 31.14 -8.53
CA ALA A 93 104.46 32.23 -7.57
C ALA A 93 103.01 32.39 -7.08
N LEU A 94 102.03 32.17 -7.96
CA LEU A 94 100.61 32.31 -7.64
C LEU A 94 100.01 31.04 -6.99
N ASN A 95 100.17 29.89 -7.64
CA ASN A 95 99.44 28.64 -7.32
C ASN A 95 100.33 27.47 -6.88
N GLY A 96 101.66 27.59 -7.00
CA GLY A 96 102.61 26.51 -6.75
C GLY A 96 103.34 26.59 -5.41
N LYS A 97 104.50 25.92 -5.31
CA LYS A 97 105.42 26.01 -4.17
C LYS A 97 106.67 26.81 -4.57
N ILE A 98 107.09 27.74 -3.72
CA ILE A 98 108.28 28.58 -3.88
C ILE A 98 109.27 28.20 -2.77
N GLY A 99 110.17 27.26 -3.08
CA GLY A 99 110.97 26.60 -2.05
C GLY A 99 110.06 25.79 -1.10
N LYS A 100 110.10 26.08 0.19
CA LYS A 100 109.22 25.45 1.22
C LYS A 100 107.87 26.15 1.42
N TYR A 101 107.65 27.31 0.81
CA TYR A 101 106.45 28.13 1.02
C TYR A 101 105.44 27.94 -0.11
N ASP A 102 104.15 28.14 0.18
CA ASP A 102 103.08 28.14 -0.82
C ASP A 102 103.07 29.45 -1.62
N GLY A 103 102.50 29.42 -2.82
CA GLY A 103 102.25 30.61 -3.65
C GLY A 103 101.20 31.53 -3.05
N LEU A 104 101.07 32.75 -3.59
CA LEU A 104 100.27 33.83 -2.99
C LEU A 104 98.80 33.45 -2.75
N LYS A 105 98.25 32.53 -3.55
CA LYS A 105 96.87 32.07 -3.40
C LYS A 105 96.59 31.34 -2.08
N SER A 106 97.62 30.92 -1.35
CA SER A 106 97.50 30.40 0.03
C SER A 106 96.92 31.39 1.05
N LEU A 107 96.83 32.69 0.69
CA LEU A 107 96.16 33.70 1.51
C LEU A 107 94.63 33.57 1.47
N GLU A 108 94.05 32.88 0.48
CA GLU A 108 92.61 32.62 0.43
C GLU A 108 92.15 31.83 1.68
N GLY A 109 91.08 32.30 2.31
CA GLY A 109 90.53 31.76 3.55
C GLY A 109 91.17 32.29 4.84
N GLN A 110 92.27 33.05 4.76
CA GLN A 110 92.92 33.64 5.92
C GLN A 110 92.34 35.02 6.28
N SER A 111 92.61 35.50 7.49
CA SER A 111 92.14 36.83 7.95
C SER A 111 92.66 37.94 7.03
N ALA A 112 91.79 38.88 6.67
CA ALA A 112 92.15 39.97 5.77
C ALA A 112 92.88 41.09 6.52
N THR A 113 94.12 40.82 6.94
CA THR A 113 94.95 41.76 7.73
C THR A 113 96.29 42.03 7.04
N GLU A 114 96.92 43.15 7.37
CA GLU A 114 98.27 43.47 6.89
C GLU A 114 99.29 42.41 7.40
N THR A 115 99.16 41.97 8.65
CA THR A 115 99.99 40.90 9.23
C THR A 115 99.90 39.59 8.44
N THR A 116 98.70 39.21 8.02
CA THR A 116 98.49 37.99 7.23
C THR A 116 99.23 38.04 5.89
N VAL A 117 99.17 39.17 5.18
CA VAL A 117 99.92 39.34 3.92
C VAL A 117 101.42 39.44 4.17
N ASN A 118 101.85 40.12 5.23
CA ASN A 118 103.27 40.23 5.59
C ASN A 118 103.92 38.89 5.96
N ASN A 119 103.14 37.95 6.50
CA ASN A 119 103.60 36.59 6.82
C ASN A 119 103.78 35.68 5.59
N PHE A 120 103.29 36.09 4.41
CA PHE A 120 103.63 35.42 3.15
C PHE A 120 105.13 35.56 2.87
N ASN A 121 105.82 34.47 2.59
CA ASN A 121 107.28 34.45 2.49
C ASN A 121 107.73 33.65 1.26
N ALA A 122 108.87 34.05 0.67
CA ALA A 122 109.45 33.37 -0.49
C ALA A 122 110.96 33.12 -0.26
N ASP A 123 111.50 32.03 -0.82
CA ASP A 123 112.91 31.63 -0.65
C ASP A 123 113.86 32.37 -1.62
N ALA A 124 115.11 32.62 -1.23
CA ALA A 124 115.82 33.86 -1.57
C ALA A 124 116.47 34.01 -2.97
N VAL A 125 116.47 33.05 -3.91
CA VAL A 125 117.03 33.32 -5.27
C VAL A 125 116.51 32.39 -6.37
N SER A 126 115.31 32.67 -6.90
CA SER A 126 114.80 32.08 -8.15
C SER A 126 113.90 33.06 -8.91
N GLY A 127 113.68 32.86 -10.21
CA GLY A 127 112.75 33.69 -11.00
C GLY A 127 111.33 33.72 -10.42
N ALA A 128 110.85 32.62 -9.81
CA ALA A 128 109.55 32.59 -9.12
C ALA A 128 109.54 33.42 -7.82
N THR A 129 110.68 33.56 -7.15
CA THR A 129 110.83 34.40 -5.95
C THR A 129 110.65 35.87 -6.28
N ILE A 130 111.23 36.33 -7.38
CA ILE A 130 111.12 37.73 -7.83
C ILE A 130 109.65 38.07 -8.11
N VAL A 131 108.94 37.19 -8.84
CA VAL A 131 107.51 37.36 -9.13
C VAL A 131 106.66 37.32 -7.85
N ALA A 132 106.96 36.41 -6.93
CA ALA A 132 106.21 36.30 -5.68
C ALA A 132 106.42 37.48 -4.72
N ASN A 133 107.61 38.09 -4.70
CA ASN A 133 107.85 39.30 -3.92
C ASN A 133 107.06 40.49 -4.48
N ALA A 134 107.00 40.66 -5.79
CA ALA A 134 106.15 41.70 -6.40
C ALA A 134 104.65 41.41 -6.18
N MET A 135 104.21 40.15 -6.28
CA MET A 135 102.85 39.76 -5.92
C MET A 135 102.53 40.05 -4.45
N LYS A 136 103.47 39.80 -3.53
CA LYS A 136 103.33 40.14 -2.11
C LYS A 136 103.18 41.64 -1.90
N GLU A 137 104.02 42.44 -2.56
CA GLU A 137 103.98 43.90 -2.50
C GLU A 137 102.64 44.44 -3.01
N GLY A 138 102.16 43.95 -4.16
CA GLY A 138 100.84 44.29 -4.69
C GLY A 138 99.69 43.86 -3.77
N ALA A 139 99.79 42.68 -3.13
CA ALA A 139 98.82 42.24 -2.13
C ALA A 139 98.83 43.12 -0.87
N LEU A 140 100.02 43.55 -0.44
CA LEU A 140 100.22 44.36 0.77
C LEU A 140 99.65 45.77 0.59
N GLU A 141 99.93 46.41 -0.54
CA GLU A 141 99.34 47.70 -0.88
C GLU A 141 97.82 47.61 -1.06
N ALA A 142 97.33 46.53 -1.70
CA ALA A 142 95.91 46.29 -1.84
C ALA A 142 95.22 46.18 -0.47
N ILE A 143 95.76 45.41 0.48
CA ILE A 143 95.13 45.27 1.80
C ILE A 143 95.26 46.54 2.65
N GLN A 144 96.38 47.27 2.56
CA GLN A 144 96.55 48.55 3.26
C GLN A 144 95.61 49.64 2.70
N SER A 145 95.22 49.58 1.42
CA SER A 145 94.22 50.49 0.86
C SER A 145 92.80 50.25 1.40
N ALA A 146 92.56 49.12 2.06
CA ALA A 146 91.25 48.78 2.58
C ALA A 146 90.90 49.58 3.85
N PRO A 147 89.63 50.03 4.01
CA PRO A 147 89.13 50.53 5.28
C PRO A 147 89.06 49.41 6.33
N GLU A 148 89.27 49.72 7.61
CA GLU A 148 89.08 48.79 8.74
C GLU A 148 87.59 48.40 8.92
N ALA A 149 87.30 47.13 9.21
CA ALA A 149 85.96 46.60 9.49
C ALA A 149 85.46 47.04 10.88
N SER A 150 84.21 47.53 11.00
CA SER A 150 83.65 47.90 12.30
C SER A 150 83.29 46.68 13.15
N THR A 151 83.66 46.68 14.42
CA THR A 151 83.34 45.63 15.38
C THR A 151 81.83 45.50 15.62
N ALA A 152 81.31 44.27 15.61
CA ALA A 152 79.93 43.97 15.95
C ALA A 152 79.66 44.28 17.44
N VAL A 153 78.61 45.05 17.71
CA VAL A 153 78.14 45.38 19.07
C VAL A 153 77.32 44.19 19.59
N SER A 154 77.68 43.61 20.73
CA SER A 154 76.79 42.65 21.40
C SER A 154 75.63 43.40 22.07
N VAL A 155 74.41 43.18 21.61
CA VAL A 155 73.19 43.79 22.16
C VAL A 155 72.30 42.72 22.79
N ASP A 156 71.79 42.97 23.99
CA ASP A 156 70.85 42.12 24.72
C ASP A 156 69.42 42.34 24.20
N THR A 157 68.82 41.30 23.63
CA THR A 157 67.48 41.34 23.02
C THR A 157 66.39 40.73 23.89
N THR A 158 66.72 40.28 25.10
CA THR A 158 65.82 39.48 25.95
C THR A 158 64.49 40.20 26.25
N PHE A 159 64.54 41.52 26.48
CA PHE A 159 63.33 42.32 26.74
C PHE A 159 62.49 42.56 25.50
N LEU A 160 63.11 42.78 24.34
CA LEU A 160 62.42 42.98 23.07
C LEU A 160 61.70 41.70 22.63
N GLU A 161 62.33 40.54 22.82
CA GLU A 161 61.78 39.22 22.51
C GLU A 161 60.51 38.95 23.34
N LYS A 162 60.55 39.22 24.66
CA LYS A 162 59.36 39.12 25.54
C LYS A 162 58.26 40.12 25.18
N ALA A 163 58.61 41.33 24.77
CA ALA A 163 57.64 42.34 24.36
C ALA A 163 56.92 41.92 23.07
N ILE A 164 57.63 41.32 22.12
CA ILE A 164 57.07 40.74 20.88
C ILE A 164 56.12 39.58 21.22
N GLU A 165 56.56 38.62 22.05
CA GLU A 165 55.71 37.51 22.50
C GLU A 165 54.44 37.99 23.22
N ASN A 166 54.52 39.08 23.98
CA ASN A 166 53.36 39.65 24.66
C ASN A 166 52.40 40.35 23.69
N ALA A 167 52.92 41.08 22.70
CA ALA A 167 52.13 41.73 21.67
C ALA A 167 51.34 40.71 20.83
N ASP A 168 51.96 39.57 20.48
CA ASP A 168 51.35 38.52 19.66
C ASP A 168 50.17 37.79 20.35
N LYS A 169 49.90 38.06 21.64
CA LYS A 169 48.75 37.48 22.39
C LYS A 169 47.43 38.23 22.20
N TYR A 170 47.47 39.48 21.73
CA TYR A 170 46.28 40.31 21.57
C TYR A 170 45.57 40.05 20.23
N GLN A 171 44.25 40.24 20.17
CA GLN A 171 43.43 39.99 18.98
C GLN A 171 42.84 41.31 18.44
N LYS A 172 42.88 41.49 17.11
CA LYS A 172 42.44 42.71 16.41
C LYS A 172 41.00 43.11 16.72
N SER A 173 40.12 42.13 16.90
CA SER A 173 38.70 42.31 17.19
C SER A 173 38.40 43.05 18.50
N ASP A 174 39.33 42.99 19.46
CA ASP A 174 39.04 43.41 20.83
C ASP A 174 39.32 44.90 21.06
N TYR A 175 39.92 45.58 20.08
CA TYR A 175 40.49 46.91 20.22
C TYR A 175 40.09 47.85 19.08
N THR A 176 40.09 49.15 19.33
CA THR A 176 39.79 50.16 18.31
C THR A 176 40.82 50.11 17.19
N GLN A 177 40.37 50.35 15.95
CA GLN A 177 41.22 50.31 14.75
C GLN A 177 42.48 51.18 14.90
N ASP A 178 42.35 52.40 15.42
CA ASP A 178 43.48 53.31 15.61
C ASP A 178 44.52 52.77 16.60
N SER A 179 44.07 52.22 17.74
CA SER A 179 44.98 51.64 18.74
C SER A 179 45.62 50.34 18.24
N TRP A 180 44.92 49.58 17.41
CA TRP A 180 45.45 48.36 16.81
C TRP A 180 46.49 48.65 15.72
N THR A 181 46.25 49.62 14.85
CA THR A 181 47.23 50.06 13.84
C THR A 181 48.51 50.59 14.48
N ALA A 182 48.40 51.25 15.64
CA ALA A 182 49.57 51.65 16.43
C ALA A 182 50.37 50.44 16.94
N LEU A 183 49.70 49.38 17.41
CA LEU A 183 50.34 48.13 17.82
C LEU A 183 51.00 47.40 16.64
N GLU A 184 50.31 47.24 15.50
CA GLU A 184 50.86 46.60 14.29
C GLU A 184 52.12 47.32 13.80
N THR A 185 52.10 48.66 13.82
CA THR A 185 53.26 49.48 13.42
C THR A 185 54.43 49.29 14.40
N ALA A 186 54.17 49.35 15.71
CA ALA A 186 55.21 49.17 16.72
C ALA A 186 55.78 47.74 16.72
N LEU A 187 54.95 46.73 16.47
CA LEU A 187 55.35 45.32 16.38
C LEU A 187 56.22 45.06 15.15
N THR A 188 55.88 45.69 14.02
CA THR A 188 56.70 45.64 12.80
C THR A 188 58.07 46.26 13.07
N ASN A 189 58.11 47.47 13.66
CA ASN A 189 59.36 48.13 14.00
C ASN A 189 60.19 47.34 15.03
N ALA A 190 59.53 46.67 15.99
CA ALA A 190 60.17 45.79 16.97
C ALA A 190 60.80 44.54 16.34
N LYS A 191 60.08 43.86 15.44
CA LYS A 191 60.60 42.71 14.68
C LYS A 191 61.79 43.13 13.79
N ASP A 192 61.72 44.30 13.16
CA ASP A 192 62.83 44.87 12.39
C ASP A 192 64.06 45.18 13.27
N ALA A 193 63.88 45.82 14.42
CA ALA A 193 64.97 46.13 15.35
C ALA A 193 65.61 44.86 15.93
N PHE A 194 64.81 43.83 16.21
CA PHE A 194 65.28 42.51 16.67
C PHE A 194 66.12 41.79 15.61
N ALA A 195 65.76 41.93 14.32
CA ALA A 195 66.53 41.35 13.22
C ALA A 195 67.86 42.09 12.98
N LYS A 196 67.85 43.45 12.99
CA LYS A 196 69.02 44.25 12.62
C LYS A 196 70.05 44.43 13.74
N LYS A 197 69.62 44.44 15.02
CA LYS A 197 70.51 44.50 16.21
C LYS A 197 71.53 45.65 16.18
N GLU A 198 71.14 46.79 15.59
CA GLU A 198 72.06 47.87 15.24
C GLU A 198 72.74 48.53 16.46
N SER A 199 72.05 48.61 17.61
CA SER A 199 72.60 49.07 18.90
C SER A 199 71.66 48.74 20.07
N GLN A 200 72.18 48.72 21.31
CA GLN A 200 71.36 48.47 22.50
C GLN A 200 70.24 49.51 22.64
N ALA A 201 70.54 50.78 22.34
CA ALA A 201 69.55 51.86 22.39
C ALA A 201 68.40 51.66 21.39
N ALA A 202 68.67 51.08 20.21
CA ALA A 202 67.63 50.77 19.23
C ALA A 202 66.74 49.61 19.69
N VAL A 203 67.32 48.57 20.31
CA VAL A 203 66.60 47.42 20.87
C VAL A 203 65.73 47.84 22.06
N ASP A 204 66.28 48.63 22.99
CA ASP A 204 65.56 49.13 24.16
C ASP A 204 64.41 50.07 23.76
N LYS A 205 64.66 50.96 22.79
CA LYS A 205 63.63 51.87 22.28
C LYS A 205 62.50 51.09 21.60
N ALA A 206 62.82 50.10 20.78
CA ALA A 206 61.81 49.27 20.13
C ALA A 206 60.96 48.48 21.13
N ALA A 207 61.58 47.97 22.21
CA ALA A 207 60.87 47.26 23.28
C ALA A 207 59.95 48.21 24.06
N SER A 208 60.41 49.43 24.34
CA SER A 208 59.63 50.47 25.00
C SER A 208 58.47 50.96 24.13
N ASP A 209 58.71 51.22 22.85
CA ASP A 209 57.68 51.67 21.89
C ASP A 209 56.60 50.61 21.74
N LEU A 210 56.98 49.32 21.62
CA LEU A 210 56.03 48.21 21.55
C LEU A 210 55.20 48.07 22.83
N ASN A 211 55.83 48.11 24.00
CA ASN A 211 55.10 48.07 25.28
C ASN A 211 54.18 49.30 25.46
N THR A 212 54.58 50.46 24.96
CA THR A 212 53.74 51.67 24.97
C THR A 212 52.52 51.48 24.06
N ALA A 213 52.71 50.88 22.88
CA ALA A 213 51.59 50.56 21.99
C ALA A 213 50.64 49.51 22.61
N ILE A 214 51.16 48.50 23.30
CA ILE A 214 50.36 47.54 24.08
C ILE A 214 49.56 48.24 25.18
N GLN A 215 50.18 49.14 25.96
CA GLN A 215 49.49 49.92 27.00
C GLN A 215 48.47 50.92 26.42
N GLY A 216 48.72 51.39 25.19
CA GLY A 216 47.85 52.29 24.44
C GLY A 216 46.67 51.60 23.76
N LEU A 217 46.54 50.27 23.87
CA LEU A 217 45.39 49.53 23.37
C LEU A 217 44.10 49.99 24.05
N LYS A 218 43.16 50.48 23.24
CA LYS A 218 41.83 50.90 23.70
C LYS A 218 40.83 49.86 23.24
N LYS A 219 40.11 49.25 24.19
CA LYS A 219 39.03 48.31 23.83
C LYS A 219 38.02 48.99 22.92
N ALA A 220 37.59 48.28 21.88
CA ALA A 220 36.51 48.76 21.03
C ALA A 220 35.24 48.93 21.90
N GLU A 221 34.52 50.04 21.75
CA GLU A 221 33.19 50.17 22.36
C GLU A 221 32.27 49.12 21.73
N VAL A 222 31.62 48.31 22.56
CA VAL A 222 30.62 47.34 22.11
C VAL A 222 29.47 48.14 21.52
N ALA A 223 29.27 48.05 20.20
CA ALA A 223 28.07 48.56 19.56
C ALA A 223 26.87 47.91 20.25
N THR A 224 26.09 48.71 20.97
CA THR A 224 24.99 48.19 21.79
C THR A 224 23.86 47.67 20.91
N GLU A 225 23.73 48.09 19.65
CA GLU A 225 22.77 47.51 18.70
C GLU A 225 23.39 47.23 17.33
N SER A 226 23.15 46.05 16.75
CA SER A 226 23.59 45.67 15.40
C SER A 226 22.54 44.82 14.68
N TYR A 227 22.63 44.74 13.36
CA TYR A 227 21.83 43.83 12.52
C TYR A 227 22.70 42.68 12.04
N VAL A 228 22.16 41.47 12.07
CA VAL A 228 22.86 40.25 11.63
C VAL A 228 21.94 39.41 10.74
N LEU A 229 22.49 38.64 9.81
CA LEU A 229 21.82 37.45 9.30
C LEU A 229 22.10 36.31 10.27
N MET A 230 21.07 35.61 10.71
CA MET A 230 21.22 34.54 11.71
C MET A 230 20.50 33.28 11.25
N ASN A 231 21.12 32.12 11.51
CA ASN A 231 20.48 30.81 11.40
C ASN A 231 19.51 30.61 12.57
N ILE A 232 18.21 30.48 12.29
CA ILE A 232 17.14 30.36 13.30
C ILE A 232 16.38 29.05 13.06
N PRO A 233 16.35 28.12 14.03
CA PRO A 233 15.53 26.92 13.94
C PRO A 233 14.05 27.27 13.68
N TYR A 234 13.31 26.45 12.93
CA TYR A 234 11.91 26.76 12.58
C TYR A 234 11.02 27.03 13.80
N ALA A 235 11.13 26.22 14.86
CA ALA A 235 10.39 26.42 16.11
C ALA A 235 10.60 27.82 16.69
N ALA A 236 11.86 28.29 16.73
CA ALA A 236 12.20 29.61 17.25
C ALA A 236 11.76 30.73 16.30
N PHE A 237 11.82 30.49 14.98
CA PHE A 237 11.36 31.45 13.99
C PHE A 237 9.86 31.68 14.09
N TYR A 238 9.04 30.62 14.17
CA TYR A 238 7.57 30.76 14.17
C TYR A 238 6.95 30.97 15.56
N ALA A 239 7.72 30.93 16.64
CA ALA A 239 7.20 31.05 18.00
C ALA A 239 6.33 32.31 18.23
N SER A 240 6.73 33.45 17.68
CA SER A 240 5.98 34.71 17.79
C SER A 240 4.72 34.75 16.93
N ASP A 241 4.61 33.88 15.92
CA ASP A 241 3.41 33.72 15.09
C ASP A 241 2.37 32.79 15.75
N GLY A 242 2.61 32.34 16.99
CA GLY A 242 1.71 31.45 17.73
C GLY A 242 1.67 30.02 17.18
N VAL A 243 2.65 29.64 16.36
CA VAL A 243 2.75 28.29 15.80
C VAL A 243 3.39 27.36 16.82
N THR A 244 2.66 26.33 17.24
CA THR A 244 3.17 25.28 18.12
C THR A 244 3.71 24.11 17.30
N SER A 245 4.80 23.48 17.75
CA SER A 245 5.24 22.15 17.27
C SER A 245 5.84 22.08 15.85
N VAL A 246 6.76 22.99 15.49
CA VAL A 246 7.45 22.96 14.18
C VAL A 246 8.93 22.64 14.36
N ASP A 247 9.32 21.40 14.05
CA ASP A 247 10.71 20.94 14.19
C ASP A 247 11.47 20.94 12.84
N SER A 248 12.71 20.43 12.87
CA SER A 248 13.53 20.19 11.67
C SER A 248 12.83 19.24 10.69
N VAL A 249 13.00 19.47 9.40
CA VAL A 249 12.45 18.62 8.33
C VAL A 249 13.39 17.46 8.04
N SER A 250 12.92 16.21 8.13
CA SER A 250 13.69 15.06 7.63
C SER A 250 13.55 14.91 6.11
N SER A 251 14.64 14.66 5.39
CA SER A 251 14.63 14.47 3.93
C SER A 251 15.36 13.19 3.52
N ALA A 252 14.83 12.53 2.50
CA ALA A 252 15.36 11.27 2.00
C ALA A 252 16.74 11.37 1.30
N THR A 253 17.19 12.56 0.86
CA THR A 253 18.46 12.68 0.11
C THR A 253 19.17 14.02 0.29
N LEU A 254 20.50 13.96 0.52
CA LEU A 254 21.44 15.11 0.53
C LEU A 254 21.20 16.09 -0.63
N ASN A 255 20.90 15.57 -1.82
CA ASN A 255 20.73 16.41 -3.01
C ASN A 255 19.48 17.29 -2.96
N LYS A 256 18.39 16.84 -2.32
CA LYS A 256 17.13 17.61 -2.27
C LYS A 256 17.27 18.80 -1.34
N THR A 257 17.88 18.58 -0.17
CA THR A 257 18.13 19.62 0.84
C THR A 257 19.15 20.65 0.36
N ARG A 258 20.04 20.28 -0.56
CA ARG A 258 21.05 21.18 -1.13
C ARG A 258 20.65 21.78 -2.49
N ASN A 259 19.39 21.68 -2.88
CA ASN A 259 18.88 22.28 -4.12
C ASN A 259 18.46 23.74 -3.88
N SER A 260 19.20 24.70 -4.45
CA SER A 260 18.93 26.12 -4.30
C SER A 260 17.54 26.56 -4.78
N GLY A 261 16.89 25.82 -5.69
CA GLY A 261 15.51 26.11 -6.11
C GLY A 261 14.43 25.65 -5.13
N LEU A 262 14.74 24.74 -4.20
CA LEU A 262 13.79 24.13 -3.25
C LEU A 262 14.05 24.52 -1.80
N ALA A 263 15.32 24.75 -1.44
CA ALA A 263 15.79 24.98 -0.08
C ALA A 263 16.44 26.37 0.11
N ALA A 264 16.21 27.31 -0.81
CA ALA A 264 16.74 28.68 -0.69
C ALA A 264 16.33 29.32 0.64
N GLY A 265 17.29 29.98 1.29
CA GLY A 265 17.08 30.66 2.56
C GLY A 265 16.96 29.74 3.78
N SER A 266 17.11 28.42 3.60
CA SER A 266 17.24 27.46 4.70
C SER A 266 18.71 27.21 5.06
N TYR A 267 18.95 26.60 6.22
CA TYR A 267 20.28 26.13 6.61
C TYR A 267 20.27 24.71 7.18
N HIS A 268 21.45 24.12 7.24
CA HIS A 268 21.66 22.75 7.69
C HIS A 268 22.76 22.67 8.74
N VAL A 269 22.51 21.89 9.79
CA VAL A 269 23.56 21.54 10.76
C VAL A 269 24.23 20.21 10.40
N ASP A 270 23.46 19.22 9.89
CA ASP A 270 24.01 17.94 9.46
C ASP A 270 24.61 18.02 8.03
N PRO A 271 25.94 17.78 7.88
CA PRO A 271 26.59 17.76 6.57
C PRO A 271 26.09 16.64 5.64
N LYS A 272 25.45 15.59 6.19
CA LYS A 272 24.83 14.54 5.37
C LYS A 272 23.54 15.01 4.70
N GLY A 273 23.03 16.18 5.06
CA GLY A 273 21.81 16.76 4.52
C GLY A 273 20.58 15.89 4.76
N SER A 274 20.58 15.14 5.87
CA SER A 274 19.44 14.33 6.31
C SER A 274 18.28 15.21 6.77
N ASP A 275 18.53 16.46 7.16
CA ASP A 275 17.51 17.41 7.59
C ASP A 275 17.69 18.85 7.07
N ILE A 276 16.62 19.65 7.22
CA ILE A 276 16.67 21.12 7.22
C ILE A 276 16.32 21.59 8.62
N THR A 277 17.28 22.26 9.26
CA THR A 277 17.17 22.65 10.67
C THR A 277 16.33 23.91 10.86
N GLY A 278 16.41 24.86 9.91
CA GLY A 278 15.69 26.13 10.00
C GLY A 278 16.01 27.06 8.85
N ILE A 279 15.96 28.36 9.11
CA ILE A 279 16.09 29.40 8.10
C ILE A 279 17.15 30.43 8.47
N THR A 280 17.75 31.07 7.47
CA THR A 280 18.65 32.21 7.68
C THR A 280 17.86 33.51 7.50
N PHE A 281 17.69 34.29 8.57
CA PHE A 281 16.81 35.47 8.57
C PHE A 281 17.49 36.70 9.19
N PRO A 282 17.15 37.94 8.78
CA PRO A 282 17.70 39.14 9.39
C PRO A 282 17.18 39.37 10.82
N VAL A 283 18.09 39.68 11.74
CA VAL A 283 17.83 39.86 13.17
C VAL A 283 18.50 41.12 13.70
N LYS A 284 17.78 41.91 14.49
CA LYS A 284 18.34 43.00 15.29
C LYS A 284 18.75 42.48 16.67
N ILE A 285 19.97 42.80 17.07
CA ILE A 285 20.58 42.38 18.34
C ILE A 285 20.85 43.62 19.18
N SER A 286 20.19 43.74 20.33
CA SER A 286 20.35 44.88 21.25
C SER A 286 21.47 44.70 22.29
N ASN A 287 22.23 43.61 22.23
CA ASN A 287 23.51 43.47 22.92
C ASN A 287 24.36 42.42 22.22
N MET A 288 25.42 42.83 21.51
CA MET A 288 26.31 41.91 20.80
C MET A 288 27.03 40.91 21.72
N GLU A 289 27.21 41.22 23.02
CA GLU A 289 27.77 40.25 23.97
C GLU A 289 26.89 39.01 24.16
N ALA A 290 25.60 39.11 23.87
CA ALA A 290 24.68 37.98 23.85
C ALA A 290 25.11 36.90 22.84
N LEU A 291 25.84 37.30 21.79
CA LEU A 291 26.23 36.42 20.70
C LEU A 291 27.62 35.81 20.84
N LYS A 292 28.36 36.12 21.92
CA LYS A 292 29.73 35.64 22.13
C LYS A 292 29.87 34.12 22.15
N ASN A 293 28.78 33.40 22.45
CA ASN A 293 28.73 31.95 22.51
C ASN A 293 28.26 31.30 21.19
N TYR A 294 27.88 32.09 20.18
CA TYR A 294 27.44 31.61 18.87
C TYR A 294 28.52 31.89 17.82
N THR A 295 28.55 31.07 16.76
CA THR A 295 29.58 31.17 15.72
C THR A 295 29.35 32.37 14.81
N GLN A 296 30.32 33.28 14.75
CA GLN A 296 30.31 34.36 13.78
C GLN A 296 30.87 33.88 12.44
N ILE A 297 30.11 34.09 11.38
CA ILE A 297 30.52 33.93 9.98
C ILE A 297 31.04 35.28 9.47
N THR A 298 32.16 35.26 8.76
CA THR A 298 32.84 36.45 8.22
C THR A 298 33.02 36.32 6.71
N ASP A 299 33.50 37.37 6.03
CA ASP A 299 33.78 37.34 4.59
C ASP A 299 34.84 36.29 4.19
N GLU A 300 35.68 35.87 5.13
CA GLU A 300 36.70 34.84 4.93
C GLU A 300 36.16 33.40 5.13
N SER A 301 34.97 33.25 5.72
CA SER A 301 34.35 31.94 5.96
C SER A 301 33.89 31.31 4.64
N SER A 302 34.08 30.00 4.51
CA SER A 302 33.54 29.23 3.38
C SER A 302 33.17 27.80 3.75
N VAL A 303 32.23 27.22 3.00
CA VAL A 303 31.89 25.79 3.06
C VAL A 303 31.67 25.26 1.65
N SER A 304 32.21 24.06 1.36
CA SER A 304 32.07 23.41 0.05
C SER A 304 31.19 22.18 0.16
N ILE A 305 30.13 22.13 -0.64
CA ILE A 305 29.14 21.05 -0.61
C ILE A 305 29.14 20.33 -1.95
N THR A 306 29.28 19.01 -1.91
CA THR A 306 29.27 18.15 -3.09
C THR A 306 27.99 17.32 -3.15
N VAL A 307 27.29 17.37 -4.29
CA VAL A 307 26.06 16.61 -4.55
C VAL A 307 26.19 15.78 -5.82
N THR A 308 25.57 14.59 -5.84
CA THR A 308 25.62 13.68 -7.01
C THR A 308 24.22 13.47 -7.58
N ASN A 309 23.84 14.26 -8.59
CA ASN A 309 22.52 14.20 -9.22
C ASN A 309 22.55 13.36 -10.51
N LYS A 310 21.73 12.30 -10.58
CA LYS A 310 21.62 11.40 -11.75
C LYS A 310 22.99 10.91 -12.27
N GLY A 311 23.88 10.52 -11.36
CA GLY A 311 25.23 10.05 -11.68
C GLY A 311 26.26 11.14 -12.01
N LYS A 312 25.91 12.43 -11.91
CA LYS A 312 26.84 13.56 -12.10
C LYS A 312 27.12 14.25 -10.76
N THR A 313 28.40 14.38 -10.42
CA THR A 313 28.86 15.05 -9.20
C THR A 313 29.15 16.52 -9.47
N SER A 314 28.67 17.42 -8.61
CA SER A 314 28.98 18.86 -8.65
C SER A 314 29.30 19.36 -7.25
N THR A 315 30.30 20.25 -7.14
CA THR A 315 30.67 20.92 -5.88
C THR A 315 30.34 22.40 -5.96
N THR A 316 29.62 22.91 -4.97
CA THR A 316 29.29 24.34 -4.82
C THR A 316 30.02 24.88 -3.59
N GLU A 317 30.76 25.97 -3.78
CA GLU A 317 31.47 26.67 -2.70
C GLU A 317 30.65 27.89 -2.26
N TYR A 318 30.24 27.92 -1.00
CA TYR A 318 29.51 29.01 -0.36
C TYR A 318 30.50 29.87 0.44
N LYS A 319 30.51 31.19 0.24
CA LYS A 319 31.49 32.12 0.84
C LYS A 319 30.81 33.26 1.57
N GLY A 320 31.50 33.84 2.55
CA GLY A 320 30.99 34.96 3.32
C GLY A 320 29.69 34.60 4.02
N LYS A 321 28.70 35.49 3.95
CA LYS A 321 27.35 35.25 4.48
C LYS A 321 26.70 33.94 3.99
N ASP A 322 27.01 33.48 2.77
CA ASP A 322 26.41 32.27 2.21
C ASP A 322 26.93 31.00 2.90
N ALA A 323 28.06 31.08 3.62
CA ALA A 323 28.58 29.98 4.43
C ALA A 323 27.65 29.62 5.61
N LEU A 324 26.69 30.50 5.96
CA LEU A 324 25.61 30.19 6.89
C LEU A 324 24.77 28.97 6.45
N PHE A 325 24.76 28.65 5.16
CA PHE A 325 23.96 27.56 4.60
C PHE A 325 24.23 26.19 5.26
N GLU A 326 25.47 25.93 5.68
CA GLU A 326 25.84 24.73 6.44
C GLU A 326 26.67 25.13 7.67
N SER A 327 25.99 25.66 8.68
CA SER A 327 26.56 26.20 9.92
C SER A 327 25.62 25.89 11.09
N ALA A 328 26.15 25.90 12.32
CA ALA A 328 25.37 25.66 13.54
C ALA A 328 24.15 26.60 13.67
N SER A 329 23.14 26.17 14.42
CA SER A 329 22.01 27.03 14.81
C SER A 329 22.52 28.27 15.55
N TYR A 330 21.92 29.41 15.26
CA TYR A 330 22.27 30.75 15.76
C TYR A 330 23.64 31.28 15.31
N SER A 331 24.34 30.59 14.41
CA SER A 331 25.45 31.20 13.67
C SER A 331 24.99 32.45 12.95
N TYR A 332 25.83 33.48 12.90
CA TYR A 332 25.43 34.80 12.43
C TYR A 332 26.50 35.51 11.60
N TYR A 333 26.07 36.39 10.70
CA TYR A 333 26.91 37.28 9.90
C TYR A 333 26.47 38.73 10.13
N ILE A 334 27.39 39.64 10.45
CA ILE A 334 27.07 41.04 10.75
C ILE A 334 26.75 41.79 9.45
N LEU A 335 25.59 42.46 9.41
CA LEU A 335 25.16 43.26 8.28
C LEU A 335 25.72 44.69 8.36
N SER A 336 26.18 45.23 7.23
CA SER A 336 26.66 46.61 7.13
C SER A 336 25.53 47.64 7.07
N GLU A 337 24.31 47.21 6.73
CA GLU A 337 23.13 48.05 6.57
C GLU A 337 21.93 47.45 7.29
N ALA A 338 21.02 48.30 7.74
CA ALA A 338 19.77 47.86 8.35
C ALA A 338 18.88 47.20 7.28
N PRO A 339 18.46 45.93 7.46
CA PRO A 339 17.51 45.29 6.55
C PRO A 339 16.14 45.97 6.63
N SER A 340 15.39 45.95 5.52
CA SER A 340 14.05 46.56 5.45
C SER A 340 13.03 45.89 6.37
N TYR A 341 13.29 44.65 6.78
CA TYR A 341 12.54 43.93 7.81
C TYR A 341 13.45 42.94 8.55
N TYR A 342 13.15 42.68 9.82
CA TYR A 342 13.97 41.88 10.72
C TYR A 342 13.16 41.38 11.91
N LYS A 343 13.64 40.35 12.63
CA LYS A 343 13.15 40.04 13.99
C LYS A 343 14.08 40.64 15.03
N GLU A 344 13.59 40.98 16.22
CA GLU A 344 14.44 41.39 17.34
C GLU A 344 14.72 40.17 18.22
N ALA A 345 15.99 39.94 18.58
CA ALA A 345 16.35 38.86 19.50
C ALA A 345 16.38 39.36 20.95
N THR A 346 15.81 38.57 21.85
CA THR A 346 15.89 38.76 23.30
C THR A 346 16.64 37.58 23.92
N VAL A 347 17.56 37.89 24.85
CA VAL A 347 18.24 36.86 25.65
C VAL A 347 17.35 36.51 26.84
N ASN A 348 16.92 35.26 26.91
CA ASN A 348 16.11 34.75 28.00
C ASN A 348 16.98 34.51 29.25
N ALA A 349 16.34 34.31 30.41
CA ALA A 349 17.05 34.11 31.69
C ALA A 349 17.97 32.87 31.70
N ASP A 350 17.69 31.87 30.86
CA ASP A 350 18.48 30.65 30.67
C ASP A 350 19.62 30.82 29.64
N GLY A 351 19.77 32.02 29.06
CA GLY A 351 20.77 32.32 28.03
C GLY A 351 20.36 31.97 26.60
N THR A 352 19.16 31.41 26.39
CA THR A 352 18.63 31.12 25.05
C THR A 352 18.12 32.39 24.35
N LEU A 353 17.98 32.34 23.02
CA LEU A 353 17.42 33.45 22.23
C LEU A 353 15.94 33.22 21.93
N SER A 354 15.10 34.23 22.18
CA SER A 354 13.74 34.34 21.68
C SER A 354 13.63 35.45 20.63
N PHE A 355 12.70 35.32 19.69
CA PHE A 355 12.57 36.24 18.55
C PHE A 355 11.18 36.88 18.49
N SER A 356 11.13 38.20 18.29
CA SER A 356 9.89 38.95 18.13
C SER A 356 9.12 38.56 16.86
N GLU A 357 7.90 39.08 16.70
CA GLU A 357 7.30 39.20 15.37
C GLU A 357 8.19 40.04 14.45
N VAL A 358 8.07 39.86 13.13
CA VAL A 358 8.87 40.63 12.17
C VAL A 358 8.52 42.13 12.25
N LYS A 359 9.55 42.97 12.33
CA LYS A 359 9.52 44.44 12.36
C LYS A 359 10.08 45.01 11.06
N GLY A 360 9.85 46.31 10.81
CA GLY A 360 10.33 47.02 9.61
C GLY A 360 9.19 47.50 8.70
N THR A 361 9.36 47.38 7.39
CA THR A 361 8.35 47.75 6.38
C THR A 361 7.03 46.99 6.59
N SER A 362 5.91 47.69 6.44
CA SER A 362 4.56 47.14 6.57
C SER A 362 4.33 45.93 5.65
N LYS A 363 3.57 44.94 6.14
CA LYS A 363 3.12 43.78 5.35
C LYS A 363 2.37 44.26 4.10
N THR A 364 2.67 43.68 2.94
CA THR A 364 1.98 43.98 1.68
C THR A 364 0.87 42.96 1.44
N THR A 365 -0.37 43.42 1.39
CA THR A 365 -1.51 42.55 1.05
C THR A 365 -1.58 42.31 -0.46
N LEU A 366 -1.67 41.05 -0.88
CA LEU A 366 -1.78 40.64 -2.29
C LEU A 366 -3.21 40.18 -2.60
N SER A 367 -4.03 41.08 -3.15
CA SER A 367 -5.45 40.81 -3.42
C SER A 367 -5.74 40.22 -4.82
N ASN A 368 -4.76 40.22 -5.73
CA ASN A 368 -4.90 39.75 -7.11
C ASN A 368 -4.33 38.33 -7.34
N VAL A 369 -3.85 37.69 -6.28
CA VAL A 369 -3.35 36.31 -6.32
C VAL A 369 -4.54 35.36 -6.33
N THR A 370 -4.55 34.42 -7.25
CA THR A 370 -5.58 33.36 -7.33
C THR A 370 -5.02 32.06 -6.77
N SER A 371 -5.88 31.23 -6.19
CA SER A 371 -5.48 29.95 -5.59
C SER A 371 -6.32 28.78 -6.09
N GLU A 372 -5.68 27.62 -6.18
CA GLU A 372 -6.29 26.32 -6.46
C GLU A 372 -6.01 25.41 -5.24
N PHE A 373 -7.07 24.88 -4.63
CA PHE A 373 -6.99 24.00 -3.47
C PHE A 373 -7.46 22.59 -3.86
N THR A 374 -6.68 21.56 -3.51
CA THR A 374 -6.99 20.16 -3.80
C THR A 374 -6.68 19.26 -2.61
N THR A 375 -7.51 18.23 -2.43
CA THR A 375 -7.36 17.13 -1.47
C THR A 375 -6.72 15.89 -2.09
N ASN A 376 -6.57 15.88 -3.42
CA ASN A 376 -5.96 14.80 -4.18
C ASN A 376 -4.60 15.26 -4.73
N THR A 377 -3.54 14.93 -4.00
CA THR A 377 -2.17 15.31 -4.35
C THR A 377 -1.17 14.28 -3.86
N LYS A 378 -0.06 14.12 -4.58
CA LYS A 378 1.04 13.21 -4.20
C LYS A 378 2.03 13.83 -3.20
N TYR A 379 1.82 15.08 -2.82
CA TYR A 379 2.75 15.89 -2.03
C TYR A 379 2.34 16.04 -0.55
N GLY A 380 1.18 15.49 -0.16
CA GLY A 380 0.57 15.63 1.16
C GLY A 380 -0.92 15.30 1.10
N ASP A 381 -1.65 15.62 2.16
CA ASP A 381 -3.10 15.46 2.21
C ASP A 381 -3.85 16.59 1.52
N TYR A 382 -3.29 17.80 1.56
CA TYR A 382 -3.85 18.98 0.95
C TYR A 382 -2.75 19.70 0.18
N GLN A 383 -3.14 20.37 -0.90
CA GLN A 383 -2.25 21.24 -1.65
C GLN A 383 -2.96 22.54 -2.01
N LEU A 384 -2.24 23.64 -1.81
CA LEU A 384 -2.63 24.99 -2.21
C LEU A 384 -1.62 25.49 -3.24
N LYS A 385 -2.10 25.77 -4.45
CA LYS A 385 -1.32 26.33 -5.54
C LYS A 385 -1.74 27.78 -5.78
N PHE A 386 -0.77 28.68 -5.84
CA PHE A 386 -0.98 30.10 -6.11
C PHE A 386 -0.51 30.48 -7.50
N ASP A 387 -1.31 31.26 -8.21
CA ASP A 387 -0.94 31.88 -9.47
C ASP A 387 -0.83 33.42 -9.28
N ASN A 388 0.00 34.08 -10.09
CA ASN A 388 0.25 35.54 -10.05
C ASN A 388 0.95 36.06 -8.76
N LEU A 389 1.81 35.26 -8.13
CA LEU A 389 2.72 35.77 -7.10
C LEU A 389 3.73 36.77 -7.69
N PRO A 390 4.16 37.82 -6.94
CA PRO A 390 5.14 38.79 -7.42
C PRO A 390 6.43 38.16 -7.94
N GLU A 391 6.87 38.59 -9.13
CA GLU A 391 8.11 38.08 -9.74
C GLU A 391 9.36 38.42 -8.92
N SER A 392 9.32 39.49 -8.12
CA SER A 392 10.39 39.91 -7.22
C SER A 392 10.69 38.90 -6.10
N ILE A 393 9.78 37.97 -5.80
CA ILE A 393 10.00 36.91 -4.80
C ILE A 393 10.91 35.85 -5.41
N ASN A 394 12.19 35.85 -5.00
CA ASN A 394 13.15 34.83 -5.41
C ASN A 394 13.25 33.71 -4.37
N THR A 395 13.17 34.07 -3.09
CA THR A 395 13.33 33.15 -1.95
C THR A 395 12.14 33.25 -1.03
N VAL A 396 11.60 32.11 -0.62
CA VAL A 396 10.59 32.01 0.44
C VAL A 396 11.27 31.41 1.66
N TYR A 397 11.47 32.23 2.69
CA TYR A 397 12.05 31.82 3.97
C TYR A 397 11.05 31.00 4.79
N GLY A 398 9.77 31.30 4.72
CA GLY A 398 8.77 30.60 5.50
C GLY A 398 7.36 31.04 5.12
N VAL A 399 6.38 30.21 5.48
CA VAL A 399 4.96 30.50 5.24
C VAL A 399 4.17 30.17 6.49
N VAL A 400 3.26 31.05 6.89
CA VAL A 400 2.28 30.77 7.95
C VAL A 400 0.88 30.78 7.35
N ILE A 401 0.16 29.69 7.52
CA ILE A 401 -1.27 29.58 7.21
C ILE A 401 -2.05 29.97 8.46
N GLY A 402 -2.88 31.01 8.37
CA GLY A 402 -3.78 31.42 9.44
C GLY A 402 -5.21 31.00 9.16
N THR A 403 -5.96 30.65 10.20
CA THR A 403 -7.36 30.24 10.10
C THR A 403 -8.29 31.22 10.83
N LYS A 404 -9.58 31.23 10.46
CA LYS A 404 -10.62 32.06 11.12
C LYS A 404 -10.80 31.66 12.59
N GLU A 405 -10.54 30.40 12.89
CA GLU A 405 -10.68 29.76 14.20
C GLU A 405 -9.49 30.06 15.13
N GLY A 406 -8.48 30.79 14.65
CA GLY A 406 -7.34 31.26 15.44
C GLY A 406 -6.10 30.34 15.39
N GLY A 407 -6.11 29.31 14.54
CA GLY A 407 -4.96 28.46 14.29
C GLY A 407 -3.91 29.13 13.40
N ASN A 408 -2.63 28.92 13.71
CA ASN A 408 -1.50 29.33 12.88
C ASN A 408 -0.57 28.14 12.63
N TYR A 409 -0.25 27.89 11.36
CA TYR A 409 0.47 26.71 10.92
C TYR A 409 1.68 27.11 10.07
N GLY A 410 2.88 26.90 10.62
CA GLY A 410 4.15 27.23 9.97
C GLY A 410 4.59 26.11 9.03
N LEU A 411 4.80 26.43 7.76
CA LEU A 411 5.25 25.52 6.72
C LEU A 411 6.78 25.55 6.58
N ARG A 412 7.37 24.41 6.21
CA ARG A 412 8.82 24.24 6.08
C ARG A 412 9.25 23.98 4.63
N GLN A 413 10.46 24.38 4.27
CA GLN A 413 11.06 24.13 2.96
C GLN A 413 11.17 22.63 2.70
N VAL A 414 11.09 22.23 1.42
CA VAL A 414 11.24 20.84 0.92
C VAL A 414 10.17 19.85 1.38
N GLU A 415 9.53 20.06 2.53
CA GLU A 415 8.40 19.25 2.99
C GLU A 415 7.05 19.85 2.58
N ASN A 416 6.85 21.13 2.91
CA ASN A 416 5.58 21.80 2.68
C ASN A 416 5.66 22.79 1.52
N ILE A 417 6.74 23.57 1.47
CA ILE A 417 6.96 24.59 0.44
C ILE A 417 7.75 23.93 -0.71
N TRP A 418 7.05 23.24 -1.60
CA TRP A 418 7.65 22.53 -2.74
C TRP A 418 8.15 23.47 -3.83
N LYS A 419 7.43 24.58 -4.02
CA LYS A 419 7.80 25.71 -4.88
C LYS A 419 7.25 26.96 -4.22
N LYS A 420 7.77 28.14 -4.57
CA LYS A 420 7.22 29.41 -4.06
C LYS A 420 5.69 29.54 -4.23
N SER A 421 5.14 28.93 -5.28
CA SER A 421 3.69 28.89 -5.57
C SER A 421 2.96 27.59 -5.22
N LYS A 422 3.61 26.58 -4.63
CA LYS A 422 2.98 25.27 -4.34
C LYS A 422 3.27 24.85 -2.91
N LEU A 423 2.23 24.92 -2.08
CA LEU A 423 2.23 24.51 -0.69
C LEU A 423 1.49 23.18 -0.55
N ALA A 424 2.00 22.26 0.25
CA ALA A 424 1.31 21.03 0.60
C ALA A 424 1.58 20.66 2.06
N TRP A 425 0.65 19.97 2.69
CA TRP A 425 0.85 19.46 4.05
C TRP A 425 0.08 18.17 4.24
N SER A 426 0.55 17.36 5.18
CA SER A 426 -0.11 16.14 5.61
C SER A 426 -0.76 16.36 6.97
N THR A 427 -1.87 15.66 7.19
CA THR A 427 -2.63 15.55 8.43
C THR A 427 -2.65 14.11 8.95
N GLY A 428 -1.96 13.18 8.28
CA GLY A 428 -1.78 11.80 8.74
C GLY A 428 -2.29 10.73 7.77
N PHE A 429 -2.98 11.09 6.68
CA PHE A 429 -3.41 10.12 5.67
C PHE A 429 -2.28 9.84 4.67
N VAL A 430 -1.58 10.88 4.20
CA VAL A 430 -0.33 10.76 3.45
C VAL A 430 0.86 10.92 4.39
N THR A 431 1.48 9.83 4.83
CA THR A 431 2.60 9.88 5.80
C THR A 431 3.97 9.97 5.15
N THR A 432 4.09 9.68 3.86
CA THR A 432 5.35 9.77 3.11
C THR A 432 5.15 10.39 1.72
N THR A 433 6.16 11.10 1.22
CA THR A 433 6.20 11.56 -0.16
C THR A 433 7.62 11.60 -0.69
N HIS A 434 7.82 11.12 -1.92
CA HIS A 434 9.14 11.05 -2.56
C HIS A 434 10.23 10.39 -1.69
N GLY A 435 9.85 9.41 -0.87
CA GLY A 435 10.74 8.70 0.07
C GLY A 435 11.03 9.43 1.38
N CYS A 436 10.44 10.61 1.63
CA CYS A 436 10.56 11.36 2.89
C CYS A 436 9.35 11.11 3.78
N THR A 437 9.57 10.89 5.08
CA THR A 437 8.51 10.90 6.10
C THR A 437 8.04 12.33 6.35
N LEU A 438 6.72 12.55 6.34
CA LEU A 438 6.10 13.86 6.54
C LEU A 438 5.78 14.10 8.01
N SER A 439 6.01 15.33 8.49
CA SER A 439 5.53 15.75 9.81
C SER A 439 4.11 16.28 9.69
N TYR A 440 3.15 15.50 10.23
CA TYR A 440 1.72 15.75 10.05
C TYR A 440 0.99 16.15 11.34
N GLU A 441 1.52 15.79 12.52
CA GLU A 441 0.92 16.12 13.82
C GLU A 441 0.57 17.61 13.97
N PRO A 442 1.42 18.57 13.56
CA PRO A 442 1.13 19.99 13.73
C PRO A 442 -0.05 20.48 12.89
N TYR A 443 -0.39 19.77 11.81
CA TYR A 443 -1.43 20.19 10.86
C TYR A 443 -2.76 19.45 11.04
N LYS A 444 -2.81 18.39 11.86
CA LYS A 444 -4.04 17.60 12.10
C LYS A 444 -5.25 18.46 12.45
N SER A 445 -5.05 19.43 13.34
CA SER A 445 -6.14 20.30 13.80
C SER A 445 -6.66 21.25 12.72
N MET A 446 -5.95 21.41 11.60
CA MET A 446 -6.37 22.27 10.49
C MET A 446 -7.60 21.71 9.75
N MET A 447 -7.86 20.40 9.83
CA MET A 447 -9.05 19.78 9.23
C MET A 447 -10.33 20.38 9.83
N GLY A 448 -11.27 20.75 8.97
CA GLY A 448 -12.52 21.41 9.35
C GLY A 448 -12.41 22.92 9.61
N GLN A 449 -11.20 23.48 9.65
CA GLN A 449 -10.98 24.93 9.81
C GLN A 449 -11.05 25.68 8.48
N THR A 450 -11.12 27.01 8.55
CA THR A 450 -11.18 27.88 7.39
C THR A 450 -9.92 28.74 7.30
N ILE A 451 -9.10 28.53 6.28
CA ILE A 451 -7.93 29.35 6.00
C ILE A 451 -8.42 30.75 5.59
N ASN A 452 -8.08 31.76 6.39
CA ASN A 452 -8.42 33.15 6.09
C ASN A 452 -7.25 33.93 5.48
N LYS A 453 -6.02 33.47 5.68
CA LYS A 453 -4.84 34.14 5.15
C LYS A 453 -3.64 33.22 5.05
N VAL A 454 -2.75 33.55 4.11
CA VAL A 454 -1.41 32.94 4.00
C VAL A 454 -0.37 34.05 4.03
N THR A 455 0.54 34.00 5.00
CA THR A 455 1.63 34.97 5.18
C THR A 455 2.94 34.38 4.66
N TYR A 456 3.53 35.03 3.67
CA TYR A 456 4.82 34.68 3.09
C TYR A 456 5.93 35.57 3.66
N TYR A 457 6.98 34.94 4.18
CA TYR A 457 8.24 35.58 4.54
C TYR A 457 9.24 35.34 3.41
N THR A 458 9.66 36.40 2.72
CA THR A 458 10.47 36.29 1.49
C THR A 458 11.69 37.20 1.53
N ASP A 459 12.54 37.15 0.50
CA ASP A 459 13.65 38.10 0.26
C ASP A 459 13.21 39.49 -0.22
N ALA A 460 11.97 39.62 -0.70
CA ALA A 460 11.42 40.84 -1.26
C ALA A 460 10.40 41.53 -0.34
N GLY A 461 10.24 41.06 0.90
CA GLY A 461 9.26 41.58 1.86
C GLY A 461 8.34 40.51 2.44
N ILE A 462 7.40 40.96 3.26
CA ILE A 462 6.34 40.13 3.86
C ILE A 462 5.05 40.36 3.09
N TYR A 463 4.48 39.28 2.57
CA TYR A 463 3.27 39.31 1.77
C TYR A 463 2.15 38.54 2.47
N GLU A 464 0.96 39.12 2.51
CA GLU A 464 -0.23 38.46 3.06
C GLU A 464 -1.27 38.27 1.96
N ILE A 465 -1.74 37.04 1.78
CA ILE A 465 -2.75 36.67 0.78
C ILE A 465 -4.05 36.36 1.55
N PRO A 466 -5.05 37.24 1.53
CA PRO A 466 -6.35 36.98 2.15
C PRO A 466 -7.12 35.95 1.32
N MET A 467 -7.83 35.03 1.98
CA MET A 467 -8.67 34.03 1.35
C MET A 467 -9.80 33.54 2.26
N ASP A 468 -10.63 32.64 1.74
CA ASP A 468 -11.71 32.00 2.50
C ASP A 468 -11.82 30.52 2.08
N GLN A 469 -10.77 29.75 2.37
CA GLN A 469 -10.64 28.37 1.94
C GLN A 469 -10.95 27.42 3.09
N LYS A 470 -12.10 26.73 3.04
CA LYS A 470 -12.41 25.64 3.96
C LYS A 470 -11.47 24.46 3.71
N VAL A 471 -10.90 23.90 4.77
CA VAL A 471 -10.12 22.66 4.72
C VAL A 471 -11.07 21.52 5.09
N PRO A 472 -11.52 20.70 4.12
CA PRO A 472 -12.43 19.62 4.41
C PRO A 472 -11.76 18.57 5.30
N VAL A 473 -12.55 17.87 6.09
CA VAL A 473 -12.10 16.79 6.98
C VAL A 473 -11.82 15.54 6.13
N LYS A 474 -10.60 15.03 6.19
CA LYS A 474 -10.29 13.70 5.65
C LYS A 474 -10.72 12.61 6.63
N PHE A 475 -11.11 11.48 6.07
CA PHE A 475 -11.57 10.29 6.77
C PHE A 475 -11.13 9.06 5.98
N ASP A 476 -11.13 7.89 6.63
CA ASP A 476 -10.61 6.64 6.06
C ASP A 476 -11.67 5.92 5.19
N GLY A 477 -12.38 6.70 4.38
CA GLY A 477 -13.45 6.23 3.51
C GLY A 477 -12.92 5.73 2.18
N GLU A 478 -13.45 4.60 1.72
CA GLU A 478 -13.12 4.06 0.41
C GLU A 478 -14.36 4.00 -0.47
N ILE A 479 -14.13 4.15 -1.77
CA ILE A 479 -15.14 3.94 -2.81
C ILE A 479 -14.54 3.05 -3.90
N SER A 480 -15.32 2.09 -4.37
CA SER A 480 -15.00 1.27 -5.54
C SER A 480 -16.23 1.13 -6.44
N ALA A 481 -16.00 0.92 -7.72
CA ALA A 481 -17.03 0.66 -8.71
C ALA A 481 -16.59 -0.50 -9.59
N ALA A 482 -17.49 -1.43 -9.88
CA ALA A 482 -17.19 -2.55 -10.76
C ALA A 482 -17.13 -2.11 -12.23
N ASP A 483 -16.24 -2.71 -13.01
CA ASP A 483 -16.26 -2.58 -14.46
C ASP A 483 -17.60 -3.08 -15.02
N ALA A 484 -18.11 -2.44 -16.07
CA ALA A 484 -19.42 -2.76 -16.61
C ALA A 484 -19.43 -2.83 -18.15
N SER A 485 -20.11 -3.87 -18.66
CA SER A 485 -20.30 -4.08 -20.09
C SER A 485 -21.30 -3.08 -20.67
N ILE A 486 -20.98 -2.50 -21.83
CA ILE A 486 -21.89 -1.62 -22.59
C ILE A 486 -22.73 -2.38 -23.61
N ASP A 487 -22.58 -3.70 -23.70
CA ASP A 487 -23.25 -4.57 -24.68
C ASP A 487 -24.55 -5.19 -24.16
N VAL A 488 -24.95 -4.83 -22.94
CA VAL A 488 -26.22 -5.20 -22.33
C VAL A 488 -27.23 -4.05 -22.42
N GLU A 489 -28.53 -4.35 -22.35
CA GLU A 489 -29.58 -3.32 -22.39
C GLU A 489 -29.64 -2.47 -21.12
N ASN A 490 -29.51 -3.10 -19.94
CA ASN A 490 -29.53 -2.42 -18.64
C ASN A 490 -28.10 -2.24 -18.11
N ILE A 491 -27.44 -1.16 -18.53
CA ILE A 491 -26.04 -0.89 -18.19
C ILE A 491 -25.96 -0.36 -16.76
N GLN A 492 -25.37 -1.15 -15.87
CA GLN A 492 -25.22 -0.85 -14.46
C GLN A 492 -23.86 -1.30 -13.92
N SER A 493 -23.39 -0.61 -12.88
CA SER A 493 -22.16 -0.92 -12.14
C SER A 493 -22.47 -0.90 -10.64
N SER A 494 -22.01 -1.92 -9.91
CA SER A 494 -22.11 -1.92 -8.45
C SER A 494 -21.08 -0.96 -7.86
N VAL A 495 -21.51 -0.18 -6.86
CA VAL A 495 -20.66 0.77 -6.14
C VAL A 495 -20.56 0.31 -4.69
N THR A 496 -19.34 0.16 -4.19
CA THR A 496 -19.09 -0.13 -2.78
C THR A 496 -18.52 1.11 -2.12
N VAL A 497 -19.04 1.46 -0.95
CA VAL A 497 -18.54 2.56 -0.11
C VAL A 497 -18.39 2.04 1.30
N THR A 498 -17.23 2.23 1.90
CA THR A 498 -16.91 1.80 3.27
C THR A 498 -16.46 2.99 4.11
N ASN A 499 -16.59 2.86 5.44
CA ASN A 499 -16.12 3.85 6.42
C ASN A 499 -16.63 5.28 6.19
N LEU A 500 -17.86 5.42 5.72
CA LEU A 500 -18.49 6.73 5.51
C LEU A 500 -18.95 7.33 6.86
N PRO A 501 -18.66 8.60 7.16
CA PRO A 501 -19.16 9.28 8.35
C PRO A 501 -20.70 9.31 8.40
N GLU A 502 -21.30 9.19 9.59
CA GLU A 502 -22.76 9.12 9.77
C GLU A 502 -23.51 10.37 9.24
N ASP A 503 -22.87 11.54 9.27
CA ASP A 503 -23.41 12.81 8.80
C ASP A 503 -22.99 13.19 7.36
N PHE A 504 -22.29 12.30 6.65
CA PHE A 504 -21.88 12.51 5.27
C PHE A 504 -23.10 12.51 4.33
N GLN A 505 -23.26 13.58 3.54
CA GLN A 505 -24.38 13.70 2.61
C GLN A 505 -23.96 13.35 1.18
N GLU A 506 -24.24 12.13 0.75
CA GLU A 506 -23.78 11.60 -0.53
C GLU A 506 -24.26 12.43 -1.75
N GLU A 507 -23.31 12.87 -2.57
CA GLU A 507 -23.48 13.37 -3.93
C GLU A 507 -22.47 12.71 -4.88
N TYR A 508 -22.95 12.16 -5.99
CA TYR A 508 -22.09 11.50 -6.96
C TYR A 508 -21.83 12.40 -8.18
N GLU A 509 -20.58 12.38 -8.63
CA GLU A 509 -20.15 13.00 -9.89
C GLU A 509 -19.36 11.97 -10.70
N LEU A 510 -19.79 11.75 -11.93
CA LEU A 510 -19.12 10.87 -12.87
C LEU A 510 -18.34 11.70 -13.90
N THR A 511 -17.10 11.32 -14.17
CA THR A 511 -16.23 11.94 -15.17
C THR A 511 -15.76 10.88 -16.17
N ASP A 512 -15.78 11.18 -17.47
CA ASP A 512 -15.32 10.26 -18.52
C ASP A 512 -13.79 10.25 -18.70
N SER A 513 -13.32 9.46 -19.67
CA SER A 513 -11.90 9.29 -20.00
C SER A 513 -11.21 10.59 -20.43
N ASP A 514 -11.97 11.55 -20.98
CA ASP A 514 -11.48 12.86 -21.38
C ASP A 514 -11.46 13.86 -20.21
N LYS A 515 -11.77 13.39 -19.00
CA LYS A 515 -11.95 14.19 -17.79
C LYS A 515 -13.11 15.18 -17.90
N THR A 516 -14.11 14.86 -18.73
CA THR A 516 -15.32 15.66 -18.87
C THR A 516 -16.39 15.14 -17.92
N VAL A 517 -17.03 16.05 -17.16
CA VAL A 517 -18.15 15.68 -16.28
C VAL A 517 -19.30 15.16 -17.13
N VAL A 518 -19.75 13.95 -16.83
CA VAL A 518 -20.87 13.28 -17.47
C VAL A 518 -22.17 13.94 -17.01
N ALA A 519 -23.10 14.17 -17.94
CA ALA A 519 -24.35 14.86 -17.65
C ALA A 519 -25.19 14.09 -16.60
N LYS A 520 -25.72 14.79 -15.60
CA LYS A 520 -26.44 14.17 -14.46
C LYS A 520 -27.72 13.41 -14.86
N ASP A 521 -28.30 13.70 -16.02
CA ASP A 521 -29.46 13.00 -16.56
C ASP A 521 -29.09 11.68 -17.26
N SER A 522 -27.82 11.47 -17.63
CA SER A 522 -27.36 10.26 -18.32
C SER A 522 -27.07 9.09 -17.36
N TYR A 523 -27.11 9.31 -16.05
CA TYR A 523 -26.93 8.25 -15.05
C TYR A 523 -27.71 8.55 -13.77
N THR A 524 -27.88 7.54 -12.93
CA THR A 524 -28.51 7.64 -11.62
C THR A 524 -27.81 6.69 -10.67
N VAL A 525 -27.56 7.13 -9.43
CA VAL A 525 -27.03 6.25 -8.38
C VAL A 525 -28.17 5.89 -7.45
N ASN A 526 -28.60 4.64 -7.52
CA ASN A 526 -29.63 4.09 -6.65
C ASN A 526 -28.97 3.64 -5.35
N VAL A 527 -29.36 4.27 -4.24
CA VAL A 527 -28.91 3.89 -2.89
C VAL A 527 -30.10 3.27 -2.18
N THR A 528 -30.01 1.97 -1.90
CA THR A 528 -31.03 1.24 -1.14
C THR A 528 -30.42 0.77 0.16
N THR A 529 -31.16 0.93 1.26
CA THR A 529 -30.77 0.38 2.56
C THR A 529 -31.76 -0.71 2.88
N ASP A 530 -31.28 -1.93 3.10
CA ASP A 530 -32.15 -3.02 3.51
C ASP A 530 -32.61 -2.86 4.96
N ALA A 531 -33.57 -3.67 5.41
CA ALA A 531 -34.09 -3.62 6.76
C ALA A 531 -33.05 -3.97 7.85
N LYS A 532 -31.90 -4.57 7.47
CA LYS A 532 -30.77 -4.89 8.34
C LYS A 532 -29.74 -3.75 8.40
N GLY A 533 -29.96 -2.67 7.64
CA GLY A 533 -29.07 -1.51 7.57
C GLY A 533 -27.95 -1.65 6.55
N ASN A 534 -27.93 -2.70 5.71
CA ASN A 534 -26.94 -2.84 4.65
C ASN A 534 -27.28 -1.90 3.50
N VAL A 535 -26.32 -1.07 3.11
CA VAL A 535 -26.49 -0.08 2.04
C VAL A 535 -25.92 -0.64 0.73
N THR A 536 -26.80 -0.86 -0.25
CA THR A 536 -26.43 -1.21 -1.63
C THR A 536 -26.45 0.05 -2.50
N ARG A 537 -25.42 0.23 -3.33
CA ARG A 537 -25.33 1.35 -4.26
C ARG A 537 -25.13 0.82 -5.68
N THR A 538 -25.96 1.28 -6.61
CA THR A 538 -25.89 0.87 -8.01
C THR A 538 -25.87 2.10 -8.91
N LEU A 539 -24.80 2.26 -9.68
CA LEU A 539 -24.71 3.24 -10.75
C LEU A 539 -25.42 2.70 -12.00
N VAL A 540 -26.52 3.33 -12.39
CA VAL A 540 -27.33 2.98 -13.57
C VAL A 540 -27.13 4.03 -14.64
N PHE A 541 -26.85 3.60 -15.87
CA PHE A 541 -26.73 4.51 -17.01
C PHE A 541 -28.07 4.62 -17.74
N ASN A 542 -28.63 5.83 -17.81
CA ASN A 542 -29.90 6.12 -18.48
C ASN A 542 -29.76 6.25 -20.01
N SER A 543 -28.52 6.29 -20.49
CA SER A 543 -28.16 6.29 -21.91
C SER A 543 -26.85 5.54 -22.11
N LYS A 544 -26.66 4.88 -23.25
CA LYS A 544 -25.45 4.09 -23.53
C LYS A 544 -24.19 4.95 -23.39
N PRO A 545 -23.32 4.68 -22.40
CA PRO A 545 -22.09 5.43 -22.22
C PRO A 545 -21.09 5.08 -23.32
N LYS A 546 -20.10 5.96 -23.55
CA LYS A 546 -18.94 5.61 -24.37
C LYS A 546 -18.13 4.53 -23.65
N LYS A 547 -17.54 3.59 -24.38
CA LYS A 547 -16.52 2.71 -23.81
C LYS A 547 -15.29 3.51 -23.38
N GLY A 548 -14.63 3.07 -22.33
CA GLY A 548 -13.43 3.69 -21.77
C GLY A 548 -13.45 3.78 -20.24
N ARG A 549 -12.41 4.37 -19.67
CA ARG A 549 -12.29 4.55 -18.22
C ARG A 549 -13.09 5.76 -17.73
N TYR A 550 -13.81 5.57 -16.63
CA TYR A 550 -14.57 6.61 -15.93
C TYR A 550 -14.03 6.79 -14.51
N THR A 551 -14.21 7.99 -13.96
CA THR A 551 -13.94 8.31 -12.55
C THR A 551 -15.26 8.62 -11.85
N LEU A 552 -15.62 7.83 -10.84
CA LEU A 552 -16.74 8.11 -9.95
C LEU A 552 -16.21 8.83 -8.71
N THR A 553 -16.71 10.03 -8.45
CA THR A 553 -16.37 10.85 -7.28
C THR A 553 -17.59 10.93 -6.37
N LEU A 554 -17.42 10.56 -5.11
CA LEU A 554 -18.39 10.75 -4.04
C LEU A 554 -18.00 11.99 -3.23
N LYS A 555 -18.88 12.98 -3.28
CA LYS A 555 -18.78 14.28 -2.63
C LYS A 555 -19.73 14.34 -1.44
N ASP A 556 -19.37 15.15 -0.46
CA ASP A 556 -20.26 15.52 0.64
C ASP A 556 -20.98 16.83 0.30
N LYS A 557 -22.32 16.80 0.20
CA LYS A 557 -23.14 17.99 -0.08
C LYS A 557 -22.95 19.10 0.96
N SER A 558 -22.58 18.75 2.19
CA SER A 558 -22.30 19.74 3.24
C SER A 558 -20.94 20.44 3.06
N GLY A 559 -20.05 19.86 2.23
CA GLY A 559 -18.68 20.29 2.02
C GLY A 559 -17.82 20.19 3.28
N THR A 560 -18.20 19.33 4.23
CA THR A 560 -17.46 19.11 5.48
C THR A 560 -16.36 18.11 5.28
N TYR A 561 -16.65 17.02 4.58
CA TYR A 561 -15.70 15.96 4.31
C TYR A 561 -15.04 16.09 2.94
N ALA A 562 -13.83 15.55 2.80
CA ALA A 562 -13.10 15.55 1.54
C ALA A 562 -13.71 14.53 0.58
N ASP A 563 -13.77 14.89 -0.72
CA ASP A 563 -14.23 13.96 -1.75
C ASP A 563 -13.36 12.70 -1.81
N ILE A 564 -13.99 11.54 -2.04
CA ILE A 564 -13.33 10.27 -2.34
C ILE A 564 -13.70 9.85 -3.76
N SER A 565 -12.79 9.20 -4.48
CA SER A 565 -13.01 8.86 -5.89
C SER A 565 -12.38 7.54 -6.28
N THR A 566 -12.97 6.87 -7.27
CA THR A 566 -12.48 5.62 -7.85
C THR A 566 -12.58 5.64 -9.36
N THR A 567 -11.86 4.76 -10.03
CA THR A 567 -11.94 4.58 -11.48
C THR A 567 -12.39 3.18 -11.85
N PHE A 568 -13.20 3.06 -12.89
CA PHE A 568 -13.71 1.80 -13.42
C PHE A 568 -13.83 1.86 -14.94
N ASN A 569 -13.89 0.71 -15.60
CA ASN A 569 -13.90 0.57 -17.04
C ASN A 569 -15.32 0.27 -17.56
N MET A 570 -15.79 1.08 -18.50
CA MET A 570 -16.97 0.76 -19.30
C MET A 570 -16.48 0.05 -20.57
N TYR A 571 -16.77 -1.23 -20.73
CA TYR A 571 -16.12 -2.05 -21.75
C TYR A 571 -17.10 -2.71 -22.71
N THR A 572 -16.62 -3.08 -23.90
CA THR A 572 -17.32 -4.00 -24.81
C THR A 572 -16.72 -5.41 -24.70
N GLU A 573 -17.57 -6.43 -24.84
CA GLU A 573 -17.16 -7.84 -24.81
C GLU A 573 -16.34 -8.23 -26.04
N ALA A 574 -16.58 -7.55 -27.17
CA ALA A 574 -15.92 -7.85 -28.43
C ALA A 574 -14.50 -7.27 -28.48
N VAL A 575 -13.52 -8.04 -28.00
CA VAL A 575 -12.10 -7.71 -28.12
C VAL A 575 -11.67 -7.88 -29.60
N PRO A 576 -11.00 -6.90 -30.23
CA PRO A 576 -10.62 -6.95 -31.64
C PRO A 576 -9.37 -7.81 -31.91
N ALA A 577 -8.83 -8.44 -30.87
CA ALA A 577 -7.63 -9.25 -30.88
C ALA A 577 -7.90 -10.65 -30.32
N GLN A 578 -7.20 -11.65 -30.85
CA GLN A 578 -7.15 -13.01 -30.36
C GLN A 578 -5.70 -13.51 -30.38
N TYR A 579 -5.31 -14.34 -29.43
CA TYR A 579 -3.98 -14.93 -29.40
C TYR A 579 -3.86 -16.04 -30.45
N ASN A 580 -2.74 -16.07 -31.19
CA ASN A 580 -2.41 -17.20 -32.04
C ASN A 580 -1.76 -18.29 -31.17
N GLU A 581 -2.30 -19.50 -31.19
CA GLU A 581 -1.73 -20.62 -30.41
C GLU A 581 -0.45 -21.19 -31.06
N LYS A 582 0.20 -20.40 -31.93
CA LYS A 582 1.46 -20.74 -32.59
C LYS A 582 2.59 -20.38 -31.64
N ASN A 583 2.89 -21.30 -30.72
CA ASN A 583 3.88 -21.09 -29.66
C ASN A 583 5.31 -20.74 -30.18
N ASP A 584 5.63 -21.06 -31.43
CA ASP A 584 6.88 -20.70 -32.11
C ASP A 584 6.90 -19.28 -32.70
N ALA A 585 5.74 -18.63 -32.81
CA ALA A 585 5.56 -17.25 -33.27
C ALA A 585 4.38 -16.57 -32.53
N PRO A 586 4.44 -16.46 -31.19
CA PRO A 586 3.31 -16.01 -30.38
C PRO A 586 2.97 -14.55 -30.67
N ALA A 587 1.72 -14.29 -31.01
CA ALA A 587 1.22 -12.96 -31.32
C ALA A 587 -0.27 -12.85 -31.02
N LEU A 588 -0.71 -11.63 -30.74
CA LEU A 588 -2.10 -11.24 -30.96
C LEU A 588 -2.32 -11.04 -32.46
N GLU A 589 -3.36 -11.69 -32.97
CA GLU A 589 -3.88 -11.53 -34.32
C GLU A 589 -5.27 -10.88 -34.27
N LYS A 590 -5.69 -10.27 -35.37
CA LYS A 590 -7.02 -9.66 -35.47
C LYS A 590 -8.12 -10.72 -35.47
N THR A 591 -9.21 -10.48 -34.75
CA THR A 591 -10.40 -11.36 -34.82
C THR A 591 -11.11 -11.23 -36.18
N VAL A 592 -11.84 -12.28 -36.58
CA VAL A 592 -12.52 -12.31 -37.90
C VAL A 592 -13.57 -11.20 -38.08
N THR A 593 -14.15 -10.72 -36.99
CA THR A 593 -15.17 -9.66 -36.97
C THR A 593 -14.60 -8.25 -36.83
N ALA A 594 -13.32 -8.10 -36.47
CA ALA A 594 -12.71 -6.79 -36.26
C ALA A 594 -12.16 -6.17 -37.56
N SER A 595 -12.21 -4.84 -37.63
CA SER A 595 -11.53 -4.08 -38.68
C SER A 595 -10.02 -3.96 -38.39
N ASP A 596 -9.22 -3.73 -39.44
CA ASP A 596 -7.77 -3.50 -39.26
C ASP A 596 -7.48 -2.24 -38.41
N GLU A 597 -8.38 -1.26 -38.45
CA GLU A 597 -8.24 -0.02 -37.68
C GLU A 597 -8.54 -0.25 -36.20
N ASP A 598 -9.58 -1.04 -35.87
CA ASP A 598 -9.92 -1.36 -34.49
C ASP A 598 -8.80 -2.16 -33.81
N PHE A 599 -8.23 -3.13 -34.51
CA PHE A 599 -7.12 -3.94 -33.99
C PHE A 599 -5.86 -3.10 -33.77
N LYS A 600 -5.48 -2.23 -34.72
CA LYS A 600 -4.34 -1.32 -34.54
C LYS A 600 -4.57 -0.32 -33.41
N THR A 601 -5.81 0.17 -33.27
CA THR A 601 -6.17 1.09 -32.19
C THR A 601 -6.08 0.40 -30.84
N TYR A 602 -6.57 -0.83 -30.73
CA TYR A 602 -6.43 -1.67 -29.54
C TYR A 602 -4.96 -1.85 -29.15
N LEU A 603 -4.11 -2.33 -30.06
CA LEU A 603 -2.68 -2.55 -29.76
C LEU A 603 -1.96 -1.28 -29.29
N LYS A 604 -2.30 -0.11 -29.86
CA LYS A 604 -1.74 1.19 -29.47
C LYS A 604 -2.25 1.69 -28.12
N SER A 605 -3.43 1.25 -27.70
CA SER A 605 -4.13 1.76 -26.53
C SER A 605 -3.97 0.88 -25.30
N ILE A 606 -3.30 -0.28 -25.42
CA ILE A 606 -2.93 -1.16 -24.30
C ILE A 606 -2.28 -0.30 -23.20
N GLN A 607 -2.87 -0.37 -22.01
CA GLN A 607 -2.39 0.36 -20.82
C GLN A 607 -1.29 -0.43 -20.11
N SER A 608 -1.53 -1.73 -19.96
CA SER A 608 -0.60 -2.64 -19.31
C SER A 608 -0.77 -4.07 -19.82
N VAL A 609 0.31 -4.84 -19.70
CA VAL A 609 0.32 -6.28 -19.91
C VAL A 609 0.77 -6.92 -18.60
N THR A 610 -0.04 -7.80 -18.03
CA THR A 610 0.30 -8.56 -16.82
C THR A 610 0.81 -9.93 -17.24
N VAL A 611 1.98 -10.34 -16.73
CA VAL A 611 2.57 -11.66 -16.95
C VAL A 611 2.74 -12.33 -15.59
N ASN A 612 2.07 -13.47 -15.37
CA ASN A 612 2.10 -14.22 -14.10
C ASN A 612 1.91 -13.30 -12.86
N GLY A 613 0.89 -12.45 -12.92
CA GLY A 613 0.52 -11.51 -11.85
C GLY A 613 1.35 -10.22 -11.81
N THR A 614 2.50 -10.16 -12.50
CA THR A 614 3.33 -8.95 -12.56
C THR A 614 2.85 -8.02 -13.67
N SER A 615 2.37 -6.83 -13.31
CA SER A 615 1.89 -5.83 -14.27
C SER A 615 3.03 -4.99 -14.86
N TYR A 616 3.07 -4.90 -16.18
CA TYR A 616 4.01 -4.07 -16.94
C TYR A 616 3.25 -2.97 -17.68
N ALA A 617 3.52 -1.71 -17.36
CA ALA A 617 2.95 -0.58 -18.09
C ALA A 617 3.42 -0.61 -19.55
N ALA A 618 2.48 -0.55 -20.50
CA ALA A 618 2.77 -0.57 -21.93
C ALA A 618 3.10 0.83 -22.49
N SER A 619 2.77 1.89 -21.75
CA SER A 619 3.02 3.29 -22.12
C SER A 619 3.50 4.15 -20.94
N GLY A 620 4.04 5.33 -21.22
CA GLY A 620 4.55 6.27 -20.21
C GLY A 620 6.02 6.07 -19.83
N ARG A 621 6.46 6.75 -18.77
CA ARG A 621 7.87 6.75 -18.33
C ARG A 621 8.19 5.45 -17.60
N GLY A 622 9.11 4.64 -18.16
CA GLY A 622 9.49 3.34 -17.61
C GLY A 622 8.67 2.17 -18.15
N ALA A 623 7.87 2.39 -19.20
CA ALA A 623 7.10 1.34 -19.85
C ALA A 623 7.97 0.21 -20.40
N VAL A 624 7.45 -1.01 -20.32
CA VAL A 624 8.05 -2.22 -20.88
C VAL A 624 7.07 -2.77 -21.92
N LYS A 625 7.33 -2.51 -23.21
CA LYS A 625 6.48 -3.04 -24.29
C LYS A 625 6.72 -4.54 -24.43
N LEU A 626 5.76 -5.34 -23.95
CA LEU A 626 5.76 -6.80 -24.09
C LEU A 626 5.05 -7.28 -25.36
N ILE A 627 4.15 -6.46 -25.91
CA ILE A 627 3.44 -6.71 -27.17
C ILE A 627 3.86 -5.61 -28.15
N ASN A 628 4.32 -6.02 -29.33
CA ASN A 628 4.76 -5.12 -30.39
C ASN A 628 3.56 -4.54 -31.15
N GLU A 629 3.81 -3.51 -31.96
CA GLU A 629 2.76 -2.84 -32.74
C GLU A 629 2.13 -3.73 -33.82
N ASP A 630 2.78 -4.84 -34.18
CA ASP A 630 2.27 -5.89 -35.06
C ASP A 630 1.53 -7.02 -34.31
N GLY A 631 1.44 -6.93 -32.99
CA GLY A 631 0.81 -7.93 -32.12
C GLY A 631 1.76 -9.01 -31.59
N SER A 632 2.99 -9.12 -32.11
CA SER A 632 3.94 -10.15 -31.66
C SER A 632 4.37 -9.95 -30.20
N LEU A 633 4.54 -11.05 -29.47
CA LEU A 633 5.08 -11.01 -28.10
C LEU A 633 6.61 -10.86 -28.16
N ASP A 634 7.14 -9.87 -27.45
CA ASP A 634 8.58 -9.66 -27.33
C ASP A 634 9.16 -10.52 -26.19
N LEU A 635 9.50 -11.76 -26.53
CA LEU A 635 10.07 -12.74 -25.63
C LEU A 635 11.50 -12.40 -25.15
N THR A 636 12.14 -11.35 -25.68
CA THR A 636 13.48 -10.92 -25.24
C THR A 636 13.45 -10.09 -23.95
N LYS A 637 12.25 -9.70 -23.50
CA LYS A 637 12.06 -8.86 -22.32
C LYS A 637 12.29 -9.65 -21.03
N ASP A 638 12.64 -8.93 -19.96
CA ASP A 638 12.89 -9.51 -18.63
C ASP A 638 11.73 -10.37 -18.11
N ALA A 639 10.49 -10.11 -18.55
CA ALA A 639 9.31 -10.91 -18.20
C ALA A 639 9.39 -12.37 -18.68
N PHE A 640 10.15 -12.65 -19.74
CA PHE A 640 10.26 -13.96 -20.39
C PHE A 640 11.69 -14.50 -20.45
N LYS A 641 12.70 -13.75 -19.97
CA LYS A 641 14.13 -14.10 -20.16
C LYS A 641 14.55 -15.45 -19.57
N ASP A 642 13.89 -15.88 -18.51
CA ASP A 642 14.20 -17.09 -17.75
C ASP A 642 13.27 -18.27 -18.13
N ALA A 643 12.47 -18.09 -19.19
CA ALA A 643 11.54 -19.08 -19.70
C ALA A 643 12.26 -20.36 -20.17
N LYS A 644 11.79 -21.51 -19.70
CA LYS A 644 12.26 -22.84 -20.05
C LYS A 644 11.21 -23.57 -20.88
N PRO A 645 11.59 -24.58 -21.69
CA PRO A 645 10.62 -25.48 -22.31
C PRO A 645 9.58 -25.95 -21.29
N GLY A 646 8.30 -25.90 -21.68
CA GLY A 646 7.19 -26.34 -20.85
C GLY A 646 6.68 -25.32 -19.83
N ASP A 647 7.38 -24.20 -19.65
CA ASP A 647 6.85 -23.07 -18.92
C ASP A 647 5.63 -22.51 -19.64
N ALA A 648 4.68 -22.03 -18.85
CA ALA A 648 3.48 -21.38 -19.34
C ALA A 648 3.30 -20.05 -18.61
N PHE A 649 3.00 -19.02 -19.38
CA PHE A 649 2.81 -17.65 -18.92
C PHE A 649 1.37 -17.25 -19.16
N ALA A 650 0.62 -17.01 -18.10
CA ALA A 650 -0.71 -16.42 -18.22
C ALA A 650 -0.54 -14.91 -18.39
N ILE A 651 -0.98 -14.42 -19.54
CA ILE A 651 -0.80 -13.04 -20.00
C ILE A 651 -2.18 -12.38 -20.06
N THR A 652 -2.34 -11.29 -19.32
CA THR A 652 -3.56 -10.47 -19.35
C THR A 652 -3.24 -9.11 -19.96
N VAL A 653 -3.96 -8.76 -21.03
CA VAL A 653 -3.84 -7.48 -21.72
C VAL A 653 -4.97 -6.58 -21.26
N VAL A 654 -4.62 -5.42 -20.71
CA VAL A 654 -5.57 -4.44 -20.18
C VAL A 654 -5.59 -3.22 -21.08
N GLU A 655 -6.78 -2.89 -21.56
CA GLU A 655 -7.08 -1.73 -22.39
C GLU A 655 -8.39 -1.09 -21.90
N ASP A 656 -8.42 0.25 -21.87
CA ASP A 656 -9.59 0.99 -21.40
C ASP A 656 -10.67 1.05 -22.50
N GLY A 657 -11.79 0.36 -22.26
CA GLY A 657 -12.89 0.24 -23.21
C GLY A 657 -13.09 -1.18 -23.75
N TYR A 658 -12.18 -2.11 -23.47
CA TYR A 658 -12.37 -3.55 -23.71
C TYR A 658 -12.29 -4.36 -22.43
N ASN A 659 -12.92 -5.53 -22.44
CA ASN A 659 -12.71 -6.50 -21.37
C ASN A 659 -11.24 -6.95 -21.38
N ALA A 660 -10.68 -7.23 -20.20
CA ALA A 660 -9.30 -7.69 -20.10
C ALA A 660 -9.14 -9.01 -20.86
N TYR A 661 -8.20 -9.06 -21.81
CA TYR A 661 -8.00 -10.23 -22.64
C TYR A 661 -6.89 -11.10 -22.06
N THR A 662 -7.24 -12.30 -21.57
CA THR A 662 -6.28 -13.24 -20.98
C THR A 662 -6.05 -14.43 -21.89
N PHE A 663 -4.79 -14.83 -22.03
CA PHE A 663 -4.36 -16.01 -22.78
C PHE A 663 -3.07 -16.62 -22.19
N THR A 664 -2.81 -17.89 -22.44
CA THR A 664 -1.55 -18.56 -22.07
C THR A 664 -0.56 -18.58 -23.24
N TYR A 665 0.63 -18.02 -23.04
CA TYR A 665 1.80 -18.33 -23.86
C TYR A 665 2.52 -19.56 -23.29
N GLN A 666 2.56 -20.65 -24.05
CA GLN A 666 3.33 -21.85 -23.70
C GLN A 666 4.68 -21.83 -24.41
N VAL A 667 5.76 -22.04 -23.66
CA VAL A 667 7.09 -22.19 -24.25
C VAL A 667 7.15 -23.56 -24.94
N PRO A 668 7.45 -23.61 -26.25
CA PRO A 668 7.51 -24.87 -26.98
C PRO A 668 8.45 -25.89 -26.33
N VAL A 669 7.95 -27.12 -26.14
CA VAL A 669 8.78 -28.29 -25.81
C VAL A 669 9.08 -29.02 -27.11
N THR A 670 10.30 -28.92 -27.62
CA THR A 670 10.74 -29.73 -28.77
C THR A 670 11.23 -31.08 -28.25
N ASP A 671 10.69 -32.18 -28.80
CA ASP A 671 11.11 -33.58 -28.54
C ASP A 671 10.75 -34.16 -27.16
N SER A 672 9.50 -34.02 -26.69
CA SER A 672 9.04 -34.75 -25.50
C SER A 672 8.63 -36.20 -25.84
N ASP A 673 9.25 -37.17 -25.17
CA ASP A 673 8.84 -38.59 -25.19
C ASP A 673 7.54 -38.85 -24.40
N TYR A 674 6.91 -37.81 -23.83
CA TYR A 674 5.78 -37.91 -22.92
C TYR A 674 4.54 -37.17 -23.43
N THR A 675 3.38 -37.73 -23.10
CA THR A 675 2.05 -37.12 -23.24
C THR A 675 1.59 -36.67 -21.85
N TYR A 676 1.04 -35.46 -21.76
CA TYR A 676 0.61 -34.81 -20.52
C TYR A 676 -0.91 -34.69 -20.50
N VAL A 677 -1.55 -35.24 -19.47
CA VAL A 677 -3.02 -35.29 -19.34
C VAL A 677 -3.44 -35.22 -17.88
N TYR A 678 -4.72 -34.94 -17.63
CA TYR A 678 -5.31 -35.29 -16.34
C TYR A 678 -5.85 -36.71 -16.36
N ALA A 679 -5.63 -37.46 -15.29
CA ALA A 679 -6.16 -38.82 -15.10
C ALA A 679 -6.92 -38.92 -13.77
N GLY A 680 -8.02 -39.68 -13.77
CA GLY A 680 -8.70 -40.08 -12.54
C GLY A 680 -7.98 -41.27 -11.89
N LEU A 681 -7.53 -41.13 -10.64
CA LEU A 681 -6.79 -42.16 -9.89
C LEU A 681 -7.53 -42.57 -8.62
N SER A 682 -7.42 -43.84 -8.22
CA SER A 682 -7.91 -44.28 -6.91
C SER A 682 -7.11 -43.68 -5.75
N TRP A 683 -7.67 -43.68 -4.53
CA TRP A 683 -6.96 -43.23 -3.33
C TRP A 683 -5.62 -43.96 -3.14
N SER A 684 -5.61 -45.28 -3.27
CA SER A 684 -4.39 -46.08 -3.13
C SER A 684 -3.35 -45.75 -4.20
N GLU A 685 -3.75 -45.57 -5.47
CA GLU A 685 -2.81 -45.24 -6.55
C GLU A 685 -2.19 -43.85 -6.36
N TYR A 686 -2.99 -42.87 -5.93
CA TYR A 686 -2.50 -41.51 -5.69
C TYR A 686 -1.45 -41.47 -4.57
N TRP A 687 -1.77 -42.09 -3.43
CA TRP A 687 -0.93 -42.06 -2.23
C TRP A 687 0.23 -43.06 -2.23
N ALA A 688 0.27 -44.02 -3.17
CA ALA A 688 1.26 -45.12 -3.21
C ALA A 688 2.72 -44.69 -3.10
N SER A 689 3.08 -43.53 -3.65
CA SER A 689 4.46 -43.03 -3.64
C SER A 689 4.65 -41.77 -2.81
N GLU A 690 3.63 -41.25 -2.12
CA GLU A 690 3.68 -39.93 -1.47
C GLU A 690 4.38 -39.91 -0.09
N GLY A 691 5.01 -41.02 0.30
CA GLY A 691 5.70 -41.16 1.57
C GLY A 691 4.78 -41.08 2.79
N VAL A 692 3.51 -41.47 2.64
CA VAL A 692 2.52 -41.51 3.72
C VAL A 692 2.40 -42.92 4.33
N LEU A 693 1.91 -43.01 5.56
CA LEU A 693 1.60 -44.29 6.19
C LEU A 693 0.54 -45.06 5.39
N ALA A 694 0.68 -46.39 5.33
CA ALA A 694 -0.18 -47.28 4.56
C ALA A 694 -0.28 -46.94 3.07
N ALA A 695 0.74 -46.25 2.51
CA ALA A 695 0.79 -45.87 1.10
C ALA A 695 0.48 -47.07 0.17
N GLY A 696 -0.51 -46.89 -0.71
CA GLY A 696 -0.93 -47.91 -1.67
C GLY A 696 -1.78 -49.05 -1.10
N SER A 697 -1.99 -49.11 0.22
CA SER A 697 -2.82 -50.14 0.85
C SER A 697 -4.32 -49.88 0.62
N THR A 698 -5.05 -50.92 0.25
CA THR A 698 -6.52 -50.95 0.14
C THR A 698 -7.17 -51.76 1.26
N GLU A 699 -6.47 -51.93 2.38
CA GLU A 699 -7.01 -52.56 3.58
C GLU A 699 -8.27 -51.81 4.05
N SER A 700 -9.39 -52.53 4.20
CA SER A 700 -10.65 -51.98 4.70
C SER A 700 -10.84 -52.33 6.17
N SER A 701 -11.73 -51.59 6.85
CA SER A 701 -12.12 -51.88 8.23
C SER A 701 -13.64 -52.00 8.33
N GLU A 702 -14.10 -53.04 9.03
CA GLU A 702 -15.52 -53.18 9.41
C GLU A 702 -15.86 -52.35 10.66
N GLU A 703 -14.86 -51.76 11.33
CA GLU A 703 -15.07 -50.92 12.49
C GLU A 703 -15.72 -49.59 12.10
N LEU A 704 -16.82 -49.27 12.75
CA LEU A 704 -17.53 -48.02 12.54
C LEU A 704 -16.89 -46.87 13.33
N ASP A 705 -16.93 -45.68 12.75
CA ASP A 705 -16.62 -44.44 13.46
C ASP A 705 -17.76 -44.02 14.41
N SER A 706 -17.60 -42.87 15.05
CA SER A 706 -18.61 -42.29 15.96
C SER A 706 -19.95 -41.95 15.30
N ARG A 707 -20.02 -41.94 13.97
CA ARG A 707 -21.23 -41.69 13.17
C ARG A 707 -21.82 -42.97 12.58
N GLY A 708 -21.19 -44.12 12.80
CA GLY A 708 -21.64 -45.40 12.27
C GLY A 708 -21.14 -45.67 10.84
N GLU A 709 -20.06 -45.02 10.39
CA GLU A 709 -19.51 -45.17 9.03
C GLU A 709 -18.26 -46.07 9.01
N SER A 710 -18.12 -46.90 7.97
CA SER A 710 -17.01 -47.85 7.79
C SER A 710 -15.83 -47.22 7.03
N ASP A 711 -15.04 -46.36 7.69
CA ASP A 711 -13.89 -45.69 7.03
C ASP A 711 -12.56 -45.73 7.82
N LYS A 712 -12.46 -46.60 8.83
CA LYS A 712 -11.21 -46.79 9.59
C LYS A 712 -10.10 -47.56 8.86
N GLY A 713 -10.31 -47.89 7.59
CA GLY A 713 -9.34 -48.58 6.71
C GLY A 713 -8.17 -47.70 6.26
N ALA A 714 -7.41 -48.20 5.29
CA ALA A 714 -6.33 -47.50 4.62
C ALA A 714 -6.87 -46.61 3.48
N PHE A 715 -6.36 -46.78 2.25
CA PHE A 715 -6.77 -46.02 1.06
C PHE A 715 -7.77 -46.78 0.18
N ASP A 716 -8.67 -47.54 0.82
CA ASP A 716 -9.82 -48.19 0.22
C ASP A 716 -10.94 -47.20 -0.14
N VAL A 717 -11.96 -47.68 -0.86
CA VAL A 717 -13.11 -46.86 -1.28
C VAL A 717 -13.86 -46.36 -0.05
N VAL A 718 -14.15 -45.06 -0.02
CA VAL A 718 -15.03 -44.50 1.02
C VAL A 718 -16.46 -44.89 0.68
N THR A 719 -17.07 -45.75 1.48
CA THR A 719 -18.46 -46.18 1.33
C THR A 719 -19.32 -45.59 2.44
N ARG A 720 -20.31 -44.77 2.09
CA ARG A 720 -21.29 -44.25 3.05
C ARG A 720 -22.71 -44.34 2.52
N ALA A 721 -23.63 -44.75 3.39
CA ALA A 721 -25.06 -44.84 3.07
C ALA A 721 -25.76 -43.54 3.52
N THR A 722 -25.57 -42.42 2.82
CA THR A 722 -26.12 -41.13 3.29
C THR A 722 -26.96 -40.41 2.24
N THR A 723 -28.06 -39.81 2.71
CA THR A 723 -29.03 -39.00 1.95
C THR A 723 -28.86 -37.49 2.18
N ASN A 724 -27.90 -37.08 3.01
CA ASN A 724 -27.79 -35.71 3.52
C ASN A 724 -26.78 -34.87 2.74
N HIS A 725 -27.16 -33.62 2.46
CA HIS A 725 -26.46 -32.73 1.54
C HIS A 725 -25.08 -32.32 2.09
N GLY A 726 -24.89 -32.26 3.41
CA GLY A 726 -23.59 -32.10 4.09
C GLY A 726 -22.47 -33.03 3.65
N LEU A 727 -22.79 -34.30 3.40
CA LEU A 727 -21.79 -35.38 3.39
C LEU A 727 -21.26 -35.72 1.98
N HIS A 728 -21.95 -35.27 0.92
CA HIS A 728 -21.55 -35.44 -0.48
C HIS A 728 -20.87 -34.21 -1.08
N ARG A 729 -20.89 -33.08 -0.35
CA ARG A 729 -20.13 -31.87 -0.71
C ARG A 729 -18.62 -32.12 -0.81
N GLY A 730 -18.15 -33.29 -0.43
CA GLY A 730 -16.76 -33.65 -0.58
C GLY A 730 -16.34 -34.16 -1.95
N SER A 731 -17.24 -34.68 -2.77
CA SER A 731 -16.83 -35.43 -3.97
C SER A 731 -16.55 -34.55 -5.19
N PHE A 732 -16.45 -33.23 -5.04
CA PHE A 732 -16.37 -32.32 -6.19
C PHE A 732 -15.10 -32.47 -7.02
N GLN A 733 -14.00 -32.87 -6.38
CA GLN A 733 -12.73 -33.23 -7.05
C GLN A 733 -12.51 -34.74 -7.15
N CYS A 734 -13.50 -35.54 -6.77
CA CYS A 734 -13.36 -36.98 -6.64
C CYS A 734 -14.20 -37.73 -7.67
N THR A 735 -13.77 -38.95 -7.97
CA THR A 735 -14.58 -39.90 -8.72
C THR A 735 -15.60 -40.52 -7.76
N ALA A 736 -16.89 -40.37 -8.04
CA ALA A 736 -17.97 -40.84 -7.19
C ALA A 736 -19.00 -41.69 -7.95
N VAL A 737 -19.59 -42.65 -7.25
CA VAL A 737 -20.60 -43.56 -7.79
C VAL A 737 -21.79 -43.65 -6.82
N ILE A 738 -22.99 -43.40 -7.34
CA ILE A 738 -24.25 -43.61 -6.60
C ILE A 738 -24.84 -44.95 -7.04
N GLU A 739 -25.02 -45.86 -6.09
CA GLU A 739 -25.78 -47.10 -6.29
C GLU A 739 -27.11 -46.97 -5.56
N THR A 740 -28.21 -47.28 -6.24
CA THR A 740 -29.56 -47.23 -5.68
C THR A 740 -30.03 -48.61 -5.23
N LYS A 741 -31.06 -48.65 -4.37
CA LYS A 741 -31.65 -49.86 -3.78
C LYS A 741 -32.23 -50.82 -4.83
N ASP A 742 -32.58 -50.31 -6.01
CA ASP A 742 -33.04 -51.12 -7.14
C ASP A 742 -31.90 -51.69 -8.00
N GLY A 743 -30.65 -51.32 -7.70
CA GLY A 743 -29.44 -51.78 -8.39
C GLY A 743 -28.95 -50.85 -9.51
N THR A 744 -29.58 -49.70 -9.74
CA THR A 744 -29.12 -48.71 -10.72
C THR A 744 -27.87 -47.98 -10.21
N THR A 745 -26.86 -47.84 -11.09
CA THR A 745 -25.58 -47.19 -10.80
C THR A 745 -25.41 -45.93 -11.64
N TYR A 746 -25.06 -44.81 -10.99
CA TYR A 746 -24.72 -43.54 -11.63
C TYR A 746 -23.25 -43.23 -11.38
N ASN A 747 -22.45 -43.09 -12.45
CA ASN A 747 -21.07 -42.64 -12.37
C ASN A 747 -21.05 -41.12 -12.49
N LEU A 748 -20.67 -40.43 -11.42
CA LEU A 748 -20.75 -38.97 -11.35
C LEU A 748 -19.54 -38.36 -12.05
N ALA A 749 -19.81 -37.44 -12.97
CA ALA A 749 -18.80 -36.53 -13.50
C ALA A 749 -18.64 -35.34 -12.55
N TYR A 750 -19.68 -34.54 -12.34
CA TYR A 750 -19.64 -33.35 -11.47
C TYR A 750 -21.04 -32.96 -11.03
N TRP A 751 -21.13 -32.06 -10.05
CA TRP A 751 -22.39 -31.43 -9.65
C TRP A 751 -22.56 -30.11 -10.39
N LYS A 752 -23.67 -29.94 -11.07
CA LYS A 752 -24.00 -28.70 -11.79
C LYS A 752 -24.48 -27.62 -10.82
N ASP A 753 -25.29 -28.05 -9.85
CA ASP A 753 -25.85 -27.22 -8.79
C ASP A 753 -26.23 -28.09 -7.58
N LYS A 754 -26.93 -27.51 -6.60
CA LYS A 754 -27.33 -28.20 -5.37
C LYS A 754 -28.32 -29.35 -5.58
N ASP A 755 -29.04 -29.35 -6.70
CA ASP A 755 -30.14 -30.26 -6.98
C ASP A 755 -29.86 -31.18 -8.18
N THR A 756 -28.77 -30.98 -8.93
CA THR A 756 -28.49 -31.68 -10.18
C THR A 756 -27.02 -32.13 -10.28
N PHE A 757 -26.81 -33.42 -10.51
CA PHE A 757 -25.50 -33.95 -10.89
C PHE A 757 -25.47 -34.40 -12.35
N VAL A 758 -24.28 -34.36 -12.93
CA VAL A 758 -23.99 -34.79 -14.30
C VAL A 758 -23.21 -36.08 -14.23
N THR A 759 -23.64 -37.09 -14.96
CA THR A 759 -22.94 -38.37 -15.08
C THR A 759 -21.80 -38.32 -16.10
N THR A 760 -20.92 -39.31 -16.11
CA THR A 760 -19.76 -39.38 -17.03
C THR A 760 -20.14 -39.46 -18.51
N ASP A 761 -21.36 -39.87 -18.84
CA ASP A 761 -21.93 -39.86 -20.21
C ASP A 761 -22.69 -38.55 -20.53
N GLY A 762 -22.70 -37.57 -19.62
CA GLY A 762 -23.28 -36.25 -19.82
C GLY A 762 -24.76 -36.14 -19.48
N GLN A 763 -25.37 -37.16 -18.88
CA GLN A 763 -26.76 -37.09 -18.43
C GLN A 763 -26.89 -36.20 -17.18
N GLU A 764 -27.77 -35.20 -17.24
CA GLU A 764 -28.18 -34.44 -16.05
C GLU A 764 -29.26 -35.22 -15.28
N VAL A 765 -29.02 -35.45 -13.99
CA VAL A 765 -29.93 -36.19 -13.11
C VAL A 765 -30.25 -35.32 -11.90
N ALA A 766 -31.54 -35.02 -11.71
CA ALA A 766 -32.02 -34.34 -10.51
C ALA A 766 -31.84 -35.26 -9.28
N PHE A 767 -31.10 -34.81 -8.28
CA PHE A 767 -30.79 -35.57 -7.07
C PHE A 767 -32.03 -35.99 -6.30
N ALA A 768 -33.09 -35.16 -6.31
CA ALA A 768 -34.38 -35.49 -5.70
C ALA A 768 -34.96 -36.82 -6.21
N ASN A 769 -34.66 -37.22 -7.46
CA ASN A 769 -35.17 -38.47 -8.04
C ASN A 769 -34.45 -39.72 -7.52
N VAL A 770 -33.20 -39.59 -7.06
CA VAL A 770 -32.39 -40.71 -6.57
C VAL A 770 -32.28 -40.74 -5.04
N LYS A 771 -32.37 -39.58 -4.36
CA LYS A 771 -32.14 -39.40 -2.92
C LYS A 771 -32.82 -40.47 -2.04
N ALA A 772 -34.13 -40.72 -2.22
CA ALA A 772 -34.87 -41.69 -1.40
C ALA A 772 -34.44 -43.16 -1.62
N ASN A 773 -33.83 -43.44 -2.78
CA ASN A 773 -33.47 -44.77 -3.24
C ASN A 773 -31.97 -45.03 -3.18
N ILE A 774 -31.12 -44.13 -2.65
CA ILE A 774 -29.69 -44.41 -2.51
C ILE A 774 -29.48 -45.62 -1.58
N LYS A 775 -28.66 -46.56 -2.05
CA LYS A 775 -28.14 -47.69 -1.26
C LYS A 775 -26.73 -47.35 -0.79
N ASP A 776 -25.83 -47.03 -1.72
CA ASP A 776 -24.44 -46.67 -1.43
C ASP A 776 -24.02 -45.40 -2.20
N TYR A 777 -23.23 -44.56 -1.54
CA TYR A 777 -22.44 -43.51 -2.19
C TYR A 777 -20.96 -43.85 -2.02
N LYS A 778 -20.25 -44.04 -3.13
CA LYS A 778 -18.88 -44.57 -3.15
C LYS A 778 -17.92 -43.52 -3.72
N VAL A 779 -16.93 -43.09 -2.95
CA VAL A 779 -15.86 -42.19 -3.41
C VAL A 779 -14.57 -42.99 -3.58
N THR A 780 -14.12 -43.14 -4.83
CA THR A 780 -13.06 -44.09 -5.19
C THR A 780 -11.68 -43.46 -5.28
N GLY A 781 -11.59 -42.15 -5.48
CA GLY A 781 -10.33 -41.42 -5.58
C GLY A 781 -10.48 -40.05 -6.22
N LEU A 782 -9.38 -39.52 -6.76
CA LEU A 782 -9.30 -38.19 -7.36
C LEU A 782 -9.66 -38.22 -8.85
N LYS A 783 -10.34 -37.17 -9.32
CA LYS A 783 -10.80 -37.05 -10.70
C LYS A 783 -9.73 -36.47 -11.65
N TYR A 784 -8.96 -35.49 -11.16
CA TYR A 784 -8.06 -34.67 -11.99
C TYR A 784 -6.64 -34.65 -11.44
N VAL A 785 -5.92 -35.77 -11.58
CA VAL A 785 -4.49 -35.82 -11.23
C VAL A 785 -3.66 -35.51 -12.47
N PRO A 786 -2.79 -34.47 -12.47
CA PRO A 786 -1.94 -34.19 -13.61
C PRO A 786 -0.88 -35.29 -13.73
N VAL A 787 -0.79 -35.92 -14.91
CA VAL A 787 0.06 -37.07 -15.19
C VAL A 787 0.85 -36.87 -16.48
N LYS A 788 2.13 -37.24 -16.44
CA LYS A 788 2.92 -37.52 -17.65
C LYS A 788 3.07 -39.03 -17.84
N VAL A 789 2.81 -39.51 -19.04
CA VAL A 789 2.97 -40.91 -19.46
C VAL A 789 3.79 -40.96 -20.75
N LYS A 790 4.65 -41.96 -20.92
CA LYS A 790 5.40 -42.10 -22.18
C LYS A 790 4.40 -42.17 -23.33
N THR A 791 4.65 -41.39 -24.39
CA THR A 791 3.75 -41.31 -25.55
C THR A 791 3.52 -42.68 -26.20
N SER A 792 4.53 -43.56 -26.19
CA SER A 792 4.41 -44.95 -26.65
C SER A 792 3.45 -45.82 -25.82
N ASP A 793 3.18 -45.45 -24.56
CA ASP A 793 2.31 -46.18 -23.63
C ASP A 793 0.94 -45.49 -23.46
N TYR A 794 0.72 -44.32 -24.08
CA TYR A 794 -0.47 -43.50 -23.88
C TYR A 794 -1.78 -44.21 -24.21
N GLU A 795 -1.84 -44.92 -25.35
CA GLU A 795 -3.06 -45.66 -25.73
C GLU A 795 -3.44 -46.73 -24.68
N ALA A 796 -2.43 -47.45 -24.15
CA ALA A 796 -2.66 -48.43 -23.08
C ALA A 796 -3.06 -47.78 -21.75
N PHE A 797 -2.60 -46.55 -21.50
CA PHE A 797 -2.99 -45.76 -20.34
C PHE A 797 -4.45 -45.28 -20.45
N LYS A 798 -4.84 -44.76 -21.63
CA LYS A 798 -6.20 -44.29 -21.94
C LYS A 798 -7.26 -45.39 -21.86
N GLU A 799 -6.90 -46.64 -22.11
CA GLU A 799 -7.81 -47.80 -21.92
C GLU A 799 -8.10 -48.11 -20.43
N LYS A 800 -7.25 -47.66 -19.50
CA LYS A 800 -7.35 -48.01 -18.07
C LYS A 800 -7.92 -46.89 -17.21
N TYR A 801 -7.69 -45.64 -17.60
CA TYR A 801 -8.01 -44.46 -16.77
C TYR A 801 -8.96 -43.52 -17.51
N ALA A 802 -9.80 -42.82 -16.75
CA ALA A 802 -10.56 -41.69 -17.29
C ALA A 802 -9.59 -40.52 -17.51
N ILE A 803 -9.46 -40.06 -18.76
CA ILE A 803 -8.49 -39.04 -19.17
C ILE A 803 -9.19 -37.76 -19.61
N VAL A 804 -8.64 -36.61 -19.22
CA VAL A 804 -8.93 -35.32 -19.85
C VAL A 804 -7.66 -34.83 -20.56
N GLU A 805 -7.74 -34.79 -21.89
CA GLU A 805 -6.68 -34.30 -22.77
C GLU A 805 -6.60 -32.77 -22.76
N LYS A 806 -5.52 -32.22 -23.32
CA LYS A 806 -5.37 -30.77 -23.55
C LYS A 806 -6.62 -30.21 -24.25
N ASP A 807 -7.05 -29.02 -23.81
CA ASP A 807 -8.28 -28.34 -24.25
C ASP A 807 -9.60 -29.03 -23.84
N GLY A 808 -9.54 -30.14 -23.09
CA GLY A 808 -10.70 -30.81 -22.51
C GLY A 808 -11.31 -30.05 -21.34
N THR A 809 -12.62 -30.22 -21.12
CA THR A 809 -13.35 -29.55 -20.03
C THR A 809 -13.12 -30.24 -18.68
N LEU A 810 -12.71 -29.45 -17.71
CA LEU A 810 -12.67 -29.78 -16.29
C LEU A 810 -13.87 -29.12 -15.61
N ALA A 811 -14.54 -29.83 -14.72
CA ALA A 811 -15.66 -29.30 -13.97
C ALA A 811 -15.66 -29.88 -12.56
N GLY A 812 -15.92 -29.03 -11.58
CA GLY A 812 -15.95 -29.37 -10.17
C GLY A 812 -16.45 -28.19 -9.32
N GLY A 813 -16.23 -28.28 -8.02
CA GLY A 813 -16.76 -27.34 -7.04
C GLY A 813 -18.29 -27.41 -6.84
N TYR A 814 -18.81 -26.50 -6.03
CA TYR A 814 -20.23 -26.42 -5.67
C TYR A 814 -20.61 -24.99 -5.33
N GLY A 815 -21.58 -24.44 -6.07
CA GLY A 815 -22.06 -23.08 -5.84
C GLY A 815 -23.02 -23.03 -4.65
N GLU A 816 -22.51 -22.76 -3.45
CA GLU A 816 -23.33 -22.42 -2.27
C GLU A 816 -22.57 -21.49 -1.33
N VAL A 817 -23.13 -20.30 -1.10
CA VAL A 817 -22.56 -19.26 -0.21
C VAL A 817 -21.15 -18.89 -0.68
N ASN A 818 -20.09 -19.30 0.04
CA ASN A 818 -18.70 -18.98 -0.29
C ASN A 818 -18.10 -20.01 -1.25
N LEU A 819 -18.61 -21.25 -1.27
CA LEU A 819 -18.12 -22.29 -2.17
C LEU A 819 -18.52 -21.95 -3.62
N LYS A 820 -17.59 -22.17 -4.54
CA LYS A 820 -17.75 -21.84 -5.96
C LYS A 820 -17.74 -23.12 -6.78
N SER A 821 -18.70 -23.28 -7.69
CA SER A 821 -18.54 -24.24 -8.80
C SER A 821 -17.58 -23.66 -9.83
N TYR A 822 -16.86 -24.50 -10.55
CA TYR A 822 -15.99 -24.06 -11.62
C TYR A 822 -16.10 -24.97 -12.85
N THR A 823 -15.86 -24.35 -14.00
CA THR A 823 -15.49 -25.02 -15.24
C THR A 823 -14.15 -24.45 -15.69
N ALA A 824 -13.20 -25.31 -16.05
CA ALA A 824 -11.89 -24.91 -16.53
C ALA A 824 -11.51 -25.76 -17.75
N THR A 825 -10.44 -25.36 -18.43
CA THR A 825 -9.92 -26.06 -19.60
C THR A 825 -8.57 -26.67 -19.25
N ALA A 826 -8.38 -27.96 -19.54
CA ALA A 826 -7.17 -28.69 -19.21
C ALA A 826 -5.99 -28.24 -20.07
N ASP A 827 -4.83 -28.08 -19.43
CA ASP A 827 -3.59 -27.69 -20.10
C ASP A 827 -2.34 -28.19 -19.35
N VAL A 828 -2.23 -29.53 -19.17
CA VAL A 828 -1.12 -30.11 -18.41
C VAL A 828 0.20 -30.00 -19.19
N THR A 829 1.26 -29.56 -18.50
CA THR A 829 2.63 -29.44 -19.01
C THR A 829 3.63 -30.11 -18.07
N GLU A 830 4.91 -30.18 -18.46
CA GLU A 830 5.97 -30.71 -17.60
C GLU A 830 6.21 -29.93 -16.30
N ASN A 831 5.79 -28.65 -16.27
CA ASN A 831 5.93 -27.75 -15.14
C ASN A 831 4.62 -27.56 -14.35
N THR A 832 3.59 -28.38 -14.61
CA THR A 832 2.33 -28.35 -13.85
C THR A 832 2.54 -28.76 -12.40
N ASN A 833 2.04 -27.97 -11.44
CA ASN A 833 2.14 -28.31 -10.02
C ASN A 833 1.38 -29.60 -9.70
N GLY A 834 2.02 -30.51 -8.97
CA GLY A 834 1.46 -31.80 -8.59
C GLY A 834 1.61 -32.90 -9.66
N LEU A 835 2.34 -32.66 -10.75
CA LEU A 835 2.53 -33.63 -11.83
C LEU A 835 3.10 -34.95 -11.33
N LYS A 836 2.49 -36.07 -11.73
CA LYS A 836 2.96 -37.44 -11.46
C LYS A 836 3.45 -38.13 -12.72
N THR A 837 4.44 -39.02 -12.58
CA THR A 837 4.91 -39.86 -13.68
C THR A 837 4.18 -41.20 -13.65
N ALA A 838 3.45 -41.55 -14.72
CA ALA A 838 2.86 -42.87 -14.90
C ALA A 838 3.82 -43.79 -15.66
N THR A 839 4.12 -44.94 -15.06
CA THR A 839 5.03 -45.95 -15.62
C THR A 839 4.27 -47.25 -15.84
N LYS A 840 4.28 -47.74 -17.08
CA LYS A 840 3.69 -49.04 -17.41
C LYS A 840 4.56 -50.18 -16.88
N ASN A 841 3.95 -51.05 -16.08
CA ASN A 841 4.58 -52.23 -15.50
C ASN A 841 4.59 -53.39 -16.50
N ALA A 842 5.40 -54.43 -16.23
CA ALA A 842 5.53 -55.60 -17.10
C ALA A 842 4.22 -56.41 -17.28
N ASP A 843 3.31 -56.31 -16.31
CA ASP A 843 1.98 -56.95 -16.34
C ASP A 843 0.90 -56.09 -17.03
N GLY A 844 1.27 -54.91 -17.55
CA GLY A 844 0.36 -53.98 -18.21
C GLY A 844 -0.42 -53.06 -17.27
N THR A 845 -0.21 -53.15 -15.96
CA THR A 845 -0.71 -52.16 -14.99
C THR A 845 0.16 -50.90 -15.02
N PHE A 846 -0.24 -49.83 -14.32
CA PHE A 846 0.54 -48.60 -14.20
C PHE A 846 0.89 -48.32 -12.73
N SER A 847 2.09 -47.82 -12.51
CA SER A 847 2.54 -47.26 -11.24
C SER A 847 2.74 -45.75 -11.37
N PHE A 848 2.50 -45.01 -10.29
CA PHE A 848 2.58 -43.55 -10.26
C PHE A 848 3.65 -43.10 -9.29
N GLY A 849 4.55 -42.23 -9.75
CA GLY A 849 5.58 -41.62 -8.92
C GLY A 849 5.03 -40.57 -7.93
N GLU A 850 5.94 -40.04 -7.13
CA GLU A 850 5.72 -38.84 -6.30
C GLU A 850 5.25 -37.67 -7.18
N ARG A 851 4.35 -36.86 -6.63
CA ARG A 851 4.01 -35.56 -7.21
C ARG A 851 5.20 -34.62 -7.19
N THR A 852 5.37 -33.82 -8.23
CA THR A 852 6.44 -32.80 -8.29
C THR A 852 5.88 -31.40 -8.11
N ALA A 853 6.60 -30.55 -7.38
CA ALA A 853 6.31 -29.12 -7.37
C ALA A 853 6.51 -28.53 -8.76
N GLY A 854 5.57 -27.70 -9.20
CA GLY A 854 5.56 -27.07 -10.51
C GLY A 854 5.27 -25.58 -10.42
N THR A 855 5.52 -24.85 -11.49
CA THR A 855 5.32 -23.40 -11.60
C THR A 855 4.05 -23.04 -12.37
N TYR A 856 3.31 -24.02 -12.90
CA TYR A 856 2.10 -23.81 -13.69
C TYR A 856 0.87 -24.51 -13.08
N SER A 857 -0.32 -23.94 -13.31
CA SER A 857 -1.60 -24.42 -12.79
C SER A 857 -2.07 -25.74 -13.41
N GLY A 858 -1.65 -26.02 -14.66
CA GLY A 858 -2.22 -27.09 -15.49
C GLY A 858 -3.60 -26.73 -16.08
N LEU A 859 -4.05 -25.49 -15.91
CA LEU A 859 -5.31 -24.97 -16.39
C LEU A 859 -5.06 -23.86 -17.43
N LYS A 860 -5.72 -23.95 -18.58
CA LYS A 860 -5.59 -22.96 -19.65
C LYS A 860 -5.99 -21.56 -19.15
N ASP A 861 -5.24 -20.55 -19.58
CA ASP A 861 -5.46 -19.13 -19.29
C ASP A 861 -5.54 -18.79 -17.79
N SER A 862 -5.01 -19.66 -16.93
CA SER A 862 -5.11 -19.57 -15.48
C SER A 862 -3.75 -19.64 -14.82
N GLN A 863 -3.45 -18.69 -13.94
CA GLN A 863 -2.23 -18.69 -13.14
C GLN A 863 -2.28 -19.76 -12.06
N LEU A 864 -1.10 -20.24 -11.65
CA LEU A 864 -0.96 -21.03 -10.44
C LEU A 864 -1.30 -20.12 -9.25
N LYS A 865 -2.39 -20.43 -8.55
CA LYS A 865 -2.92 -19.60 -7.46
C LYS A 865 -2.19 -19.90 -6.17
N THR A 866 -1.92 -18.88 -5.35
CA THR A 866 -1.55 -19.06 -3.95
C THR A 866 -2.78 -18.83 -3.09
N ALA A 867 -3.02 -19.69 -2.10
CA ALA A 867 -4.09 -19.45 -1.14
C ALA A 867 -3.69 -18.34 -0.16
N THR A 868 -4.49 -17.26 -0.11
CA THR A 868 -4.32 -16.13 0.80
C THR A 868 -5.57 -15.96 1.67
N ASP A 869 -5.45 -15.16 2.73
CA ASP A 869 -6.60 -14.73 3.55
C ASP A 869 -7.43 -15.89 4.13
N LEU A 870 -6.75 -17.01 4.41
CA LEU A 870 -7.30 -18.13 5.16
C LEU A 870 -7.10 -17.91 6.65
N GLU A 871 -8.10 -18.29 7.42
CA GLU A 871 -8.08 -18.23 8.88
C GLU A 871 -8.11 -19.66 9.47
N PRO A 872 -6.94 -20.34 9.58
CA PRO A 872 -6.86 -21.67 10.17
C PRO A 872 -7.08 -21.64 11.68
N THR A 873 -7.81 -22.63 12.18
CA THR A 873 -8.06 -22.83 13.62
C THR A 873 -7.94 -24.31 13.96
N VAL A 874 -6.96 -24.66 14.82
CA VAL A 874 -6.88 -25.98 15.44
C VAL A 874 -8.00 -26.11 16.47
N LYS A 875 -8.82 -27.15 16.35
CA LYS A 875 -9.98 -27.34 17.23
C LYS A 875 -9.61 -28.06 18.52
N GLU A 876 -10.44 -27.88 19.54
CA GLU A 876 -10.42 -28.75 20.72
C GLU A 876 -10.81 -30.17 20.32
N GLY A 877 -10.23 -31.16 20.98
CA GLY A 877 -10.48 -32.57 20.76
C GLY A 877 -11.78 -33.03 21.40
N ASP A 878 -12.90 -32.33 21.20
CA ASP A 878 -14.21 -32.78 21.69
C ASP A 878 -14.90 -33.81 20.77
N GLY A 879 -14.35 -34.00 19.56
CA GLY A 879 -14.60 -35.10 18.61
C GLY A 879 -16.01 -35.14 18.02
N SER A 880 -16.16 -34.90 16.72
CA SER A 880 -17.48 -34.78 16.04
C SER A 880 -17.72 -35.71 14.85
N PHE A 881 -16.66 -36.27 14.28
CA PHE A 881 -16.60 -36.99 13.00
C PHE A 881 -15.70 -38.22 13.04
N GLY A 882 -15.22 -38.64 14.22
CA GLY A 882 -14.23 -39.74 14.35
C GLY A 882 -12.79 -39.30 14.10
N GLU A 883 -12.56 -37.99 13.99
CA GLU A 883 -11.24 -37.37 13.91
C GLU A 883 -10.42 -37.65 15.17
N PHE A 884 -9.13 -37.87 14.99
CA PHE A 884 -8.08 -37.80 16.01
C PHE A 884 -7.62 -36.34 16.21
N LEU A 885 -7.53 -35.56 15.13
CA LEU A 885 -7.16 -34.14 15.10
C LEU A 885 -8.01 -33.38 14.08
N ARG A 886 -8.27 -32.08 14.32
CA ARG A 886 -9.02 -31.22 13.39
C ARG A 886 -8.51 -29.80 13.28
N VAL A 887 -8.46 -29.31 12.05
CA VAL A 887 -8.18 -27.90 11.70
C VAL A 887 -9.26 -27.39 10.74
N ASP A 888 -9.88 -26.27 11.08
CA ASP A 888 -10.84 -25.58 10.21
C ASP A 888 -10.20 -24.36 9.55
N PHE A 889 -10.49 -24.10 8.29
CA PHE A 889 -10.03 -22.96 7.51
C PHE A 889 -11.22 -22.09 7.09
N ASN A 890 -11.33 -20.90 7.69
CA ASN A 890 -12.30 -19.86 7.30
C ASN A 890 -11.62 -18.79 6.43
N GLY A 891 -12.21 -17.59 6.32
CA GLY A 891 -11.73 -16.51 5.44
C GLY A 891 -12.18 -16.73 3.98
N ASP A 892 -11.31 -16.47 3.01
CA ASP A 892 -11.59 -16.68 1.58
C ASP A 892 -11.33 -18.13 1.13
N TYR A 893 -11.96 -19.08 1.82
CA TYR A 893 -11.75 -20.51 1.59
C TYR A 893 -12.45 -21.05 0.34
N GLY A 894 -13.37 -20.29 -0.24
CA GLY A 894 -14.39 -20.78 -1.17
C GLY A 894 -13.84 -21.45 -2.43
N ASP A 895 -12.91 -20.76 -3.10
CA ASP A 895 -12.30 -21.23 -4.35
C ASP A 895 -11.26 -22.34 -4.10
N LEU A 896 -10.44 -22.20 -3.06
CA LEU A 896 -9.49 -23.25 -2.66
C LEU A 896 -10.24 -24.54 -2.31
N GLY A 897 -11.29 -24.44 -1.48
CA GLY A 897 -12.10 -25.56 -1.06
C GLY A 897 -12.72 -26.27 -2.26
N ALA A 898 -13.28 -25.53 -3.21
CA ALA A 898 -13.85 -26.11 -4.44
C ALA A 898 -12.85 -26.89 -5.29
N ASN A 899 -11.57 -26.47 -5.28
CA ASN A 899 -10.48 -27.08 -6.03
C ASN A 899 -9.67 -28.10 -5.21
N MET A 900 -9.96 -28.30 -3.92
CA MET A 900 -9.20 -29.15 -3.02
C MET A 900 -9.30 -30.63 -3.42
N GLN A 901 -8.14 -31.25 -3.60
CA GLN A 901 -8.01 -32.64 -4.03
C GLN A 901 -7.69 -33.56 -2.85
N ALA A 902 -6.62 -33.26 -2.12
CA ALA A 902 -6.09 -34.13 -1.07
C ALA A 902 -5.33 -33.34 -0.01
N VAL A 903 -5.16 -33.92 1.18
CA VAL A 903 -4.42 -33.30 2.30
C VAL A 903 -3.38 -34.28 2.82
N LYS A 904 -2.16 -33.79 3.05
CA LYS A 904 -1.08 -34.53 3.69
C LYS A 904 -0.81 -33.93 5.07
N TRP A 905 -0.92 -34.74 6.12
CA TRP A 905 -0.53 -34.36 7.47
C TRP A 905 0.88 -34.88 7.75
N THR A 906 1.70 -34.13 8.48
CA THR A 906 3.04 -34.53 8.88
C THR A 906 3.26 -34.23 10.35
N TYR A 907 3.69 -35.25 11.09
CA TYR A 907 3.98 -35.17 12.51
C TYR A 907 5.49 -35.10 12.74
N TYR A 908 5.93 -34.15 13.58
CA TYR A 908 7.33 -33.88 13.88
C TYR A 908 7.72 -34.22 15.33
N GLY A 909 6.76 -34.65 16.17
CA GLY A 909 7.00 -34.85 17.60
C GLY A 909 7.37 -33.53 18.27
N ASP A 910 8.43 -33.54 19.08
CA ASP A 910 8.92 -32.35 19.80
C ASP A 910 9.75 -31.39 18.92
N ASP A 911 9.91 -31.66 17.62
CA ASP A 911 10.73 -30.84 16.72
C ASP A 911 10.00 -29.57 16.25
N ALA A 912 10.18 -28.49 17.00
CA ALA A 912 9.66 -27.16 16.70
C ALA A 912 10.19 -26.55 15.39
N THR A 913 11.22 -27.13 14.77
CA THR A 913 11.78 -26.62 13.51
C THR A 913 11.06 -27.15 12.27
N TYR A 914 10.17 -28.14 12.42
CA TYR A 914 9.46 -28.80 11.33
C TYR A 914 10.39 -29.38 10.25
N THR A 915 11.58 -29.85 10.65
CA THR A 915 12.57 -30.40 9.70
C THR A 915 12.64 -31.92 9.72
N ASN A 916 12.44 -32.56 10.88
CA ASN A 916 12.57 -34.01 11.04
C ASN A 916 11.21 -34.69 11.17
N ALA A 917 10.55 -34.91 10.04
CA ALA A 917 9.28 -35.63 9.98
C ALA A 917 9.42 -37.03 10.61
N LYS A 918 8.51 -37.37 11.55
CA LYS A 918 8.42 -38.68 12.20
C LYS A 918 7.49 -39.61 11.44
N ALA A 919 6.39 -39.08 10.93
CA ALA A 919 5.43 -39.78 10.10
C ALA A 919 4.64 -38.76 9.25
N SER A 920 4.14 -39.21 8.11
CA SER A 920 3.18 -38.46 7.30
C SER A 920 1.96 -39.33 7.00
N TYR A 921 0.81 -38.68 6.85
CA TYR A 921 -0.49 -39.32 6.72
C TYR A 921 -1.24 -38.69 5.55
N GLY A 922 -1.76 -39.53 4.67
CA GLY A 922 -2.61 -39.10 3.57
C GLY A 922 -4.07 -39.21 3.95
N THR A 923 -4.90 -38.30 3.46
CA THR A 923 -6.33 -38.29 3.73
C THR A 923 -7.15 -38.81 2.55
N LYS A 924 -8.35 -39.32 2.83
CA LYS A 924 -9.41 -39.55 1.85
C LYS A 924 -10.47 -38.45 1.98
N PHE A 925 -10.94 -37.94 0.85
CA PHE A 925 -12.03 -36.97 0.88
C PHE A 925 -13.31 -37.61 1.42
N ALA A 926 -14.12 -36.84 2.16
CA ALA A 926 -15.41 -37.18 2.76
C ALA A 926 -15.23 -38.01 4.04
N ALA A 927 -14.20 -38.83 4.06
CA ALA A 927 -13.66 -39.62 5.15
C ALA A 927 -12.90 -38.82 6.22
N ASP A 928 -11.98 -37.96 5.78
CA ASP A 928 -11.11 -37.15 6.65
C ASP A 928 -11.34 -35.64 6.42
N ASN A 929 -11.73 -35.27 5.21
CA ASN A 929 -11.88 -33.87 4.81
C ASN A 929 -13.33 -33.57 4.42
N TRP A 930 -13.85 -32.42 4.81
CA TRP A 930 -15.20 -31.94 4.50
C TRP A 930 -15.20 -30.44 4.18
N MET A 931 -16.19 -29.99 3.41
CA MET A 931 -16.45 -28.56 3.17
C MET A 931 -17.84 -28.20 3.65
N HIS A 932 -17.93 -27.02 4.28
CA HIS A 932 -19.20 -26.45 4.71
C HIS A 932 -19.44 -25.08 4.06
N LYS A 933 -20.71 -24.76 3.85
CA LYS A 933 -21.13 -23.48 3.23
C LYS A 933 -20.88 -22.24 4.11
N SER A 934 -20.76 -22.41 5.42
CA SER A 934 -20.53 -21.33 6.38
C SER A 934 -19.35 -21.53 7.33
N MET A 935 -18.85 -22.76 7.46
CA MET A 935 -17.83 -23.12 8.45
C MET A 935 -16.46 -23.41 7.83
N GLY A 936 -16.27 -23.05 6.56
CA GLY A 936 -14.98 -23.21 5.92
C GLY A 936 -14.68 -24.60 5.37
N ILE A 937 -13.39 -24.84 5.13
CA ILE A 937 -12.82 -26.17 4.88
C ILE A 937 -12.50 -26.78 6.25
N GLN A 938 -12.94 -28.00 6.48
CA GLN A 938 -12.80 -28.69 7.76
C GLN A 938 -11.99 -29.95 7.52
N LEU A 939 -10.77 -29.98 8.05
CA LEU A 939 -9.80 -31.05 7.81
C LEU A 939 -9.62 -31.83 9.11
N GLY A 940 -10.14 -33.05 9.12
CA GLY A 940 -9.91 -34.04 10.15
C GLY A 940 -8.80 -35.01 9.74
N LEU A 941 -8.13 -35.60 10.73
CA LEU A 941 -7.29 -36.76 10.56
C LEU A 941 -7.92 -37.90 11.35
N THR A 942 -8.49 -38.91 10.70
CA THR A 942 -9.28 -39.98 11.37
C THR A 942 -8.38 -41.04 11.98
N ASP A 943 -8.69 -41.51 13.20
CA ASP A 943 -8.03 -42.68 13.79
C ASP A 943 -8.35 -43.94 12.95
N SER A 944 -7.35 -44.38 12.17
CA SER A 944 -7.53 -45.33 11.07
C SER A 944 -6.23 -46.05 10.75
N VAL A 945 -6.26 -47.10 9.92
CA VAL A 945 -5.05 -47.82 9.47
C VAL A 945 -4.06 -46.86 8.77
N ARG A 946 -4.56 -45.85 8.06
CA ARG A 946 -3.75 -44.80 7.40
C ARG A 946 -3.23 -43.72 8.36
N CYS A 947 -3.66 -43.72 9.62
CA CYS A 947 -3.23 -42.79 10.66
C CYS A 947 -2.92 -43.52 11.98
N GLN A 948 -1.71 -44.07 12.07
CA GLN A 948 -1.18 -44.64 13.31
C GLN A 948 0.04 -43.84 13.77
N LEU A 949 0.04 -43.42 15.02
CA LEU A 949 1.11 -42.63 15.60
C LEU A 949 2.40 -43.47 15.76
N PRO A 950 3.59 -42.85 15.65
CA PRO A 950 4.84 -43.52 16.01
C PRO A 950 4.80 -44.05 17.44
N SER A 951 5.42 -45.20 17.68
CA SER A 951 5.47 -45.83 19.00
C SER A 951 6.04 -44.88 20.06
N GLY A 952 5.36 -44.80 21.21
CA GLY A 952 5.74 -43.94 22.33
C GLY A 952 5.30 -42.48 22.21
N THR A 953 4.41 -42.17 21.26
CA THR A 953 3.81 -40.84 21.10
C THR A 953 2.29 -40.89 21.23
N ASP A 954 1.70 -39.82 21.74
CA ASP A 954 0.24 -39.61 21.84
C ASP A 954 -0.26 -38.57 20.82
N GLY A 955 0.65 -38.07 19.99
CA GLY A 955 0.42 -37.07 18.94
C GLY A 955 0.36 -35.64 19.44
N THR A 956 0.64 -35.38 20.72
CA THR A 956 1.02 -34.03 21.16
C THR A 956 2.35 -33.62 20.51
N GLY A 957 2.55 -32.32 20.27
CA GLY A 957 3.76 -31.79 19.63
C GLY A 957 3.48 -31.04 18.33
N TYR A 958 4.46 -31.01 17.42
CA TYR A 958 4.43 -30.18 16.23
C TYR A 958 3.91 -30.93 15.00
N TRP A 959 2.98 -30.30 14.29
CA TRP A 959 2.30 -30.83 13.11
C TRP A 959 2.31 -29.83 11.97
N SER A 960 2.31 -30.35 10.75
CA SER A 960 1.90 -29.58 9.58
C SER A 960 0.80 -30.31 8.84
N LEU A 961 -0.03 -29.56 8.13
CA LEU A 961 -0.90 -30.09 7.11
C LEU A 961 -0.65 -29.32 5.81
N THR A 962 -0.67 -30.03 4.69
CA THR A 962 -0.49 -29.49 3.35
C THR A 962 -1.72 -29.82 2.51
N ILE A 963 -2.39 -28.79 2.00
CA ILE A 963 -3.53 -28.90 1.11
C ILE A 963 -3.04 -28.91 -0.33
N TYR A 964 -3.45 -29.93 -1.10
CA TYR A 964 -3.28 -30.01 -2.54
C TYR A 964 -4.59 -29.65 -3.22
N ALA A 965 -4.57 -28.65 -4.11
CA ALA A 965 -5.74 -28.20 -4.84
C ALA A 965 -5.41 -27.96 -6.32
N LEU A 966 -6.38 -28.24 -7.20
CA LEU A 966 -6.26 -28.07 -8.64
C LEU A 966 -5.97 -26.60 -8.99
N GLY A 967 -4.87 -26.34 -9.70
CA GLY A 967 -4.49 -24.99 -10.10
C GLY A 967 -3.89 -24.12 -8.97
N TYR A 968 -3.60 -24.70 -7.80
CA TYR A 968 -2.99 -24.00 -6.67
C TYR A 968 -1.58 -24.49 -6.36
N GLU A 969 -0.75 -23.59 -5.83
CA GLU A 969 0.43 -23.93 -5.04
C GLU A 969 0.02 -24.72 -3.80
N ASP A 970 0.93 -25.54 -3.30
CA ASP A 970 0.71 -26.30 -2.08
C ASP A 970 0.59 -25.36 -0.88
N TYR A 971 -0.56 -25.37 -0.22
CA TYR A 971 -0.76 -24.55 0.97
C TYR A 971 -0.40 -25.37 2.22
N THR A 972 0.60 -24.92 2.99
CA THR A 972 1.03 -25.60 4.22
C THR A 972 0.76 -24.75 5.45
N TYR A 973 0.10 -25.34 6.44
CA TYR A 973 -0.13 -24.74 7.76
C TYR A 973 0.59 -25.56 8.83
N THR A 974 1.41 -24.90 9.64
CA THR A 974 2.15 -25.49 10.76
C THR A 974 1.52 -25.06 12.09
N PHE A 975 1.41 -26.00 13.04
CA PHE A 975 0.78 -25.76 14.32
C PHE A 975 1.30 -26.72 15.38
N GLN A 976 1.10 -26.37 16.65
CA GLN A 976 1.39 -27.22 17.80
C GLN A 976 0.08 -27.75 18.38
N VAL A 977 0.10 -29.02 18.76
CA VAL A 977 -1.02 -29.77 19.32
C VAL A 977 -0.73 -30.07 20.80
N GLY A 978 -1.63 -29.66 21.68
CA GLY A 978 -1.67 -30.06 23.09
C GLY A 978 -2.66 -31.21 23.35
N GLU A 979 -2.71 -31.70 24.60
CA GLU A 979 -3.67 -32.73 25.02
C GLU A 979 -5.13 -32.31 24.75
N GLU A 980 -5.43 -31.01 24.87
CA GLU A 980 -6.75 -30.42 24.64
C GLU A 980 -7.22 -30.51 23.19
N ASN A 981 -6.31 -30.73 22.23
CA ASN A 981 -6.62 -30.83 20.80
C ASN A 981 -6.80 -32.29 20.35
N ILE A 982 -6.28 -33.25 21.11
CA ILE A 982 -6.41 -34.68 20.82
C ILE A 982 -7.84 -35.12 21.09
N ALA A 983 -8.48 -35.77 20.13
CA ALA A 983 -9.88 -36.16 20.25
C ALA A 983 -10.14 -37.08 21.46
N GLN A 984 -11.05 -36.61 22.31
CA GLN A 984 -11.62 -37.25 23.48
C GLN A 984 -13.14 -37.00 23.44
N PRO A 985 -13.90 -37.79 22.66
CA PRO A 985 -15.32 -37.54 22.44
C PRO A 985 -16.11 -37.35 23.73
N LYS A 986 -16.81 -36.22 23.87
CA LYS A 986 -17.63 -35.90 25.05
C LYS A 986 -19.12 -36.00 24.73
N ALA A 987 -19.90 -36.58 25.62
CA ALA A 987 -21.36 -36.53 25.53
C ALA A 987 -21.85 -35.07 25.54
N ALA A 988 -22.87 -34.76 24.74
CA ALA A 988 -23.47 -33.44 24.70
C ALA A 988 -24.17 -33.09 26.01
N ASP A 989 -24.01 -31.85 26.47
CA ASP A 989 -24.75 -31.33 27.61
C ASP A 989 -26.22 -31.11 27.23
N GLN A 990 -27.13 -31.47 28.14
CA GLN A 990 -28.58 -31.31 27.91
C GLN A 990 -28.97 -29.88 27.52
N LYS A 991 -28.26 -28.88 28.05
CA LYS A 991 -28.49 -27.46 27.73
C LYS A 991 -28.27 -27.16 26.24
N ASP A 992 -27.25 -27.74 25.62
CA ASP A 992 -26.94 -27.50 24.22
C ASP A 992 -27.93 -28.27 23.32
N ILE A 993 -28.35 -29.47 23.75
CA ILE A 993 -29.42 -30.24 23.10
C ILE A 993 -30.74 -29.44 23.11
N ASP A 994 -31.11 -28.89 24.26
CA ASP A 994 -32.32 -28.08 24.42
C ASP A 994 -32.27 -26.81 23.54
N ALA A 995 -31.09 -26.19 23.43
CA ALA A 995 -30.89 -25.02 22.57
C ALA A 995 -31.06 -25.36 21.08
N LEU A 996 -30.52 -26.51 20.62
CA LEU A 996 -30.71 -26.98 19.25
C LEU A 996 -32.18 -27.32 18.98
N GLN A 997 -32.84 -28.02 19.91
CA GLN A 997 -34.26 -28.32 19.81
C GLN A 997 -35.12 -27.05 19.72
N ALA A 998 -34.80 -26.01 20.50
CA ALA A 998 -35.51 -24.74 20.44
C ALA A 998 -35.39 -24.05 19.06
N LYS A 999 -34.23 -24.14 18.41
CA LYS A 999 -34.01 -23.63 17.05
C LYS A 999 -34.75 -24.46 15.99
N VAL A 1000 -34.81 -25.79 16.16
CA VAL A 1000 -35.64 -26.68 15.33
C VAL A 1000 -37.12 -26.32 15.44
N ASP A 1001 -37.61 -26.08 16.65
CA ASP A 1001 -39.01 -25.70 16.89
C ASP A 1001 -39.32 -24.30 16.32
N GLU A 1002 -38.38 -23.35 16.45
CA GLU A 1002 -38.48 -22.02 15.84
C GLU A 1002 -38.66 -22.13 14.33
N ALA A 1003 -37.80 -22.89 13.64
CA ALA A 1003 -37.89 -23.10 12.20
C ALA A 1003 -39.20 -23.76 11.74
N LYS A 1004 -39.67 -24.77 12.48
CA LYS A 1004 -40.96 -25.44 12.21
C LYS A 1004 -42.16 -24.50 12.35
N GLY A 1005 -42.03 -23.46 13.16
CA GLY A 1005 -43.05 -22.42 13.33
C GLY A 1005 -43.15 -21.43 12.17
N LEU A 1006 -42.17 -21.43 11.24
CA LEU A 1006 -42.13 -20.49 10.13
C LEU A 1006 -42.99 -20.95 8.94
N ASN A 1007 -43.55 -20.00 8.20
CA ASN A 1007 -44.36 -20.29 7.02
C ASN A 1007 -43.54 -20.08 5.73
N LYS A 1008 -43.34 -21.16 4.97
CA LYS A 1008 -42.59 -21.19 3.71
C LYS A 1008 -42.97 -20.09 2.71
N VAL A 1009 -44.25 -19.71 2.65
CA VAL A 1009 -44.75 -18.72 1.68
C VAL A 1009 -44.22 -17.30 1.92
N ASN A 1010 -43.75 -17.01 3.14
CA ASN A 1010 -43.24 -15.70 3.54
C ASN A 1010 -41.77 -15.49 3.18
N TYR A 1011 -41.08 -16.49 2.64
CA TYR A 1011 -39.64 -16.43 2.39
C TYR A 1011 -39.33 -16.73 0.92
N THR A 1012 -38.16 -16.29 0.46
CA THR A 1012 -37.66 -16.65 -0.87
C THR A 1012 -37.38 -18.16 -0.95
N ALA A 1013 -37.54 -18.74 -2.14
CA ALA A 1013 -37.33 -20.17 -2.35
C ALA A 1013 -35.91 -20.63 -1.96
N ASP A 1014 -34.90 -19.82 -2.29
CA ASP A 1014 -33.50 -20.13 -2.03
C ASP A 1014 -33.18 -20.15 -0.53
N SER A 1015 -33.56 -19.08 0.19
CA SER A 1015 -33.29 -18.99 1.63
C SER A 1015 -34.05 -20.07 2.42
N TRP A 1016 -35.28 -20.40 2.00
CA TRP A 1016 -36.03 -21.49 2.58
C TRP A 1016 -35.38 -22.85 2.34
N SER A 1017 -34.92 -23.11 1.11
CA SER A 1017 -34.27 -24.39 0.77
C SER A 1017 -33.03 -24.64 1.62
N SER A 1018 -32.23 -23.59 1.89
CA SER A 1018 -31.07 -23.68 2.78
C SER A 1018 -31.48 -23.96 4.23
N MET A 1019 -32.56 -23.34 4.74
CA MET A 1019 -33.06 -23.57 6.09
C MET A 1019 -33.69 -24.96 6.27
N GLU A 1020 -34.49 -25.42 5.30
CA GLU A 1020 -35.14 -26.73 5.29
C GLU A 1020 -34.11 -27.88 5.32
N THR A 1021 -32.95 -27.68 4.70
CA THR A 1021 -31.82 -28.62 4.74
C THR A 1021 -31.25 -28.74 6.15
N GLU A 1022 -30.90 -27.62 6.80
CA GLU A 1022 -30.35 -27.64 8.17
C GLU A 1022 -31.37 -28.14 9.19
N LEU A 1023 -32.66 -27.85 8.99
CA LEU A 1023 -33.74 -28.38 9.81
C LEU A 1023 -33.75 -29.91 9.77
N THR A 1024 -33.68 -30.49 8.57
CA THR A 1024 -33.65 -31.95 8.38
C THR A 1024 -32.43 -32.57 9.06
N GLU A 1025 -31.24 -31.99 8.85
CA GLU A 1025 -29.99 -32.47 9.47
C GLU A 1025 -30.05 -32.38 11.01
N SER A 1026 -30.62 -31.30 11.55
CA SER A 1026 -30.83 -31.12 12.99
C SER A 1026 -31.80 -32.14 13.58
N GLU A 1027 -32.92 -32.42 12.89
CA GLU A 1027 -33.90 -33.43 13.33
C GLU A 1027 -33.34 -34.84 13.29
N GLU A 1028 -32.48 -35.17 12.33
CA GLU A 1028 -31.82 -36.47 12.25
C GLU A 1028 -30.74 -36.63 13.32
N LEU A 1029 -29.95 -35.58 13.57
CA LEU A 1029 -28.99 -35.58 14.67
C LEU A 1029 -29.69 -35.84 16.00
N LEU A 1030 -30.76 -35.09 16.31
CA LEU A 1030 -31.51 -35.21 17.57
C LEU A 1030 -32.20 -36.59 17.77
N LYS A 1031 -32.30 -37.42 16.73
CA LYS A 1031 -32.83 -38.80 16.82
C LYS A 1031 -31.77 -39.83 17.21
N LYS A 1032 -30.48 -39.48 17.24
CA LYS A 1032 -29.41 -40.41 17.63
C LYS A 1032 -29.54 -40.81 19.11
N ASP A 1033 -29.29 -42.09 19.40
CA ASP A 1033 -29.31 -42.63 20.78
C ASP A 1033 -28.19 -42.04 21.67
N SER A 1034 -27.13 -41.51 21.06
CA SER A 1034 -26.02 -40.84 21.73
C SER A 1034 -25.58 -39.62 20.92
N LEU A 1035 -25.49 -38.46 21.57
CA LEU A 1035 -25.12 -37.18 20.99
C LEU A 1035 -23.77 -36.72 21.53
N LEU A 1036 -22.87 -36.31 20.64
CA LEU A 1036 -21.59 -35.71 21.03
C LEU A 1036 -21.72 -34.18 21.15
N SER A 1037 -21.01 -33.60 22.11
CA SER A 1037 -21.00 -32.14 22.36
C SER A 1037 -20.67 -31.36 21.09
N ALA A 1038 -19.64 -31.80 20.37
CA ALA A 1038 -19.16 -31.18 19.16
C ALA A 1038 -20.22 -31.17 18.03
N GLU A 1039 -20.94 -32.28 17.86
CA GLU A 1039 -22.01 -32.41 16.86
C GLU A 1039 -23.16 -31.44 17.17
N VAL A 1040 -23.61 -31.41 18.43
CA VAL A 1040 -24.75 -30.57 18.85
C VAL A 1040 -24.40 -29.09 18.75
N LYS A 1041 -23.21 -28.67 19.21
CA LYS A 1041 -22.77 -27.26 19.12
C LYS A 1041 -22.62 -26.80 17.68
N THR A 1042 -22.02 -27.65 16.84
CA THR A 1042 -21.87 -27.35 15.40
C THR A 1042 -23.24 -27.22 14.74
N GLN A 1043 -24.15 -28.17 14.98
CA GLN A 1043 -25.49 -28.13 14.39
C GLN A 1043 -26.34 -26.98 14.93
N LEU A 1044 -26.18 -26.62 16.21
CA LEU A 1044 -26.82 -25.44 16.81
C LEU A 1044 -26.38 -24.16 16.08
N GLN A 1045 -25.09 -24.03 15.78
CA GLN A 1045 -24.58 -22.92 15.00
C GLN A 1045 -25.17 -22.93 13.58
N HIS A 1046 -25.16 -24.08 12.89
CA HIS A 1046 -25.70 -24.20 11.54
C HIS A 1046 -27.18 -23.82 11.46
N MET A 1047 -27.98 -24.32 12.41
CA MET A 1047 -29.40 -24.04 12.49
C MET A 1047 -29.66 -22.56 12.78
N THR A 1048 -28.85 -21.95 13.63
CA THR A 1048 -28.91 -20.51 13.93
C THR A 1048 -28.59 -19.68 12.70
N ASP A 1049 -27.47 -19.97 12.01
CA ASP A 1049 -27.08 -19.26 10.79
C ASP A 1049 -28.14 -19.37 9.69
N ALA A 1050 -28.76 -20.56 9.55
CA ALA A 1050 -29.79 -20.80 8.55
C ALA A 1050 -31.06 -20.00 8.82
N LEU A 1051 -31.46 -19.87 10.09
CA LEU A 1051 -32.56 -19.00 10.50
C LEU A 1051 -32.25 -17.53 10.23
N ASP A 1052 -31.03 -17.08 10.53
CA ASP A 1052 -30.62 -15.68 10.33
C ASP A 1052 -30.51 -15.28 8.84
N ARG A 1053 -30.28 -16.27 7.96
CA ARG A 1053 -30.19 -16.12 6.51
C ARG A 1053 -31.52 -16.19 5.77
N LEU A 1054 -32.63 -16.48 6.45
CA LEU A 1054 -33.94 -16.43 5.84
C LEU A 1054 -34.23 -15.03 5.27
N VAL A 1055 -34.67 -14.98 4.02
CA VAL A 1055 -35.01 -13.74 3.32
C VAL A 1055 -36.51 -13.70 3.14
N GLN A 1056 -37.17 -12.73 3.77
CA GLN A 1056 -38.62 -12.55 3.61
C GLN A 1056 -38.94 -12.10 2.19
N LYS A 1057 -40.02 -12.66 1.63
CA LYS A 1057 -40.57 -12.26 0.34
C LYS A 1057 -41.49 -11.04 0.55
N GLU A 1058 -41.42 -10.06 -0.34
CA GLU A 1058 -42.39 -8.95 -0.35
C GLU A 1058 -43.82 -9.48 -0.50
N ALA A 1059 -44.74 -8.96 0.31
CA ALA A 1059 -46.15 -9.33 0.22
C ALA A 1059 -46.79 -8.81 -1.07
N ASP A 1060 -47.56 -9.66 -1.75
CA ASP A 1060 -48.31 -9.30 -2.94
C ASP A 1060 -49.55 -8.48 -2.56
N LEU A 1061 -49.50 -7.18 -2.82
CA LEU A 1061 -50.58 -6.23 -2.55
C LEU A 1061 -51.67 -6.21 -3.61
N THR A 1062 -51.54 -6.95 -4.71
CA THR A 1062 -52.44 -6.86 -5.87
C THR A 1062 -53.89 -7.09 -5.46
N LYS A 1063 -54.17 -8.17 -4.72
CA LYS A 1063 -55.52 -8.53 -4.29
C LYS A 1063 -56.10 -7.55 -3.27
N LEU A 1064 -55.27 -7.00 -2.38
CA LEU A 1064 -55.68 -5.98 -1.42
C LEU A 1064 -56.02 -4.67 -2.13
N ASN A 1065 -55.20 -4.25 -3.10
CA ASN A 1065 -55.43 -3.08 -3.95
C ASN A 1065 -56.73 -3.23 -4.76
N GLU A 1066 -57.00 -4.42 -5.30
CA GLU A 1066 -58.28 -4.71 -5.96
C GLU A 1066 -59.47 -4.65 -5.00
N ALA A 1067 -59.33 -5.17 -3.78
CA ALA A 1067 -60.39 -5.12 -2.76
C ALA A 1067 -60.68 -3.69 -2.31
N ILE A 1068 -59.64 -2.87 -2.11
CA ILE A 1068 -59.74 -1.43 -1.84
C ILE A 1068 -60.44 -0.73 -3.01
N GLY A 1069 -60.02 -1.00 -4.25
CA GLY A 1069 -60.64 -0.42 -5.45
C GLY A 1069 -62.12 -0.78 -5.61
N ARG A 1070 -62.51 -2.03 -5.29
CA ARG A 1070 -63.92 -2.45 -5.24
C ARG A 1070 -64.70 -1.70 -4.15
N ALA A 1071 -64.11 -1.60 -2.95
CA ALA A 1071 -64.72 -0.89 -1.83
C ALA A 1071 -64.97 0.59 -2.17
N GLU A 1072 -63.98 1.27 -2.75
CA GLU A 1072 -64.07 2.68 -3.14
C GLU A 1072 -64.98 2.92 -4.35
N GLY A 1073 -65.01 1.99 -5.30
CA GLY A 1073 -65.82 2.10 -6.53
C GLY A 1073 -67.32 1.80 -6.33
N SER A 1074 -67.73 1.26 -5.19
CA SER A 1074 -69.11 0.81 -4.94
C SER A 1074 -70.10 1.92 -4.58
N ASN A 1075 -69.64 3.17 -4.45
CA ASN A 1075 -70.48 4.36 -4.25
C ASN A 1075 -71.46 4.25 -3.06
N TYR A 1076 -71.04 3.60 -1.98
CA TYR A 1076 -71.83 3.50 -0.74
C TYR A 1076 -71.96 4.89 -0.09
N ASN A 1077 -73.16 5.25 0.40
CA ASN A 1077 -73.36 6.51 1.14
C ASN A 1077 -73.63 6.24 2.61
N GLU A 1078 -72.97 7.00 3.49
CA GLU A 1078 -73.14 6.93 4.95
C GLU A 1078 -74.60 6.99 5.41
N ALA A 1079 -75.42 7.82 4.75
CA ALA A 1079 -76.83 8.01 5.10
C ALA A 1079 -77.71 6.76 4.86
N ASP A 1080 -77.25 5.83 4.02
CA ASP A 1080 -78.00 4.63 3.65
C ASP A 1080 -77.79 3.49 4.66
N TYR A 1081 -76.79 3.59 5.56
CA TYR A 1081 -76.38 2.51 6.47
C TYR A 1081 -76.41 2.92 7.94
N THR A 1082 -76.60 1.95 8.83
CA THR A 1082 -76.51 2.18 10.27
C THR A 1082 -75.11 2.66 10.65
N ALA A 1083 -75.05 3.60 11.59
CA ALA A 1083 -73.78 4.23 12.01
C ALA A 1083 -72.70 3.20 12.41
N ASP A 1084 -73.08 2.11 13.08
CA ASP A 1084 -72.14 1.08 13.53
C ASP A 1084 -71.57 0.28 12.35
N SER A 1085 -72.42 -0.13 11.40
CA SER A 1085 -71.99 -0.89 10.22
C SER A 1085 -71.14 -0.05 9.26
N TRP A 1086 -71.50 1.23 9.09
CA TRP A 1086 -70.74 2.20 8.31
C TRP A 1086 -69.36 2.43 8.91
N LYS A 1087 -69.30 2.64 10.24
CA LYS A 1087 -68.04 2.82 10.93
C LYS A 1087 -67.10 1.61 10.76
N ALA A 1088 -67.61 0.39 10.94
CA ALA A 1088 -66.82 -0.83 10.77
C ALA A 1088 -66.24 -0.94 9.34
N TYR A 1089 -67.04 -0.62 8.32
CA TYR A 1089 -66.58 -0.57 6.92
C TYR A 1089 -65.48 0.48 6.71
N THR A 1090 -65.68 1.71 7.17
CA THR A 1090 -64.68 2.78 7.01
C THR A 1090 -63.37 2.50 7.76
N ASP A 1091 -63.44 1.91 8.95
CA ASP A 1091 -62.27 1.53 9.75
C ASP A 1091 -61.48 0.40 9.04
N ALA A 1092 -62.16 -0.61 8.51
CA ALA A 1092 -61.54 -1.70 7.77
C ALA A 1092 -60.90 -1.23 6.45
N LEU A 1093 -61.55 -0.31 5.73
CA LEU A 1093 -61.01 0.31 4.51
C LEU A 1093 -59.78 1.18 4.81
N ALA A 1094 -59.80 1.94 5.90
CA ALA A 1094 -58.65 2.72 6.34
C ALA A 1094 -57.46 1.84 6.74
N ALA A 1095 -57.72 0.74 7.46
CA ALA A 1095 -56.69 -0.24 7.83
C ALA A 1095 -56.07 -0.91 6.60
N ALA A 1096 -56.89 -1.30 5.61
CA ALA A 1096 -56.42 -1.86 4.35
C ALA A 1096 -55.52 -0.89 3.56
N LYS A 1097 -55.92 0.39 3.44
CA LYS A 1097 -55.12 1.45 2.78
C LYS A 1097 -53.83 1.80 3.51
N ALA A 1098 -53.82 1.69 4.84
CA ALA A 1098 -52.60 1.92 5.61
C ALA A 1098 -51.50 0.92 5.23
N LEU A 1099 -51.86 -0.32 4.88
CA LEU A 1099 -50.89 -1.32 4.41
C LEU A 1099 -50.31 -0.96 3.03
N THR A 1100 -51.10 -0.38 2.13
CA THR A 1100 -50.61 -0.04 0.77
C THR A 1100 -49.63 1.14 0.75
N THR A 1101 -49.45 1.81 1.89
CA THR A 1101 -48.55 2.95 2.08
C THR A 1101 -47.56 2.72 3.23
N SER A 1102 -47.50 1.49 3.75
CA SER A 1102 -46.59 1.12 4.83
C SER A 1102 -45.14 1.08 4.35
N GLU A 1103 -44.25 1.77 5.06
CA GLU A 1103 -42.80 1.67 4.84
C GLU A 1103 -42.18 0.43 5.51
N ASN A 1104 -42.94 -0.30 6.34
CA ASN A 1104 -42.51 -1.55 6.95
C ASN A 1104 -42.72 -2.73 5.99
N THR A 1105 -41.79 -3.70 5.99
CA THR A 1105 -41.94 -4.99 5.30
C THR A 1105 -43.19 -5.72 5.82
N LEU A 1106 -44.14 -5.97 4.92
CA LEU A 1106 -45.42 -6.62 5.23
C LEU A 1106 -45.30 -8.14 5.08
N LEU A 1107 -45.95 -8.89 5.96
CA LEU A 1107 -46.16 -10.33 5.74
C LEU A 1107 -47.40 -10.52 4.87
N GLN A 1108 -47.39 -11.56 4.03
CA GLN A 1108 -48.56 -11.91 3.23
C GLN A 1108 -49.80 -12.16 4.12
N SER A 1109 -49.60 -12.70 5.33
CA SER A 1109 -50.67 -12.89 6.31
C SER A 1109 -51.33 -11.59 6.77
N ASP A 1110 -50.58 -10.49 6.87
CA ASP A 1110 -51.12 -9.19 7.28
C ASP A 1110 -51.96 -8.59 6.15
N VAL A 1111 -51.51 -8.76 4.91
CA VAL A 1111 -52.22 -8.34 3.70
C VAL A 1111 -53.51 -9.15 3.52
N ASP A 1112 -53.45 -10.47 3.68
CA ASP A 1112 -54.59 -11.37 3.58
C ASP A 1112 -55.62 -11.06 4.69
N ALA A 1113 -55.17 -10.85 5.93
CA ALA A 1113 -56.04 -10.48 7.04
C ALA A 1113 -56.74 -9.13 6.84
N ALA A 1114 -56.03 -8.12 6.29
CA ALA A 1114 -56.63 -6.83 5.98
C ALA A 1114 -57.64 -6.94 4.83
N MET A 1115 -57.36 -7.76 3.82
CA MET A 1115 -58.30 -8.04 2.74
C MET A 1115 -59.58 -8.73 3.26
N ASP A 1116 -59.43 -9.75 4.09
CA ASP A 1116 -60.56 -10.49 4.67
C ASP A 1116 -61.39 -9.61 5.60
N ASN A 1117 -60.74 -8.78 6.43
CA ASN A 1117 -61.43 -7.82 7.29
C ASN A 1117 -62.21 -6.78 6.47
N LEU A 1118 -61.63 -6.27 5.38
CA LEU A 1118 -62.33 -5.35 4.49
C LEU A 1118 -63.55 -6.01 3.83
N ASN A 1119 -63.39 -7.22 3.30
CA ASN A 1119 -64.49 -7.98 2.69
C ASN A 1119 -65.59 -8.29 3.71
N ALA A 1120 -65.22 -8.69 4.93
CA ALA A 1120 -66.18 -8.96 6.01
C ALA A 1120 -66.96 -7.69 6.40
N ALA A 1121 -66.28 -6.55 6.50
CA ALA A 1121 -66.93 -5.29 6.84
C ALA A 1121 -67.87 -4.79 5.73
N ILE A 1122 -67.50 -5.00 4.45
CA ILE A 1122 -68.39 -4.76 3.31
C ILE A 1122 -69.66 -5.61 3.41
N ASN A 1123 -69.51 -6.91 3.68
CA ASN A 1123 -70.64 -7.84 3.80
C ASN A 1123 -71.53 -7.56 5.03
N ALA A 1124 -71.01 -6.85 6.03
CA ALA A 1124 -71.71 -6.50 7.26
C ALA A 1124 -72.41 -5.13 7.22
N LEU A 1125 -72.31 -4.39 6.11
CA LEU A 1125 -73.05 -3.14 5.92
C LEU A 1125 -74.56 -3.37 6.05
N THR A 1126 -75.21 -2.62 6.95
CA THR A 1126 -76.63 -2.80 7.29
C THR A 1126 -77.39 -1.51 6.98
N GLU A 1127 -78.37 -1.56 6.07
CA GLU A 1127 -79.11 -0.37 5.63
C GLU A 1127 -79.99 0.23 6.75
N VAL A 1128 -80.19 1.56 6.76
CA VAL A 1128 -81.13 2.22 7.68
C VAL A 1128 -82.55 1.90 7.26
N GLU A 1129 -83.32 1.23 8.13
CA GLU A 1129 -84.74 0.96 7.85
C GLU A 1129 -85.55 2.27 7.78
N ILE A 1130 -86.08 2.57 6.59
CA ILE A 1130 -87.13 3.58 6.41
C ILE A 1130 -88.45 2.92 6.86
N PRO A 1131 -89.23 3.52 7.76
CA PRO A 1131 -90.50 2.93 8.18
C PRO A 1131 -91.47 2.89 7.00
N VAL A 1132 -91.73 1.69 6.49
CA VAL A 1132 -92.70 1.45 5.42
C VAL A 1132 -94.00 0.91 6.02
N ASP A 1133 -95.12 1.39 5.48
CA ASP A 1133 -96.49 0.99 5.79
C ASP A 1133 -96.66 -0.55 5.81
N PRO A 1134 -97.20 -1.15 6.90
CA PRO A 1134 -97.27 -2.61 7.09
C PRO A 1134 -98.15 -3.39 6.10
N ASN A 1135 -98.72 -2.74 5.07
CA ASN A 1135 -99.55 -3.38 4.05
C ASN A 1135 -98.90 -3.53 2.66
N VAL A 1136 -97.59 -3.25 2.50
CA VAL A 1136 -96.87 -3.43 1.22
C VAL A 1136 -95.66 -4.35 1.41
N VAL A 1137 -95.56 -5.42 0.62
CA VAL A 1137 -94.38 -6.31 0.59
C VAL A 1137 -93.24 -5.58 -0.12
N SER A 1138 -92.19 -5.24 0.63
CA SER A 1138 -90.98 -4.58 0.13
C SER A 1138 -90.11 -5.57 -0.65
N THR A 1139 -89.85 -5.27 -1.92
CA THR A 1139 -89.04 -6.12 -2.81
C THR A 1139 -87.66 -5.59 -3.12
N THR A 1140 -87.29 -4.43 -2.57
CA THR A 1140 -86.05 -3.72 -2.92
C THR A 1140 -84.78 -4.53 -2.65
N SER A 1141 -84.69 -5.21 -1.50
CA SER A 1141 -83.52 -6.04 -1.15
C SER A 1141 -83.41 -7.28 -2.03
N LEU A 1142 -84.55 -7.88 -2.40
CA LEU A 1142 -84.61 -9.02 -3.31
C LEU A 1142 -84.21 -8.62 -4.74
N GLU A 1143 -84.66 -7.45 -5.20
CA GLU A 1143 -84.28 -6.87 -6.50
C GLU A 1143 -82.78 -6.58 -6.59
N LYS A 1144 -82.17 -6.05 -5.51
CA LYS A 1144 -80.72 -5.84 -5.41
C LYS A 1144 -79.95 -7.16 -5.46
N ALA A 1145 -80.35 -8.16 -4.68
CA ALA A 1145 -79.70 -9.47 -4.64
C ALA A 1145 -79.78 -10.19 -6.01
N ILE A 1146 -80.93 -10.10 -6.69
CA ILE A 1146 -81.11 -10.64 -8.04
C ILE A 1146 -80.14 -9.98 -9.01
N LYS A 1147 -80.03 -8.65 -8.98
CA LYS A 1147 -79.10 -7.93 -9.86
C LYS A 1147 -77.65 -8.31 -9.58
N ALA A 1148 -77.25 -8.38 -8.31
CA ALA A 1148 -75.90 -8.80 -7.93
C ALA A 1148 -75.57 -10.22 -8.43
N ALA A 1149 -76.53 -11.15 -8.37
CA ALA A 1149 -76.36 -12.49 -8.94
C ALA A 1149 -76.28 -12.51 -10.47
N GLU A 1150 -77.03 -11.64 -11.16
CA GLU A 1150 -77.04 -11.51 -12.62
C GLU A 1150 -75.75 -10.89 -13.20
N ASP A 1151 -75.07 -10.05 -12.42
CA ASP A 1151 -73.83 -9.40 -12.83
C ASP A 1151 -72.59 -10.34 -12.75
N LEU A 1152 -72.75 -11.54 -12.17
CA LEU A 1152 -71.69 -12.55 -12.08
C LEU A 1152 -71.52 -13.33 -13.39
N LYS A 1153 -70.30 -13.81 -13.67
CA LYS A 1153 -69.98 -14.53 -14.91
C LYS A 1153 -69.72 -16.00 -14.65
N GLU A 1154 -70.45 -16.86 -15.35
CA GLU A 1154 -70.35 -18.32 -15.21
C GLU A 1154 -68.93 -18.87 -15.33
N ALA A 1155 -68.13 -18.32 -16.25
CA ALA A 1155 -66.76 -18.77 -16.51
C ALA A 1155 -65.81 -18.61 -15.31
N ASP A 1156 -66.14 -17.74 -14.35
CA ASP A 1156 -65.28 -17.44 -13.21
C ASP A 1156 -65.44 -18.45 -12.06
N TYR A 1157 -66.43 -19.36 -12.14
CA TYR A 1157 -66.83 -20.24 -11.03
C TYR A 1157 -66.93 -21.72 -11.45
N THR A 1158 -66.86 -22.62 -10.46
CA THR A 1158 -67.04 -24.06 -10.67
C THR A 1158 -68.48 -24.36 -11.07
N ALA A 1159 -68.67 -25.33 -11.96
CA ALA A 1159 -69.99 -25.71 -12.47
C ALA A 1159 -70.98 -26.04 -11.34
N ASP A 1160 -70.53 -26.68 -10.26
CA ASP A 1160 -71.39 -27.08 -9.14
C ASP A 1160 -71.87 -25.87 -8.34
N SER A 1161 -70.97 -24.96 -7.95
CA SER A 1161 -71.34 -23.77 -7.18
C SER A 1161 -72.17 -22.78 -8.03
N TRP A 1162 -71.85 -22.66 -9.31
CA TRP A 1162 -72.61 -21.85 -10.26
C TRP A 1162 -74.05 -22.36 -10.45
N LYS A 1163 -74.24 -23.69 -10.44
CA LYS A 1163 -75.56 -24.30 -10.55
C LYS A 1163 -76.44 -24.03 -9.32
N GLU A 1164 -75.86 -24.06 -8.12
CA GLU A 1164 -76.59 -23.71 -6.90
C GLU A 1164 -77.00 -22.22 -6.87
N LEU A 1165 -76.13 -21.33 -7.36
CA LEU A 1165 -76.48 -19.92 -7.58
C LEU A 1165 -77.66 -19.76 -8.55
N GLN A 1166 -77.63 -20.45 -9.70
CA GLN A 1166 -78.72 -20.37 -10.68
C GLN A 1166 -80.06 -20.84 -10.11
N ASN A 1167 -80.05 -21.90 -9.30
CA ASN A 1167 -81.25 -22.40 -8.62
C ASN A 1167 -81.81 -21.35 -7.65
N ALA A 1168 -80.95 -20.77 -6.80
CA ALA A 1168 -81.35 -19.74 -5.85
C ALA A 1168 -81.83 -18.46 -6.56
N LEU A 1169 -81.19 -18.06 -7.66
CA LEU A 1169 -81.56 -16.90 -8.46
C LEU A 1169 -82.94 -17.08 -9.11
N SER A 1170 -83.22 -18.28 -9.61
CA SER A 1170 -84.53 -18.63 -10.18
C SER A 1170 -85.63 -18.57 -9.11
N ALA A 1171 -85.38 -19.13 -7.93
CA ALA A 1171 -86.31 -19.06 -6.79
C ALA A 1171 -86.53 -17.62 -6.30
N ALA A 1172 -85.47 -16.81 -6.26
CA ALA A 1172 -85.53 -15.40 -5.91
C ALA A 1172 -86.37 -14.59 -6.90
N LYS A 1173 -86.19 -14.79 -8.21
CA LYS A 1173 -87.02 -14.15 -9.24
C LYS A 1173 -88.48 -14.55 -9.15
N ALA A 1174 -88.77 -15.81 -8.83
CA ALA A 1174 -90.13 -16.28 -8.61
C ALA A 1174 -90.78 -15.60 -7.39
N ALA A 1175 -90.08 -15.54 -6.26
CA ALA A 1175 -90.54 -14.85 -5.06
C ALA A 1175 -90.74 -13.33 -5.30
N LEU A 1176 -89.87 -12.71 -6.10
CA LEU A 1176 -89.98 -11.31 -6.51
C LEU A 1176 -91.23 -11.05 -7.35
N ASN A 1177 -91.61 -12.00 -8.21
CA ASN A 1177 -92.79 -11.87 -9.05
C ASN A 1177 -94.10 -12.15 -8.29
N GLU A 1178 -94.09 -13.12 -7.38
CA GLU A 1178 -95.28 -13.50 -6.60
C GLU A 1178 -95.60 -12.49 -5.49
N LYS A 1179 -94.59 -11.91 -4.83
CA LYS A 1179 -94.73 -10.94 -3.72
C LYS A 1179 -95.72 -11.38 -2.64
N LYS A 1180 -95.72 -12.68 -2.32
CA LYS A 1180 -96.76 -13.34 -1.51
C LYS A 1180 -96.87 -12.77 -0.09
N ASP A 1181 -95.74 -12.66 0.59
CA ASP A 1181 -95.60 -12.03 1.91
C ASP A 1181 -94.12 -11.69 2.16
N GLN A 1182 -93.86 -10.81 3.13
CA GLN A 1182 -92.51 -10.31 3.39
C GLN A 1182 -91.56 -11.42 3.84
N ALA A 1183 -92.01 -12.36 4.66
CA ALA A 1183 -91.18 -13.48 5.12
C ALA A 1183 -90.69 -14.35 3.94
N THR A 1184 -91.53 -14.54 2.92
CA THR A 1184 -91.15 -15.28 1.71
C THR A 1184 -90.13 -14.51 0.85
N VAL A 1185 -90.30 -13.18 0.74
CA VAL A 1185 -89.36 -12.30 0.02
C VAL A 1185 -88.00 -12.20 0.74
N ASP A 1186 -88.01 -12.10 2.06
CA ASP A 1186 -86.80 -12.04 2.89
C ASP A 1186 -86.05 -13.38 2.84
N ALA A 1187 -86.76 -14.51 2.98
CA ALA A 1187 -86.16 -15.84 2.87
C ALA A 1187 -85.56 -16.08 1.48
N ALA A 1188 -86.23 -15.61 0.42
CA ALA A 1188 -85.70 -15.68 -0.93
C ALA A 1188 -84.44 -14.82 -1.11
N THR A 1189 -84.40 -13.63 -0.51
CA THR A 1189 -83.23 -12.72 -0.52
C THR A 1189 -82.05 -13.35 0.21
N GLU A 1190 -82.28 -13.90 1.41
CA GLU A 1190 -81.25 -14.55 2.22
C GLU A 1190 -80.68 -15.80 1.52
N ASN A 1191 -81.54 -16.63 0.94
CA ASN A 1191 -81.10 -17.82 0.21
C ASN A 1191 -80.27 -17.47 -1.03
N LEU A 1192 -80.64 -16.40 -1.76
CA LEU A 1192 -79.85 -15.95 -2.90
C LEU A 1192 -78.49 -15.41 -2.47
N ASN A 1193 -78.43 -14.59 -1.42
CA ASN A 1193 -77.17 -14.07 -0.89
C ASN A 1193 -76.25 -15.18 -0.39
N LYS A 1194 -76.79 -16.20 0.30
CA LYS A 1194 -76.01 -17.38 0.70
C LYS A 1194 -75.42 -18.13 -0.50
N ALA A 1195 -76.20 -18.27 -1.58
CA ALA A 1195 -75.72 -18.93 -2.79
C ALA A 1195 -74.63 -18.11 -3.49
N ILE A 1196 -74.74 -16.77 -3.52
CA ILE A 1196 -73.67 -15.88 -4.01
C ILE A 1196 -72.39 -16.06 -3.19
N SER A 1197 -72.49 -16.08 -1.86
CA SER A 1197 -71.32 -16.25 -0.97
C SER A 1197 -70.71 -17.65 -1.02
N ALA A 1198 -71.46 -18.66 -1.45
CA ALA A 1198 -71.00 -20.05 -1.56
C ALA A 1198 -70.35 -20.38 -2.92
N LEU A 1199 -70.18 -19.41 -3.81
CA LEU A 1199 -69.52 -19.59 -5.10
C LEU A 1199 -68.03 -19.94 -4.95
N VAL A 1200 -67.58 -20.93 -5.72
CA VAL A 1200 -66.20 -21.42 -5.73
C VAL A 1200 -65.58 -21.07 -7.09
N LYS A 1201 -64.40 -20.43 -7.13
CA LYS A 1201 -63.80 -19.97 -8.41
C LYS A 1201 -63.29 -21.13 -9.28
N ALA A 1202 -63.44 -20.99 -10.60
CA ALA A 1202 -62.87 -21.93 -11.57
C ALA A 1202 -61.33 -21.90 -11.48
N GLY A 1203 -60.72 -23.05 -11.13
CA GLY A 1203 -59.26 -23.20 -11.02
C GLY A 1203 -58.72 -23.57 -9.64
N SER A 1204 -59.54 -23.56 -8.58
CA SER A 1204 -59.15 -24.13 -7.27
C SER A 1204 -59.35 -25.65 -7.29
N ALA A 1205 -58.40 -26.37 -7.87
CA ALA A 1205 -58.33 -27.83 -7.77
C ALA A 1205 -57.28 -28.22 -6.71
N GLU A 1206 -57.75 -28.68 -5.54
CA GLU A 1206 -56.97 -29.64 -4.76
C GLU A 1206 -56.94 -30.98 -5.50
N GLU A 1207 -55.75 -31.54 -5.62
CA GLU A 1207 -55.46 -32.80 -6.28
C GLU A 1207 -56.23 -33.97 -5.65
N LYS A 1208 -57.14 -34.57 -6.42
CA LYS A 1208 -57.42 -36.00 -6.33
C LYS A 1208 -56.79 -36.69 -7.54
N LYS A 1209 -55.71 -37.41 -7.27
CA LYS A 1209 -55.09 -38.36 -8.20
C LYS A 1209 -56.14 -39.32 -8.75
N THR A 1210 -56.22 -39.41 -10.07
CA THR A 1210 -56.84 -40.55 -10.77
C THR A 1210 -55.76 -41.27 -11.57
N PRO A 1211 -55.62 -42.61 -11.50
CA PRO A 1211 -54.66 -43.37 -12.28
C PRO A 1211 -55.14 -43.54 -13.73
N ALA A 1212 -54.20 -43.47 -14.67
CA ALA A 1212 -54.41 -43.81 -16.07
C ALA A 1212 -54.57 -45.33 -16.25
N ALA A 1213 -55.49 -45.70 -17.14
CA ALA A 1213 -55.75 -47.06 -17.58
C ALA A 1213 -54.74 -47.50 -18.66
N GLN A 1214 -54.42 -48.79 -18.70
CA GLN A 1214 -54.51 -49.56 -19.95
C GLN A 1214 -54.66 -51.05 -19.67
N THR A 1215 -55.63 -51.64 -20.38
CA THR A 1215 -56.06 -53.03 -20.41
C THR A 1215 -55.24 -53.88 -21.37
N SER A 1216 -54.92 -55.13 -21.01
CA SER A 1216 -55.21 -56.30 -21.85
C SER A 1216 -55.07 -57.65 -21.10
N GLU A 1217 -56.17 -58.40 -21.14
CA GLU A 1217 -56.31 -59.86 -21.29
C GLU A 1217 -55.97 -60.88 -20.16
N LEU A 1218 -57.05 -61.40 -19.56
CA LEU A 1218 -57.45 -62.82 -19.49
C LEU A 1218 -56.49 -63.88 -18.91
N LYS A 1219 -56.75 -64.31 -17.65
CA LYS A 1219 -57.41 -65.60 -17.28
C LYS A 1219 -57.03 -66.06 -15.86
N ASN A 1220 -58.08 -66.25 -15.05
CA ASN A 1220 -58.38 -67.48 -14.29
C ASN A 1220 -57.28 -68.12 -13.40
N THR A 1221 -57.43 -68.05 -12.07
CA THR A 1221 -57.82 -69.17 -11.18
C THR A 1221 -57.32 -69.00 -9.73
N SER A 1222 -58.25 -69.24 -8.79
CA SER A 1222 -58.09 -70.02 -7.55
C SER A 1222 -57.14 -69.57 -6.42
N GLY A 1223 -57.70 -69.50 -5.20
CA GLY A 1223 -57.05 -69.94 -3.95
C GLY A 1223 -56.93 -68.87 -2.87
N THR A 1224 -57.98 -68.59 -2.07
CA THR A 1224 -58.26 -69.15 -0.72
C THR A 1224 -57.14 -69.06 0.32
N ASP A 1225 -57.49 -68.42 1.45
CA ASP A 1225 -57.19 -68.79 2.84
C ASP A 1225 -55.72 -68.64 3.32
N THR A 1226 -55.37 -68.16 4.51
CA THR A 1226 -56.03 -68.05 5.84
C THR A 1226 -55.10 -67.18 6.72
N LYS A 1227 -55.62 -66.31 7.62
CA LYS A 1227 -55.68 -66.52 9.10
C LYS A 1227 -54.37 -67.08 9.71
N LYS A 1228 -53.79 -66.59 10.81
CA LYS A 1228 -54.41 -66.13 12.06
C LYS A 1228 -53.31 -65.82 13.12
N THR A 1229 -53.51 -64.79 13.95
CA THR A 1229 -53.33 -64.72 15.44
C THR A 1229 -51.93 -64.97 16.06
N SER A 1230 -51.53 -64.45 17.22
CA SER A 1230 -52.15 -63.67 18.31
C SER A 1230 -51.05 -63.34 19.32
N GLY A 1231 -51.10 -62.18 20.00
CA GLY A 1231 -50.29 -61.92 21.19
C GLY A 1231 -50.57 -60.57 21.85
N LYS A 1232 -51.78 -60.42 22.42
CA LYS A 1232 -52.20 -59.32 23.34
C LYS A 1232 -51.39 -59.41 24.66
N VAL A 1233 -51.09 -58.37 25.44
CA VAL A 1233 -52.02 -57.57 26.30
C VAL A 1233 -51.33 -56.28 26.86
N LYS A 1234 -52.03 -55.12 26.69
CA LYS A 1234 -52.30 -53.91 27.53
C LYS A 1234 -51.20 -53.31 28.46
N THR A 1235 -51.03 -51.98 28.60
CA THR A 1235 -52.01 -50.93 29.02
C THR A 1235 -51.56 -49.49 28.68
N GLY A 1236 -52.50 -48.56 28.43
CA GLY A 1236 -52.30 -47.11 28.60
C GLY A 1236 -52.82 -46.23 27.46
N ASP A 1237 -54.05 -45.73 27.58
CA ASP A 1237 -54.65 -44.67 26.73
C ASP A 1237 -54.44 -43.31 27.42
N PRO A 1238 -54.32 -42.19 26.68
CA PRO A 1238 -55.52 -41.36 26.54
C PRO A 1238 -55.68 -40.70 25.15
N ALA A 1239 -56.81 -41.00 24.52
CA ALA A 1239 -57.83 -40.06 24.04
C ALA A 1239 -57.37 -38.63 23.63
N SER A 1240 -57.28 -38.43 22.31
CA SER A 1240 -57.40 -37.12 21.67
C SER A 1240 -58.86 -36.64 21.76
N VAL A 1241 -59.07 -35.59 22.55
CA VAL A 1241 -60.31 -34.81 22.63
C VAL A 1241 -60.02 -33.45 22.01
N PHE A 1242 -60.50 -33.18 20.80
CA PHE A 1242 -60.73 -31.81 20.36
C PHE A 1242 -62.05 -31.74 19.58
N GLY A 1243 -63.07 -31.29 20.29
CA GLY A 1243 -64.37 -30.95 19.75
C GLY A 1243 -65.05 -29.93 20.66
N TRP A 1244 -65.42 -28.80 20.04
CA TRP A 1244 -66.37 -27.78 20.49
C TRP A 1244 -65.88 -26.78 21.55
N LEU A 1245 -65.80 -25.48 21.20
CA LEU A 1245 -66.87 -24.50 21.50
C LEU A 1245 -66.51 -23.08 20.98
N THR A 1246 -67.41 -22.59 20.14
CA THR A 1246 -67.77 -21.22 19.74
C THR A 1246 -67.56 -20.07 20.74
N LEU A 1247 -67.09 -18.92 20.20
CA LEU A 1247 -67.58 -17.53 20.29
C LEU A 1247 -68.06 -16.94 21.64
N ALA A 1248 -67.43 -15.84 22.07
CA ALA A 1248 -68.12 -14.63 22.55
C ALA A 1248 -67.20 -13.39 22.52
N VAL A 1249 -67.70 -12.34 21.87
CA VAL A 1249 -67.16 -10.97 21.74
C VAL A 1249 -67.48 -10.13 22.97
N SER A 1250 -66.62 -9.16 23.30
CA SER A 1250 -66.90 -7.79 23.82
C SER A 1250 -65.72 -7.32 24.68
N SER A 1251 -65.28 -6.06 24.79
CA SER A 1251 -65.44 -4.79 24.08
C SER A 1251 -64.73 -3.74 24.96
N LEU A 1252 -64.08 -2.74 24.36
CA LEU A 1252 -63.80 -1.39 24.90
C LEU A 1252 -62.86 -1.22 26.12
N GLY A 1253 -61.89 -0.32 25.96
CA GLY A 1253 -61.19 0.29 27.09
C GLY A 1253 -59.93 1.08 26.70
N ALA A 1254 -60.12 2.35 26.34
CA ALA A 1254 -59.05 3.34 26.23
C ALA A 1254 -58.26 3.49 27.54
N GLY A 1255 -56.95 3.76 27.44
CA GLY A 1255 -56.15 4.20 28.59
C GLY A 1255 -54.66 3.95 28.40
N GLY A 1256 -53.91 4.98 27.98
CA GLY A 1256 -52.45 4.90 27.88
C GLY A 1256 -51.76 4.76 29.23
N PHE A 1257 -50.55 4.20 29.25
CA PHE A 1257 -49.52 4.52 30.24
C PHE A 1257 -48.14 4.09 29.72
N ALA A 1258 -47.16 4.92 30.04
CA ALA A 1258 -45.83 5.00 29.45
C ALA A 1258 -44.90 3.79 29.71
N LEU A 1259 -44.18 3.35 28.67
CA LEU A 1259 -43.02 2.48 28.81
C LEU A 1259 -41.76 3.31 29.13
N LYS A 1260 -41.41 3.30 30.41
CA LYS A 1260 -40.17 3.85 30.96
C LYS A 1260 -39.01 2.93 30.57
N ARG A 1261 -38.28 3.28 29.49
CA ARG A 1261 -37.03 2.63 29.08
C ARG A 1261 -35.95 2.89 30.14
N ARG A 1262 -35.53 1.84 30.84
CA ARG A 1262 -34.45 1.89 31.85
C ARG A 1262 -33.11 1.73 31.11
N LYS A 1263 -32.29 2.78 31.13
CA LYS A 1263 -30.86 2.78 30.77
C LYS A 1263 -30.16 1.55 31.37
N ARG A 1264 -29.48 0.76 30.54
CA ARG A 1264 -28.34 -0.06 30.98
C ARG A 1264 -27.11 0.85 30.96
N ARG A 1265 -26.43 0.87 32.11
CA ARG A 1265 -25.14 1.51 32.35
C ARG A 1265 -24.03 0.61 31.81
N ASP A 1266 -23.02 1.29 31.32
CA ASP A 1266 -21.63 0.85 31.21
C ASP A 1266 -21.14 0.19 32.51
N ASP A 1267 -20.30 -0.84 32.37
CA ASP A 1267 -18.97 -0.86 32.99
C ASP A 1267 -18.20 -2.15 32.61
N LYS A 1268 -17.00 -1.90 32.05
CA LYS A 1268 -15.82 -2.77 31.82
C LYS A 1268 -15.75 -3.67 30.60
#